data_AF-A0A913IBQ2-F1
#
_entry.id   AF-A0A913IBQ2-F1
#
_cell.length_a   1.000
_cell.length_b   1.000
_cell.length_c   1.000
_cell.angle_alpha   90.00
_cell.angle_beta   90.00
_cell.angle_gamma   90.00
#
_symmetry.space_group_name_H-M   'P 1'
#
loop_
_entity.id
_entity.type
_entity.pdbx_description
1 polymer ?
#
loop_
_entity_poly.entity_id
_entity_poly.type
_entity_poly.pdbx_seq_one_letter_code
_entity_poly.pdbx_strand_id
1 'polypeptide(L)'
;MHLNIHYIFLFFFSHFFVDYINLSIINEEPPLGDHFFTPNISKSINEEFTNKSRIVIKVANRNTDLQVCIPNTNDCVCLGTTNGPSKLSNLSHYQMLKQQFSLCNRISGNLEITHINGLDEIKEGEEPFDFLKHIEEIRGYLLIYQVENIPKIILPNLRVIWGDTLFDPLHREGRYSIFVGLTDMEKLIFPNLTKIEKGLVEFNHFKKLCYLKDKIDWEQLLGPHYNDRIIFDVGNEYNTCDSDNEVLECHPSCNGNCWGNLENECQIVFKNFCPISCHNHGCYKDHHGHYKCCDSMCTGGCFGHGRSKCAACANYIQDGECVQSCRGLNYYNKITGRLEDAKDPRYTFKRYCVSECPSETLIEKDYCVTRCKPKYFYNITLGDRTCRECGTYCDKICEINEPLTKRNIEKLKNCEYVDGFIDISSENFNKFNEESLNKNDLEYLKNIKLITDYVIIKTGKSPIVNLNFLSNLETIIGRKFYMERVSLAIVHNHNLRELQLKNLKTIKRGHVVVANNDKLCLADTINWNITFPDTINKVTRNGKKSWCENNQINRCDDECDTSGCWGYGNKYCLSCKNVEYDGECYNECPPDTFRKNISTKECIKCHPECIGCTGETQYNCIECVSLLVLENEDKNYCAKTCPKTHYLSGNNCIPCHESCYEFGCTGQSDILGDGGCNGCKYAKEDINEFKEHLYTCLYYDGNPENVCKDVGLTNYFTSTHKPKNGMKVEYLVCQKCDDECESCSGIGRSVQMHDCKCKNKILIKNMNDSNVDEEEICVNECPINSFSMIEHGKPNICQSCHRLCDAHKSCYGPEFFQCENCEYAGFKKDDGTIICTEECNEEFPYINEYDRLCYAEDIIALSKYRRTKFIIIIGTILVIILMTLIIAIWYCINYRRKYRKEVELNMPSIPDYDLSKTQANMGRINLITMDQLEQTTQIIGQGAFGVVYAGKWKNPIKDCKNVPVAIKVMKAKTSIDSKEILEEAGMMAQVSGGHKHLHPIIGICFCNTVQIVTLLRPLGSLLHFLKKHKDKLGASKILLYCFQISSAMEYLAQRGMVHRDLAARNVLVKNINHVEVTDFGLAKMLHGEECIKLSGKVAVKWLAIETLTQTIFNHATDVWAFAVTCWEILTFGQAPYQGISLSDIKDHLLSGNRLEQPNNCSQELYHTLLHCWMPNPEARPSFTLLKETFQNYCKAPHQYVTEYHLHNKMEMISNFEQFKMIADLLNDEDFMDPLDYQDFSQQSQSNLPSGNFFNDSPNSPTRPLLPRYDAPCDSMTSSSLKYKEPLIGNKHNKFEMIPDEGTENYLVPKEMDEDAASVYTDVVTMNEYMPEYYNDISKVQKSASGGKVNDYVNQNAIEMKVLTKQDKIDESDNDTGIDKDIEIINPVTENEKFPSETSV
;
A
#
# COMPACT_ATOMS: atom_id res chain seq x y z
N MET A 1 -25.08 42.13 18.32
CA MET A 1 -24.81 42.36 19.76
C MET A 1 -23.78 41.37 20.29
N HIS A 2 -23.15 41.68 21.42
CA HIS A 2 -22.19 40.87 22.23
C HIS A 2 -22.32 39.34 22.06
N LEU A 3 -21.33 38.53 21.66
CA LEU A 3 -19.88 38.42 21.96
C LEU A 3 -19.51 37.80 23.31
N ASN A 4 -18.93 36.60 23.21
CA ASN A 4 -17.58 36.29 23.67
C ASN A 4 -16.96 37.29 24.65
N ILE A 5 -16.89 36.86 25.91
CA ILE A 5 -15.67 37.01 26.70
C ILE A 5 -15.30 35.61 27.20
N HIS A 6 -14.01 35.34 27.03
CA HIS A 6 -13.12 34.37 27.69
C HIS A 6 -13.65 33.67 28.95
N TYR A 7 -13.37 32.37 29.14
CA TYR A 7 -12.05 31.80 29.50
C TYR A 7 -11.53 32.27 30.87
N ILE A 8 -10.66 31.44 31.47
CA ILE A 8 -10.01 31.60 32.77
C ILE A 8 -10.95 31.32 33.97
N PHE A 9 -10.38 30.66 34.99
CA PHE A 9 -10.94 30.36 36.32
C PHE A 9 -12.05 29.29 36.38
N LEU A 10 -11.95 28.25 37.23
CA LEU A 10 -10.91 27.91 38.22
C LEU A 10 -10.76 26.39 38.39
N PHE A 11 -9.71 26.02 39.14
CA PHE A 11 -9.41 24.67 39.60
C PHE A 11 -10.62 23.98 40.26
N PHE A 12 -10.65 22.64 40.29
CA PHE A 12 -10.23 21.84 41.46
C PHE A 12 -10.54 20.34 41.28
N PHE A 13 -9.69 19.49 41.88
CA PHE A 13 -9.84 18.05 42.19
C PHE A 13 -10.45 17.12 41.09
N SER A 14 -9.70 16.26 40.40
CA SER A 14 -8.85 15.12 40.84
C SER A 14 -9.59 13.87 41.33
N HIS A 15 -9.18 12.72 40.78
CA HIS A 15 -9.07 11.41 41.46
C HIS A 15 -10.37 10.64 41.81
N PHE A 16 -10.22 9.31 41.98
CA PHE A 16 -11.23 8.30 42.40
C PHE A 16 -12.33 7.96 41.34
N PHE A 17 -12.69 6.70 41.05
CA PHE A 17 -12.13 5.36 41.42
C PHE A 17 -12.77 4.27 40.48
N VAL A 18 -12.03 3.27 39.96
CA VAL A 18 -11.74 1.91 40.51
C VAL A 18 -12.83 0.83 40.28
N ASP A 19 -12.50 -0.11 39.37
CA ASP A 19 -12.41 -1.58 39.61
C ASP A 19 -13.65 -2.48 39.81
N TYR A 20 -13.60 -3.82 39.65
CA TYR A 20 -12.80 -4.81 38.86
C TYR A 20 -13.41 -6.22 39.16
N ILE A 21 -12.60 -7.30 39.17
CA ILE A 21 -12.76 -8.57 39.95
C ILE A 21 -13.82 -9.60 39.46
N ASN A 22 -13.62 -10.94 39.43
CA ASN A 22 -12.49 -11.93 39.29
C ASN A 22 -13.17 -13.35 39.31
N LEU A 23 -12.64 -14.59 39.17
CA LEU A 23 -11.35 -15.34 39.02
C LEU A 23 -11.57 -16.41 37.88
N SER A 24 -10.72 -17.25 37.26
CA SER A 24 -9.36 -17.87 37.42
C SER A 24 -9.20 -19.07 38.41
N ILE A 25 -8.68 -20.26 37.97
CA ILE A 25 -7.93 -21.29 38.80
C ILE A 25 -7.44 -22.60 38.05
N ILE A 26 -6.12 -22.91 38.14
CA ILE A 26 -5.34 -24.20 38.19
C ILE A 26 -5.29 -25.14 36.93
N ASN A 27 -4.16 -25.66 36.36
CA ASN A 27 -2.72 -26.01 36.71
C ASN A 27 -2.47 -27.53 36.97
N GLU A 28 -1.35 -28.24 36.66
CA GLU A 28 -0.02 -27.93 36.05
C GLU A 28 0.71 -29.12 35.29
N GLU A 29 2.06 -29.28 35.32
CA GLU A 29 2.96 -29.86 34.25
C GLU A 29 4.08 -30.91 34.65
N PRO A 30 5.00 -31.36 33.73
CA PRO A 30 6.09 -32.37 33.94
C PRO A 30 7.59 -31.85 33.82
N PRO A 31 8.66 -32.70 33.73
CA PRO A 31 10.10 -32.34 33.46
C PRO A 31 10.89 -33.32 32.50
N LEU A 32 12.20 -33.27 32.09
CA LEU A 32 13.31 -32.28 31.84
C LEU A 32 14.49 -32.97 31.03
N GLY A 33 15.65 -32.31 30.72
CA GLY A 33 16.87 -32.88 30.04
C GLY A 33 18.13 -31.96 29.95
N ASP A 34 19.32 -32.43 29.47
CA ASP A 34 20.67 -31.86 29.82
C ASP A 34 21.87 -31.77 28.78
N HIS A 35 22.53 -30.58 28.66
CA HIS A 35 23.97 -30.22 28.29
C HIS A 35 24.63 -30.58 26.89
N PHE A 36 25.78 -30.09 26.31
CA PHE A 36 26.74 -28.89 26.26
C PHE A 36 27.83 -29.09 25.10
N PHE A 37 29.01 -28.45 24.76
CA PHE A 37 29.94 -27.29 25.11
C PHE A 37 30.86 -26.81 23.87
N THR A 38 31.87 -25.88 23.96
CA THR A 38 32.72 -25.36 22.77
C THR A 38 34.28 -24.96 22.83
N PRO A 39 34.83 -23.69 22.68
CA PRO A 39 35.88 -23.35 21.64
C PRO A 39 37.14 -22.43 21.97
N ASN A 40 38.13 -22.18 21.03
CA ASN A 40 38.80 -20.85 20.66
C ASN A 40 40.26 -20.76 20.00
N ILE A 41 40.59 -19.62 19.29
CA ILE A 41 41.89 -18.82 19.13
C ILE A 41 42.12 -18.10 17.73
N SER A 42 42.99 -17.05 17.59
CA SER A 42 42.93 -15.95 16.55
C SER A 42 44.25 -15.24 16.02
N LYS A 43 44.13 -14.39 14.94
CA LYS A 43 44.69 -12.99 14.70
C LYS A 43 45.67 -12.62 13.51
N SER A 44 45.60 -11.33 13.08
CA SER A 44 46.49 -10.50 12.16
C SER A 44 46.24 -10.58 10.62
N ILE A 45 46.62 -9.65 9.69
CA ILE A 45 47.35 -8.33 9.69
C ILE A 45 46.97 -7.40 8.46
N ASN A 46 47.70 -6.28 8.19
CA ASN A 46 47.38 -5.13 7.28
C ASN A 46 48.18 -5.14 5.90
N GLU A 47 48.40 -4.10 5.02
CA GLU A 47 48.35 -2.60 5.02
C GLU A 47 48.42 -1.93 3.59
N GLU A 48 48.20 -0.59 3.45
CA GLU A 48 48.48 0.41 2.35
C GLU A 48 48.13 0.17 0.83
N PHE A 49 47.19 0.98 0.27
CA PHE A 49 47.35 1.80 -0.99
C PHE A 49 46.11 2.68 -1.28
N THR A 50 46.28 3.93 -1.74
CA THR A 50 45.16 4.90 -1.99
C THR A 50 44.87 5.22 -3.47
N ASN A 51 43.65 5.70 -3.75
CA ASN A 51 43.19 6.41 -4.98
C ASN A 51 43.07 5.60 -6.30
N LYS A 52 41.94 4.88 -6.47
CA LYS A 52 40.93 5.11 -7.54
C LYS A 52 39.87 3.99 -7.64
N SER A 53 38.64 4.31 -7.23
CA SER A 53 37.36 3.85 -7.80
C SER A 53 37.33 2.52 -8.61
N ARG A 54 37.29 1.35 -7.93
CA ARG A 54 36.48 0.15 -8.28
C ARG A 54 36.82 -1.09 -7.42
N ILE A 55 35.77 -1.67 -6.80
CA ILE A 55 35.62 -3.11 -6.48
C ILE A 55 36.54 -3.66 -5.35
N VAL A 56 36.19 -4.86 -4.88
CA VAL A 56 36.90 -5.78 -3.94
C VAL A 56 36.58 -5.61 -2.46
N ILE A 57 35.67 -6.45 -1.96
CA ILE A 57 35.79 -7.10 -0.65
C ILE A 57 35.72 -8.62 -0.89
N LYS A 58 36.67 -9.36 -0.33
CA LYS A 58 36.81 -10.82 -0.44
C LYS A 58 37.00 -11.43 0.97
N VAL A 59 35.90 -11.63 1.70
CA VAL A 59 35.85 -12.42 2.95
C VAL A 59 34.48 -13.10 2.97
N ALA A 60 34.30 -14.39 2.65
CA ALA A 60 34.86 -15.61 3.26
C ALA A 60 34.11 -16.11 4.52
N ASN A 61 32.78 -16.23 4.46
CA ASN A 61 32.02 -17.31 5.12
C ASN A 61 30.68 -17.58 4.39
N ARG A 62 30.03 -18.73 4.62
CA ARG A 62 29.04 -19.34 3.70
C ARG A 62 27.54 -19.23 4.07
N ASN A 63 27.13 -18.38 5.02
CA ASN A 63 25.79 -18.44 5.66
C ASN A 63 24.93 -17.14 5.59
N THR A 64 25.10 -16.26 4.59
CA THR A 64 24.71 -14.84 4.71
C THR A 64 23.31 -14.41 4.21
N ASP A 65 22.48 -15.29 3.65
CA ASP A 65 21.23 -14.90 2.95
C ASP A 65 20.05 -14.47 3.88
N LEU A 66 20.28 -14.30 5.18
CA LEU A 66 19.28 -13.88 6.18
C LEU A 66 19.57 -12.51 6.83
N GLN A 67 20.70 -11.89 6.53
CA GLN A 67 21.23 -10.74 7.26
C GLN A 67 21.86 -9.70 6.31
N VAL A 68 21.28 -8.51 6.25
CA VAL A 68 21.77 -7.41 5.40
C VAL A 68 22.55 -6.42 6.26
N CYS A 69 23.89 -6.54 6.23
CA CYS A 69 24.79 -5.60 6.90
C CYS A 69 25.20 -4.44 5.98
N ILE A 70 25.09 -3.21 6.49
CA ILE A 70 25.41 -1.99 5.75
C ILE A 70 26.94 -1.81 5.69
N PRO A 71 27.59 -1.82 4.50
CA PRO A 71 29.04 -1.75 4.39
C PRO A 71 29.66 -0.53 5.09
N ASN A 72 30.81 -0.75 5.74
CA ASN A 72 31.53 0.24 6.56
C ASN A 72 30.78 0.73 7.81
N THR A 73 29.72 0.03 8.23
CA THR A 73 29.07 0.22 9.54
C THR A 73 28.93 -1.13 10.25
N ASN A 74 28.67 -1.10 11.56
CA ASN A 74 28.31 -2.29 12.33
C ASN A 74 26.77 -2.48 12.38
N ASP A 75 26.00 -1.89 11.46
CA ASP A 75 24.54 -2.02 11.39
C ASP A 75 24.15 -3.21 10.49
N CYS A 76 23.66 -4.29 11.10
CA CYS A 76 23.06 -5.44 10.42
C CYS A 76 21.55 -5.51 10.66
N VAL A 77 20.79 -5.69 9.57
CA VAL A 77 19.33 -5.81 9.56
C VAL A 77 18.93 -7.27 9.28
N CYS A 78 17.98 -7.81 10.05
CA CYS A 78 17.48 -9.18 9.91
C CYS A 78 15.94 -9.18 9.82
N LEU A 79 15.33 -10.15 9.14
CA LEU A 79 13.89 -10.09 8.85
C LEU A 79 12.96 -10.31 10.06
N GLY A 80 13.40 -11.01 11.11
CA GLY A 80 12.52 -11.47 12.17
C GLY A 80 11.64 -12.67 11.76
N THR A 81 10.70 -13.05 12.61
CA THR A 81 9.84 -14.23 12.42
C THR A 81 8.34 -13.89 12.54
N THR A 82 7.47 -14.82 12.10
CA THR A 82 6.00 -14.67 12.08
C THR A 82 5.28 -15.99 12.43
N ASN A 83 5.89 -16.80 13.29
CA ASN A 83 5.37 -18.12 13.68
C ASN A 83 4.33 -18.05 14.82
N GLY A 84 4.28 -16.94 15.56
CA GLY A 84 3.48 -16.81 16.77
C GLY A 84 3.88 -17.84 17.83
N PRO A 85 2.92 -18.35 18.64
CA PRO A 85 3.18 -19.38 19.65
C PRO A 85 3.35 -20.79 19.05
N SER A 86 3.45 -20.94 17.72
CA SER A 86 3.54 -22.24 17.05
C SER A 86 4.93 -22.87 17.26
N LYS A 87 5.00 -23.97 18.02
CA LYS A 87 6.26 -24.71 18.26
C LYS A 87 6.88 -25.17 16.94
N LEU A 88 8.00 -24.56 16.56
CA LEU A 88 8.78 -25.06 15.42
C LEU A 88 9.40 -26.43 15.73
N SER A 89 9.64 -27.16 14.66
CA SER A 89 9.84 -28.60 14.69
C SER A 89 11.25 -29.04 15.05
N ASN A 90 11.38 -29.85 16.11
CA ASN A 90 12.47 -30.80 16.41
C ASN A 90 13.93 -30.41 16.03
N LEU A 91 14.17 -29.11 16.07
CA LEU A 91 15.43 -28.37 16.05
C LEU A 91 15.37 -27.52 17.31
N SER A 92 16.49 -27.36 18.00
CA SER A 92 16.62 -26.39 19.09
C SER A 92 16.17 -25.02 18.58
N HIS A 93 15.10 -24.48 19.16
CA HIS A 93 14.61 -23.17 18.76
C HIS A 93 15.62 -22.10 19.20
N TYR A 94 16.32 -22.31 20.31
CA TYR A 94 17.49 -21.51 20.70
C TYR A 94 18.55 -21.45 19.57
N GLN A 95 18.88 -22.57 18.93
CA GLN A 95 19.83 -22.59 17.80
C GLN A 95 19.30 -21.87 16.55
N MET A 96 18.00 -21.96 16.24
CA MET A 96 17.40 -21.19 15.14
C MET A 96 17.44 -19.68 15.41
N LEU A 97 17.02 -19.25 16.59
CA LEU A 97 17.11 -17.85 17.03
C LEU A 97 18.56 -17.36 16.99
N LYS A 98 19.51 -18.19 17.45
CA LYS A 98 20.93 -17.89 17.43
C LYS A 98 21.46 -17.72 16.01
N GLN A 99 21.08 -18.58 15.06
CA GLN A 99 21.47 -18.42 13.66
C GLN A 99 20.86 -17.16 13.04
N GLN A 100 19.60 -16.84 13.36
CA GLN A 100 18.86 -15.73 12.75
C GLN A 100 19.21 -14.34 13.33
N PHE A 101 19.58 -14.27 14.61
CA PHE A 101 19.77 -13.01 15.34
C PHE A 101 21.20 -12.75 15.85
N SER A 102 22.16 -13.67 15.61
CA SER A 102 23.58 -13.38 15.85
C SER A 102 24.04 -12.16 15.06
N LEU A 103 24.73 -11.23 15.74
CA LEU A 103 25.20 -9.96 15.17
C LEU A 103 24.07 -9.07 14.59
N CYS A 104 22.81 -9.28 14.96
CA CYS A 104 21.69 -8.48 14.47
C CYS A 104 21.53 -7.19 15.27
N ASN A 105 21.44 -6.03 14.61
CA ASN A 105 21.19 -4.74 15.26
C ASN A 105 19.74 -4.28 15.12
N ARG A 106 19.10 -4.55 13.97
CA ARG A 106 17.72 -4.13 13.70
C ARG A 106 16.89 -5.29 13.16
N ILE A 107 15.78 -5.60 13.82
CA ILE A 107 14.84 -6.62 13.36
C ILE A 107 13.72 -5.91 12.58
N SER A 108 13.56 -6.26 11.31
CA SER A 108 12.61 -5.66 10.34
C SER A 108 11.16 -6.15 10.52
N GLY A 109 10.99 -7.28 11.20
CA GLY A 109 9.72 -7.86 11.66
C GLY A 109 9.77 -8.12 13.17
N ASN A 110 9.35 -9.30 13.61
CA ASN A 110 9.18 -9.64 15.03
C ASN A 110 10.34 -10.47 15.61
N LEU A 111 10.48 -10.48 16.93
CA LEU A 111 11.38 -11.36 17.69
C LEU A 111 10.53 -12.35 18.51
N GLU A 112 10.60 -13.63 18.20
CA GLU A 112 9.73 -14.67 18.81
C GLU A 112 10.56 -15.71 19.59
N ILE A 113 10.83 -15.43 20.86
CA ILE A 113 11.55 -16.33 21.77
C ILE A 113 10.55 -17.32 22.38
N THR A 114 10.25 -18.40 21.66
CA THR A 114 9.21 -19.36 22.08
C THR A 114 9.75 -20.78 22.28
N HIS A 115 9.09 -21.60 23.10
CA HIS A 115 9.35 -23.04 23.23
C HIS A 115 10.82 -23.42 23.55
N ILE A 116 11.42 -22.78 24.56
CA ILE A 116 12.80 -23.05 25.00
C ILE A 116 12.78 -23.49 26.46
N ASN A 117 13.37 -24.65 26.76
CA ASN A 117 13.40 -25.21 28.10
C ASN A 117 14.83 -25.59 28.48
N GLY A 118 15.33 -25.05 29.59
CA GLY A 118 16.63 -25.40 30.17
C GLY A 118 17.81 -24.58 29.67
N LEU A 119 18.94 -24.77 30.32
CA LEU A 119 20.26 -24.25 29.92
C LEU A 119 20.95 -25.20 28.92
N ASP A 120 20.17 -26.12 28.35
CA ASP A 120 20.65 -27.41 27.86
C ASP A 120 20.69 -27.47 26.33
N GLU A 121 19.96 -26.56 25.68
CA GLU A 121 20.20 -26.17 24.28
C GLU A 121 21.46 -25.28 24.10
N ILE A 122 22.17 -24.99 25.20
CA ILE A 122 23.30 -24.06 25.30
C ILE A 122 24.62 -24.85 25.48
N LYS A 123 25.78 -24.19 25.62
CA LYS A 123 27.13 -24.80 25.63
C LYS A 123 27.99 -24.27 26.81
N GLU A 124 29.05 -24.99 27.23
CA GLU A 124 30.12 -24.67 28.30
C GLU A 124 30.32 -23.11 27.98
N GLY A 125 30.04 -22.27 28.98
CA GLY A 125 30.47 -20.88 29.05
C GLY A 125 29.78 -19.93 28.08
N GLU A 126 28.75 -20.38 27.37
CA GLU A 126 27.86 -19.51 26.61
C GLU A 126 26.75 -19.00 27.54
N GLU A 127 26.67 -17.67 27.72
CA GLU A 127 25.56 -17.08 28.47
C GLU A 127 24.25 -17.14 27.65
N PRO A 128 23.11 -17.49 28.27
CA PRO A 128 21.83 -17.61 27.57
C PRO A 128 21.48 -16.33 26.81
N PHE A 129 21.20 -16.48 25.51
CA PHE A 129 20.76 -15.41 24.62
C PHE A 129 21.79 -14.28 24.39
N ASP A 130 23.06 -14.46 24.77
CA ASP A 130 24.13 -13.47 24.55
C ASP A 130 24.27 -13.01 23.08
N PHE A 131 23.88 -13.85 22.12
CA PHE A 131 23.83 -13.48 20.70
C PHE A 131 22.87 -12.31 20.41
N LEU A 132 21.75 -12.21 21.14
CA LEU A 132 20.76 -11.14 21.04
C LEU A 132 21.28 -9.79 21.52
N LYS A 133 22.45 -9.72 22.19
CA LYS A 133 22.97 -8.48 22.79
C LYS A 133 23.20 -7.33 21.82
N HIS A 134 23.28 -7.62 20.53
CA HIS A 134 23.53 -6.63 19.48
C HIS A 134 22.26 -5.87 19.07
N ILE A 135 21.07 -6.38 19.39
CA ILE A 135 19.79 -5.83 18.94
C ILE A 135 19.55 -4.48 19.61
N GLU A 136 19.30 -3.46 18.80
CA GLU A 136 19.00 -2.09 19.18
C GLU A 136 17.54 -1.69 18.87
N GLU A 137 16.94 -2.29 17.84
CA GLU A 137 15.60 -1.97 17.32
C GLU A 137 14.80 -3.24 16.97
N ILE A 138 13.53 -3.30 17.37
CA ILE A 138 12.54 -4.29 16.91
C ILE A 138 11.40 -3.54 16.22
N ARG A 139 11.10 -3.89 14.96
CA ARG A 139 10.01 -3.26 14.19
C ARG A 139 8.63 -3.77 14.53
N GLY A 140 8.50 -5.07 14.63
CA GLY A 140 7.26 -5.73 14.98
C GLY A 140 7.07 -5.81 16.48
N TYR A 141 6.64 -7.00 16.93
CA TYR A 141 6.48 -7.34 18.34
C TYR A 141 7.65 -8.17 18.89
N LEU A 142 7.76 -8.18 20.22
CA LEU A 142 8.50 -9.17 20.99
C LEU A 142 7.51 -10.18 21.57
N LEU A 143 7.60 -11.43 21.15
CA LEU A 143 6.87 -12.56 21.74
C LEU A 143 7.86 -13.40 22.55
N ILE A 144 7.54 -13.65 23.81
CA ILE A 144 8.20 -14.66 24.65
C ILE A 144 7.10 -15.64 25.07
N TYR A 145 7.20 -16.91 24.70
CA TYR A 145 6.09 -17.85 24.93
C TYR A 145 6.55 -19.28 25.22
N GLN A 146 6.21 -19.84 26.38
CA GLN A 146 6.68 -21.15 26.82
C GLN A 146 8.21 -21.18 26.91
N VAL A 147 8.74 -20.41 27.87
CA VAL A 147 10.18 -20.32 28.16
C VAL A 147 10.44 -20.67 29.62
N GLU A 148 11.16 -21.77 29.83
CA GLU A 148 11.29 -22.48 31.11
C GLU A 148 12.76 -22.73 31.46
N ASN A 149 13.08 -22.80 32.76
CA ASN A 149 14.41 -23.04 33.32
C ASN A 149 15.50 -22.06 32.84
N ILE A 150 15.09 -20.88 32.34
CA ILE A 150 15.95 -19.75 31.99
C ILE A 150 15.82 -18.70 33.10
N PRO A 151 16.82 -18.48 33.98
CA PRO A 151 16.65 -17.56 35.12
C PRO A 151 16.50 -16.10 34.68
N LYS A 152 17.08 -15.70 33.55
CA LYS A 152 16.96 -14.35 32.99
C LYS A 152 17.17 -14.30 31.48
N ILE A 153 16.49 -13.36 30.81
CA ILE A 153 16.81 -12.89 29.47
C ILE A 153 17.23 -11.41 29.55
N ILE A 154 18.32 -11.06 28.86
CA ILE A 154 18.85 -9.68 28.81
C ILE A 154 18.95 -9.24 27.35
N LEU A 155 18.33 -8.09 27.01
CA LEU A 155 18.55 -7.41 25.74
C LEU A 155 19.27 -6.08 26.01
N PRO A 156 20.59 -6.10 26.28
CA PRO A 156 21.30 -4.96 26.86
C PRO A 156 21.35 -3.72 25.96
N ASN A 157 21.26 -3.85 24.63
CA ASN A 157 21.30 -2.71 23.71
C ASN A 157 19.94 -2.32 23.11
N LEU A 158 18.86 -3.05 23.39
CA LEU A 158 17.54 -2.78 22.82
C LEU A 158 17.04 -1.43 23.33
N ARG A 159 16.68 -0.52 22.41
CA ARG A 159 16.25 0.85 22.72
C ARG A 159 14.78 1.10 22.41
N VAL A 160 14.29 0.56 21.30
CA VAL A 160 12.94 0.82 20.79
C VAL A 160 12.28 -0.45 20.25
N ILE A 161 11.01 -0.64 20.62
CA ILE A 161 10.07 -1.55 19.95
C ILE A 161 8.99 -0.71 19.27
N TRP A 162 8.82 -0.86 17.96
CA TRP A 162 7.90 -0.02 17.19
C TRP A 162 6.46 -0.54 17.16
N GLY A 163 6.24 -1.86 17.03
CA GLY A 163 4.91 -2.41 16.80
C GLY A 163 4.30 -2.03 15.43
N ASP A 164 5.13 -1.86 14.40
CA ASP A 164 4.69 -1.72 13.00
C ASP A 164 3.97 -3.00 12.51
N THR A 165 4.28 -4.15 13.12
CA THR A 165 3.42 -5.35 13.16
C THR A 165 3.16 -5.72 14.61
N LEU A 166 1.95 -6.20 14.91
CA LEU A 166 1.50 -6.54 16.26
C LEU A 166 1.04 -8.00 16.32
N PHE A 167 1.27 -8.65 17.46
CA PHE A 167 0.82 -10.01 17.71
C PHE A 167 -0.68 -10.01 18.00
N ASP A 168 -1.42 -10.87 17.31
CA ASP A 168 -2.88 -10.99 17.39
C ASP A 168 -3.20 -12.44 17.83
N PRO A 169 -3.20 -12.73 19.15
CA PRO A 169 -3.45 -14.07 19.67
C PRO A 169 -4.91 -14.46 19.46
N LEU A 170 -5.13 -15.47 18.61
CA LEU A 170 -6.43 -16.09 18.36
C LEU A 170 -7.18 -16.33 19.69
N HIS A 171 -8.41 -15.79 19.76
CA HIS A 171 -9.32 -15.84 20.91
C HIS A 171 -9.05 -14.89 22.10
N ARG A 172 -8.23 -13.83 21.95
CA ARG A 172 -8.14 -12.71 22.92
C ARG A 172 -8.44 -11.34 22.28
N GLU A 173 -8.99 -10.41 23.05
CA GLU A 173 -9.15 -9.01 22.63
C GLU A 173 -7.82 -8.27 22.86
N GLY A 174 -7.09 -7.92 21.79
CA GLY A 174 -5.90 -7.08 21.89
C GLY A 174 -4.88 -7.32 20.78
N ARG A 175 -4.00 -6.34 20.55
CA ARG A 175 -2.86 -6.44 19.62
C ARG A 175 -1.58 -5.98 20.29
N TYR A 176 -0.62 -6.88 20.40
CA TYR A 176 0.50 -6.77 21.35
C TYR A 176 1.81 -6.44 20.66
N SER A 177 2.59 -5.52 21.23
CA SER A 177 3.98 -5.23 20.86
C SER A 177 4.98 -5.90 21.81
N ILE A 178 4.56 -6.24 23.03
CA ILE A 178 5.22 -7.26 23.86
C ILE A 178 4.14 -8.24 24.36
N PHE A 179 4.38 -9.54 24.21
CA PHE A 179 3.59 -10.59 24.84
C PHE A 179 4.53 -11.60 25.50
N VAL A 180 4.43 -11.76 26.82
CA VAL A 180 5.18 -12.76 27.60
C VAL A 180 4.18 -13.73 28.21
N GLY A 181 4.17 -14.98 27.75
CA GLY A 181 3.22 -16.02 28.17
C GLY A 181 3.89 -17.30 28.63
N LEU A 182 3.43 -17.93 29.71
CA LEU A 182 3.91 -19.23 30.19
C LEU A 182 5.44 -19.25 30.42
N THR A 183 5.92 -18.59 31.48
CA THR A 183 7.38 -18.54 31.76
C THR A 183 7.71 -18.65 33.24
N ASP A 184 8.86 -19.26 33.57
CA ASP A 184 9.36 -19.37 34.94
C ASP A 184 10.51 -18.40 35.28
N MET A 185 10.92 -17.57 34.31
CA MET A 185 12.04 -16.64 34.41
C MET A 185 11.94 -15.70 35.61
N GLU A 186 13.07 -15.39 36.24
CA GLU A 186 13.13 -14.53 37.44
C GLU A 186 13.31 -13.05 37.09
N LYS A 187 13.96 -12.75 35.96
CA LYS A 187 14.16 -11.39 35.44
C LYS A 187 14.05 -11.32 33.92
N LEU A 188 13.49 -10.22 33.41
CA LEU A 188 13.54 -9.83 32.00
C LEU A 188 14.12 -8.42 31.91
N ILE A 189 15.28 -8.27 31.29
CA ILE A 189 16.19 -7.14 31.56
C ILE A 189 16.48 -6.33 30.29
N PHE A 190 15.95 -5.11 30.23
CA PHE A 190 16.04 -4.21 29.07
C PHE A 190 16.63 -2.84 29.45
N PRO A 191 17.90 -2.76 29.91
CA PRO A 191 18.42 -1.57 30.59
C PRO A 191 18.44 -0.32 29.70
N ASN A 192 18.67 -0.48 28.41
CA ASN A 192 18.66 0.60 27.41
C ASN A 192 17.28 0.84 26.74
N LEU A 193 16.22 0.08 27.09
CA LEU A 193 14.89 0.25 26.49
C LEU A 193 14.24 1.51 27.03
N THR A 194 13.91 2.42 26.12
CA THR A 194 13.41 3.77 26.44
C THR A 194 12.07 4.07 25.77
N LYS A 195 11.64 3.28 24.78
CA LYS A 195 10.38 3.52 24.06
C LYS A 195 9.72 2.25 23.52
N ILE A 196 8.39 2.15 23.71
CA ILE A 196 7.51 1.21 23.03
C ILE A 196 6.42 2.04 22.31
N GLU A 197 6.45 2.07 20.98
CA GLU A 197 5.62 3.01 20.19
C GLU A 197 4.16 2.56 20.12
N LYS A 198 3.84 1.52 19.34
CA LYS A 198 2.48 0.97 19.18
C LYS A 198 2.24 -0.27 20.06
N GLY A 199 0.99 -0.75 20.10
CA GLY A 199 0.60 -2.04 20.70
C GLY A 199 0.46 -2.08 22.22
N LEU A 200 -0.15 -3.16 22.70
CA LEU A 200 -0.25 -3.54 24.11
C LEU A 200 0.99 -4.30 24.60
N VAL A 201 1.25 -4.27 25.90
CA VAL A 201 2.26 -5.05 26.61
C VAL A 201 1.53 -6.00 27.55
N GLU A 202 1.68 -7.31 27.38
CA GLU A 202 1.10 -8.30 28.28
C GLU A 202 2.15 -9.23 28.89
N PHE A 203 2.04 -9.44 30.21
CA PHE A 203 2.73 -10.46 30.98
C PHE A 203 1.68 -11.40 31.58
N ASN A 204 1.69 -12.67 31.18
CA ASN A 204 0.58 -13.61 31.35
C ASN A 204 1.10 -14.97 31.83
N HIS A 205 0.62 -15.44 32.99
CA HIS A 205 1.02 -16.73 33.57
C HIS A 205 2.56 -16.88 33.69
N PHE A 206 3.19 -15.97 34.46
CA PHE A 206 4.61 -16.03 34.82
C PHE A 206 4.79 -16.47 36.28
N LYS A 207 5.73 -17.38 36.55
CA LYS A 207 5.92 -17.96 37.90
C LYS A 207 6.83 -17.13 38.82
N LYS A 208 7.81 -16.40 38.28
CA LYS A 208 8.86 -15.72 39.09
C LYS A 208 9.31 -14.33 38.62
N LEU A 209 8.73 -13.71 37.59
CA LEU A 209 9.24 -12.44 37.06
C LEU A 209 9.14 -11.29 38.09
N CYS A 210 10.24 -11.01 38.78
CA CYS A 210 10.35 -9.93 39.74
C CYS A 210 10.69 -8.59 39.05
N TYR A 211 10.68 -7.50 39.82
CA TYR A 211 11.00 -6.11 39.41
C TYR A 211 10.02 -5.45 38.42
N LEU A 212 9.60 -6.15 37.35
CA LEU A 212 8.84 -5.58 36.21
C LEU A 212 7.61 -4.75 36.60
N LYS A 213 6.84 -5.22 37.59
CA LYS A 213 5.56 -4.61 37.98
C LYS A 213 5.75 -3.28 38.72
N ASP A 214 6.59 -3.28 39.75
CA ASP A 214 6.64 -2.20 40.75
C ASP A 214 7.94 -1.37 40.72
N LYS A 215 8.91 -1.72 39.86
CA LYS A 215 10.22 -1.03 39.73
C LYS A 215 10.45 -0.39 38.35
N ILE A 216 9.55 -0.54 37.39
CA ILE A 216 9.68 0.02 36.03
C ILE A 216 8.79 1.25 35.87
N ASP A 217 9.38 2.33 35.36
CA ASP A 217 8.67 3.50 34.84
C ASP A 217 8.04 3.16 33.48
N TRP A 218 6.80 2.70 33.52
CA TRP A 218 6.01 2.36 32.33
C TRP A 218 5.45 3.58 31.59
N GLU A 219 5.28 4.72 32.28
CA GLU A 219 4.82 5.98 31.69
C GLU A 219 5.83 6.50 30.66
N GLN A 220 7.13 6.43 30.95
CA GLN A 220 8.16 6.78 29.98
C GLN A 220 8.14 5.87 28.74
N LEU A 221 7.95 4.56 28.93
CA LEU A 221 8.02 3.58 27.85
C LEU A 221 6.80 3.66 26.91
N LEU A 222 5.59 3.71 27.48
CA LEU A 222 4.32 3.58 26.74
C LEU A 222 3.59 4.92 26.53
N GLY A 223 4.01 5.98 27.22
CA GLY A 223 3.36 7.31 27.20
C GLY A 223 2.33 7.49 28.32
N PRO A 224 1.60 8.64 28.34
CA PRO A 224 0.71 9.00 29.45
C PRO A 224 -0.48 8.04 29.63
N HIS A 225 -0.84 7.26 28.60
CA HIS A 225 -1.88 6.23 28.63
C HIS A 225 -1.32 4.81 28.89
N TYR A 226 -0.20 4.68 29.62
CA TYR A 226 0.44 3.39 29.85
C TYR A 226 -0.48 2.37 30.55
N ASN A 227 -1.36 2.81 31.45
CA ASN A 227 -2.32 1.94 32.15
C ASN A 227 -3.29 1.23 31.20
N ASP A 228 -3.68 1.89 30.10
CA ASP A 228 -4.55 1.30 29.07
C ASP A 228 -3.77 0.38 28.10
N ARG A 229 -2.44 0.35 28.24
CA ARG A 229 -1.50 -0.37 27.35
C ARG A 229 -0.75 -1.52 28.01
N ILE A 230 -0.86 -1.72 29.33
CA ILE A 230 -0.13 -2.80 30.03
C ILE A 230 -1.07 -3.72 30.81
N ILE A 231 -0.83 -5.03 30.69
CA ILE A 231 -1.61 -6.10 31.30
C ILE A 231 -0.67 -7.03 32.06
N PHE A 232 -0.98 -7.30 33.33
CA PHE A 232 -0.32 -8.32 34.16
C PHE A 232 -1.36 -9.35 34.60
N ASP A 233 -1.52 -10.44 33.83
CA ASP A 233 -2.38 -11.57 34.17
C ASP A 233 -1.61 -12.55 35.07
N VAL A 234 -1.63 -12.24 36.38
CA VAL A 234 -1.01 -13.05 37.43
C VAL A 234 -1.99 -14.15 37.84
N GLY A 235 -1.63 -15.41 37.56
CA GLY A 235 -2.40 -16.57 37.99
C GLY A 235 -2.56 -16.63 39.51
N ASN A 236 -3.58 -17.36 39.99
CA ASN A 236 -3.93 -17.38 41.42
C ASN A 236 -2.94 -18.13 42.33
N GLU A 237 -1.81 -18.59 41.77
CA GLU A 237 -0.74 -19.29 42.46
C GLU A 237 0.60 -18.65 42.07
N TYR A 238 1.56 -18.66 43.00
CA TYR A 238 2.95 -18.18 42.83
C TYR A 238 3.15 -16.67 42.63
N ASN A 239 3.08 -15.93 43.74
CA ASN A 239 3.76 -14.64 43.89
C ASN A 239 5.08 -14.85 44.67
N THR A 240 6.00 -15.69 44.16
CA THR A 240 7.16 -16.21 44.93
C THR A 240 8.33 -15.25 45.09
N CYS A 241 8.24 -14.04 44.53
CA CYS A 241 9.22 -12.96 44.75
C CYS A 241 9.35 -12.51 46.23
N ASP A 242 8.46 -12.97 47.12
CA ASP A 242 8.39 -12.63 48.56
C ASP A 242 8.77 -13.80 49.50
N SER A 243 9.25 -14.95 48.99
CA SER A 243 9.29 -16.23 49.76
C SER A 243 10.01 -16.20 51.11
N ASP A 244 10.99 -15.32 51.27
CA ASP A 244 11.88 -15.26 52.43
C ASP A 244 11.80 -13.93 53.22
N ASN A 245 10.83 -13.05 52.89
CA ASN A 245 10.71 -11.67 53.38
C ASN A 245 11.89 -10.74 53.03
N GLU A 246 12.78 -11.11 52.09
CA GLU A 246 13.80 -10.21 51.57
C GLU A 246 13.17 -9.21 50.60
N VAL A 247 13.18 -7.92 50.99
CA VAL A 247 12.65 -6.84 50.15
C VAL A 247 13.49 -6.74 48.87
N LEU A 248 12.84 -6.91 47.72
CA LEU A 248 13.46 -6.72 46.40
C LEU A 248 13.81 -5.25 46.18
N GLU A 249 15.04 -4.89 46.52
CA GLU A 249 15.62 -3.56 46.29
C GLU A 249 16.38 -3.49 44.96
N CYS A 250 16.29 -2.35 44.29
CA CYS A 250 17.19 -2.00 43.20
C CYS A 250 18.56 -1.64 43.77
N HIS A 251 19.62 -1.69 42.94
CA HIS A 251 20.90 -1.11 43.33
C HIS A 251 20.72 0.38 43.72
N PRO A 252 21.37 0.90 44.78
CA PRO A 252 21.11 2.26 45.27
C PRO A 252 21.28 3.39 44.25
N SER A 253 22.12 3.22 43.22
CA SER A 253 22.27 4.19 42.13
C SER A 253 21.11 4.20 41.11
N CYS A 254 20.22 3.22 41.13
CA CYS A 254 19.04 3.15 40.25
C CYS A 254 17.91 4.13 40.66
N ASN A 255 18.02 4.81 41.82
CA ASN A 255 16.95 5.65 42.39
C ASN A 255 15.57 4.95 42.49
N GLY A 256 15.57 3.63 42.66
CA GLY A 256 14.35 2.80 42.74
C GLY A 256 13.81 2.28 41.41
N ASN A 257 14.36 2.67 40.25
CA ASN A 257 13.91 2.18 38.94
C ASN A 257 14.89 1.18 38.32
N CYS A 258 14.50 -0.10 38.24
CA CYS A 258 15.38 -1.16 37.76
C CYS A 258 14.64 -2.38 37.19
N TRP A 259 15.33 -3.10 36.30
CA TRP A 259 14.97 -4.42 35.80
C TRP A 259 15.57 -5.57 36.64
N GLY A 260 16.36 -5.23 37.67
CA GLY A 260 17.05 -6.17 38.55
C GLY A 260 17.96 -5.45 39.56
N ASN A 261 18.57 -6.20 40.48
CA ASN A 261 19.33 -5.66 41.61
C ASN A 261 20.76 -5.17 41.31
N LEU A 262 21.28 -5.27 40.08
CA LEU A 262 22.63 -4.79 39.73
C LEU A 262 22.64 -3.35 39.19
N GLU A 263 23.77 -2.66 39.32
CA GLU A 263 23.95 -1.28 38.82
C GLU A 263 23.77 -1.16 37.29
N ASN A 264 24.12 -2.20 36.53
CA ASN A 264 23.89 -2.29 35.09
C ASN A 264 22.49 -2.81 34.71
N GLU A 265 21.63 -3.11 35.70
CA GLU A 265 20.23 -3.50 35.53
C GLU A 265 19.26 -2.35 35.87
N CYS A 266 19.76 -1.16 36.22
CA CYS A 266 18.94 0.05 36.37
C CYS A 266 18.21 0.44 35.07
N GLN A 267 17.03 1.06 35.18
CA GLN A 267 16.32 1.62 34.03
C GLN A 267 16.82 3.03 33.72
N ILE A 268 17.03 3.35 32.43
CA ILE A 268 17.29 4.72 31.98
C ILE A 268 16.00 5.54 32.08
N VAL A 269 15.78 6.21 33.21
CA VAL A 269 14.64 7.11 33.43
C VAL A 269 15.08 8.57 33.30
N PHE A 270 14.79 9.18 32.14
CA PHE A 270 15.22 10.53 31.76
C PHE A 270 14.81 11.61 32.77
N LYS A 271 13.63 11.49 33.40
CA LYS A 271 13.12 12.48 34.38
C LYS A 271 14.02 12.64 35.61
N ASN A 272 14.89 11.66 35.89
CA ASN A 272 15.77 11.66 37.06
C ASN A 272 17.09 12.44 36.83
N PHE A 273 17.42 12.81 35.58
CA PHE A 273 18.71 13.45 35.28
C PHE A 273 18.73 14.39 34.05
N CYS A 274 17.74 14.34 33.16
CA CYS A 274 17.62 15.28 32.06
C CYS A 274 17.06 16.63 32.56
N PRO A 275 17.50 17.77 31.99
CA PRO A 275 16.80 19.04 32.14
C PRO A 275 15.32 18.92 31.76
N ILE A 276 14.42 19.59 32.50
CA ILE A 276 12.96 19.58 32.25
C ILE A 276 12.60 20.14 30.85
N SER A 277 13.47 20.98 30.28
CA SER A 277 13.36 21.46 28.89
C SER A 277 13.63 20.39 27.83
N CYS A 278 14.19 19.25 28.21
CA CYS A 278 14.27 18.09 27.34
C CYS A 278 12.93 17.35 27.42
N HIS A 279 12.09 17.53 26.40
CA HIS A 279 10.90 16.70 26.21
C HIS A 279 11.27 15.20 26.12
N ASN A 280 10.27 14.33 25.98
CA ASN A 280 10.41 12.86 26.01
C ASN A 280 11.31 12.22 24.91
N HIS A 281 12.05 13.03 24.13
CA HIS A 281 13.18 12.62 23.30
C HIS A 281 14.41 12.18 24.12
N GLY A 282 14.54 12.61 25.38
CA GLY A 282 15.66 12.27 26.26
C GLY A 282 16.88 13.20 26.18
N CYS A 283 18.01 12.78 26.78
CA CYS A 283 19.24 13.55 26.87
C CYS A 283 20.51 12.68 26.92
N TYR A 284 21.67 13.28 26.66
CA TYR A 284 23.01 12.67 26.70
C TYR A 284 23.96 13.50 27.59
N LYS A 285 25.05 12.90 28.10
CA LYS A 285 26.14 13.63 28.78
C LYS A 285 27.16 14.14 27.77
N ASP A 286 27.57 15.41 27.88
CA ASP A 286 28.67 15.96 27.09
C ASP A 286 30.05 15.69 27.73
N HIS A 287 31.13 16.16 27.08
CA HIS A 287 32.51 15.99 27.53
C HIS A 287 32.84 16.70 28.87
N HIS A 288 31.95 17.52 29.40
CA HIS A 288 32.06 18.14 30.72
C HIS A 288 31.19 17.44 31.78
N GLY A 289 30.46 16.37 31.40
CA GLY A 289 29.53 15.65 32.26
C GLY A 289 28.15 16.32 32.39
N HIS A 290 27.89 17.40 31.66
CA HIS A 290 26.60 18.08 31.68
C HIS A 290 25.59 17.37 30.77
N TYR A 291 24.35 17.22 31.23
CA TYR A 291 23.27 16.66 30.42
C TYR A 291 22.72 17.69 29.41
N LYS A 292 22.58 17.26 28.15
CA LYS A 292 22.03 18.06 27.04
C LYS A 292 20.96 17.27 26.28
N CYS A 293 19.92 17.96 25.84
CA CYS A 293 18.79 17.33 25.16
C CYS A 293 19.19 16.71 23.82
N CYS A 294 18.46 15.68 23.41
CA CYS A 294 18.55 15.12 22.06
C CYS A 294 17.92 16.04 21.01
N ASP A 295 18.21 15.81 19.72
CA ASP A 295 17.50 16.49 18.62
C ASP A 295 16.02 16.06 18.64
N SER A 296 15.11 16.98 18.29
CA SER A 296 13.68 16.73 18.12
C SER A 296 13.33 15.58 17.14
N MET A 297 14.23 15.25 16.22
CA MET A 297 14.08 14.11 15.30
C MET A 297 14.41 12.75 15.96
N CYS A 298 14.97 12.75 17.17
CA CYS A 298 15.25 11.54 17.93
C CYS A 298 13.99 11.03 18.67
N THR A 299 13.88 9.71 18.80
CA THR A 299 13.04 9.06 19.82
C THR A 299 13.88 8.02 20.57
N GLY A 300 13.52 7.76 21.83
CA GLY A 300 14.25 6.83 22.70
C GLY A 300 15.64 7.28 23.17
N GLY A 301 16.01 8.56 23.05
CA GLY A 301 17.31 9.08 23.49
C GLY A 301 18.33 9.31 22.37
N CYS A 302 19.58 9.52 22.76
CA CYS A 302 20.71 9.81 21.87
C CYS A 302 22.05 9.64 22.60
N PHE A 303 23.15 9.59 21.83
CA PHE A 303 24.53 9.40 22.32
C PHE A 303 25.41 10.65 22.10
N GLY A 304 24.82 11.77 21.70
CA GLY A 304 25.54 12.96 21.29
C GLY A 304 24.63 14.00 20.65
N HIS A 305 25.24 15.10 20.22
CA HIS A 305 24.52 16.18 19.54
C HIS A 305 24.18 15.81 18.08
N GLY A 306 22.94 16.08 17.66
CA GLY A 306 22.51 16.04 16.26
C GLY A 306 21.89 14.72 15.78
N ARG A 307 21.38 14.77 14.54
CA ARG A 307 20.44 13.79 13.96
C ARG A 307 21.05 12.43 13.62
N SER A 308 22.37 12.37 13.47
CA SER A 308 23.18 11.15 13.33
C SER A 308 23.65 10.57 14.68
N LYS A 309 23.04 10.99 15.80
CA LYS A 309 23.36 10.51 17.16
C LYS A 309 22.14 10.05 17.96
N CYS A 310 20.95 10.03 17.36
CA CYS A 310 19.73 9.50 17.99
C CYS A 310 19.81 8.00 18.28
N ALA A 311 19.06 7.53 19.28
CA ALA A 311 18.86 6.11 19.57
C ALA A 311 17.97 5.44 18.51
N ALA A 312 16.89 6.12 18.12
CA ALA A 312 16.09 5.83 16.94
C ALA A 312 15.53 7.15 16.35
N CYS A 313 15.04 7.11 15.10
CA CYS A 313 14.48 8.28 14.42
C CYS A 313 12.96 8.32 14.55
N ALA A 314 12.40 9.44 15.04
CA ALA A 314 10.97 9.61 15.24
C ALA A 314 10.15 9.44 13.94
N ASN A 315 10.70 9.90 12.81
CA ASN A 315 10.09 9.82 11.48
C ASN A 315 10.90 8.89 10.56
N TYR A 316 11.82 9.44 9.75
CA TYR A 316 12.55 8.70 8.71
C TYR A 316 14.08 8.73 8.92
N ILE A 317 14.78 7.74 8.36
CA ILE A 317 16.24 7.67 8.23
C ILE A 317 16.63 7.99 6.79
N GLN A 318 17.54 8.95 6.60
CA GLN A 318 18.11 9.30 5.30
C GLN A 318 19.61 9.52 5.41
N ASP A 319 20.39 8.81 4.58
CA ASP A 319 21.86 8.89 4.52
C ASP A 319 22.58 8.75 5.90
N GLY A 320 21.93 8.13 6.90
CA GLY A 320 22.43 7.96 8.26
C GLY A 320 21.96 9.00 9.29
N GLU A 321 21.09 9.95 8.91
CA GLU A 321 20.51 10.95 9.82
C GLU A 321 18.98 10.80 9.97
N CYS A 322 18.45 11.15 11.14
CA CYS A 322 17.02 11.27 11.37
C CYS A 322 16.44 12.54 10.70
N VAL A 323 15.45 12.37 9.82
CA VAL A 323 14.82 13.46 9.08
C VAL A 323 13.29 13.43 9.22
N GLN A 324 12.68 14.62 9.16
CA GLN A 324 11.21 14.79 9.25
C GLN A 324 10.49 14.23 8.02
N SER A 325 11.10 14.37 6.84
CA SER A 325 10.63 13.83 5.57
C SER A 325 11.83 13.49 4.68
N CYS A 326 11.63 12.62 3.69
CA CYS A 326 12.63 12.35 2.67
C CYS A 326 12.84 13.56 1.74
N ARG A 327 13.99 13.59 1.04
CA ARG A 327 14.21 14.46 -0.13
C ARG A 327 13.36 13.96 -1.31
N GLY A 328 12.07 14.25 -1.29
CA GLY A 328 11.13 13.85 -2.33
C GLY A 328 11.53 14.30 -3.75
N LEU A 329 10.78 13.84 -4.75
CA LEU A 329 11.15 13.99 -6.17
C LEU A 329 11.45 15.42 -6.62
N ASN A 330 10.74 16.41 -6.07
CA ASN A 330 10.81 17.80 -6.48
C ASN A 330 11.11 18.70 -5.27
N TYR A 331 11.80 19.81 -5.49
CA TYR A 331 12.02 20.87 -4.49
C TYR A 331 11.50 22.21 -5.00
N TYR A 332 10.99 23.06 -4.10
CA TYR A 332 10.56 24.41 -4.45
C TYR A 332 11.75 25.36 -4.50
N ASN A 333 12.16 25.78 -5.70
CA ASN A 333 13.24 26.73 -5.87
C ASN A 333 12.71 28.16 -5.66
N LYS A 334 13.10 28.75 -4.52
CA LYS A 334 12.71 30.11 -4.10
C LYS A 334 13.21 31.23 -5.03
N ILE A 335 14.14 30.96 -5.94
CA ILE A 335 14.66 31.95 -6.91
C ILE A 335 13.82 31.96 -8.20
N THR A 336 13.38 30.80 -8.67
CA THR A 336 12.58 30.66 -9.90
C THR A 336 11.08 30.65 -9.65
N GLY A 337 10.64 30.46 -8.39
CA GLY A 337 9.24 30.40 -7.99
C GLY A 337 8.54 29.10 -8.40
N ARG A 338 9.29 28.08 -8.82
CA ARG A 338 8.79 26.83 -9.42
C ARG A 338 9.24 25.61 -8.62
N LEU A 339 8.54 24.49 -8.81
CA LEU A 339 9.05 23.17 -8.47
C LEU A 339 10.08 22.76 -9.52
N GLU A 340 11.21 22.24 -9.05
CA GLU A 340 12.30 21.72 -9.88
C GLU A 340 12.68 20.31 -9.40
N ASP A 341 13.15 19.46 -10.30
CA ASP A 341 13.55 18.08 -9.99
C ASP A 341 14.71 18.05 -8.98
N ALA A 342 14.62 17.21 -7.96
CA ALA A 342 15.69 17.01 -7.00
C ALA A 342 16.88 16.30 -7.67
N LYS A 343 18.09 16.84 -7.47
CA LYS A 343 19.34 16.28 -8.04
C LYS A 343 19.71 14.89 -7.49
N ASP A 344 19.11 14.51 -6.37
CA ASP A 344 19.34 13.25 -5.65
C ASP A 344 18.03 12.88 -4.93
N PRO A 345 17.03 12.38 -5.67
CA PRO A 345 15.71 12.11 -5.13
C PRO A 345 15.74 10.92 -4.15
N ARG A 346 14.77 10.91 -3.24
CA ARG A 346 14.51 9.84 -2.29
C ARG A 346 13.02 9.56 -2.22
N TYR A 347 12.68 8.30 -2.45
CA TYR A 347 11.35 7.76 -2.19
C TYR A 347 11.23 7.34 -0.73
N THR A 348 10.03 7.48 -0.19
CA THR A 348 9.66 7.03 1.15
C THR A 348 9.31 5.55 1.12
N PHE A 349 10.07 4.73 1.86
CA PHE A 349 9.82 3.29 2.02
C PHE A 349 9.89 2.90 3.50
N LYS A 350 8.74 2.58 4.10
CA LYS A 350 8.58 2.42 5.56
C LYS A 350 9.12 3.65 6.31
N ARG A 351 10.17 3.53 7.13
CA ARG A 351 10.87 4.66 7.79
C ARG A 351 12.23 4.98 7.14
N TYR A 352 12.45 4.60 5.88
CA TYR A 352 13.71 4.82 5.17
C TYR A 352 13.48 5.67 3.91
N CYS A 353 14.45 6.54 3.63
CA CYS A 353 14.49 7.32 2.41
C CYS A 353 15.45 6.63 1.42
N VAL A 354 14.90 6.01 0.37
CA VAL A 354 15.64 5.17 -0.59
C VAL A 354 15.80 5.86 -1.94
N SER A 355 16.92 5.67 -2.63
CA SER A 355 17.17 6.30 -3.95
C SER A 355 16.34 5.69 -5.09
N GLU A 356 15.88 4.45 -4.92
CA GLU A 356 15.00 3.74 -5.85
C GLU A 356 14.06 2.84 -5.05
N CYS A 357 12.81 2.68 -5.50
CA CYS A 357 11.88 1.75 -4.90
C CYS A 357 12.24 0.28 -5.20
N PRO A 358 12.09 -0.65 -4.24
CA PRO A 358 12.31 -2.08 -4.46
C PRO A 358 11.55 -2.66 -5.66
N SER A 359 12.11 -3.72 -6.26
CA SER A 359 11.63 -4.35 -7.50
C SER A 359 10.15 -4.74 -7.51
N GLU A 360 9.66 -5.16 -6.35
CA GLU A 360 8.32 -5.66 -6.04
C GLU A 360 7.35 -4.58 -5.55
N THR A 361 7.78 -3.32 -5.55
CA THR A 361 6.95 -2.15 -5.22
C THR A 361 6.71 -1.26 -6.44
N LEU A 362 5.56 -0.59 -6.42
CA LEU A 362 5.15 0.44 -7.37
C LEU A 362 5.55 1.82 -6.86
N ILE A 363 5.75 2.75 -7.78
CA ILE A 363 6.12 4.13 -7.50
C ILE A 363 4.84 4.98 -7.52
N GLU A 364 4.41 5.47 -6.36
CA GLU A 364 3.29 6.40 -6.25
C GLU A 364 3.78 7.75 -5.72
N LYS A 365 3.94 8.72 -6.63
CA LYS A 365 4.63 10.00 -6.35
C LYS A 365 6.00 9.72 -5.72
N ASP A 366 6.24 10.21 -4.52
CA ASP A 366 7.46 10.04 -3.72
C ASP A 366 7.39 8.85 -2.74
N TYR A 367 6.47 7.89 -2.92
CA TYR A 367 6.30 6.71 -2.06
C TYR A 367 6.50 5.39 -2.82
N CYS A 368 7.07 4.40 -2.13
CA CYS A 368 7.17 3.02 -2.62
C CYS A 368 6.03 2.18 -2.00
N VAL A 369 5.04 1.79 -2.82
CA VAL A 369 3.80 1.14 -2.37
C VAL A 369 3.64 -0.26 -2.98
N THR A 370 2.98 -1.19 -2.28
CA THR A 370 2.72 -2.56 -2.81
C THR A 370 1.46 -2.65 -3.69
N ARG A 371 0.53 -1.69 -3.54
CA ARG A 371 -0.65 -1.47 -4.38
C ARG A 371 -0.82 0.04 -4.58
N CYS A 372 -1.30 0.49 -5.73
CA CYS A 372 -1.67 1.91 -5.90
C CYS A 372 -2.89 2.25 -5.03
N LYS A 373 -3.02 3.50 -4.60
CA LYS A 373 -4.23 3.98 -3.89
C LYS A 373 -5.48 3.98 -4.78
N PRO A 374 -6.70 4.08 -4.21
CA PRO A 374 -7.91 4.27 -5.01
C PRO A 374 -7.81 5.47 -5.96
N LYS A 375 -8.43 5.36 -7.14
CA LYS A 375 -8.32 6.29 -8.30
C LYS A 375 -6.94 6.32 -8.99
N TYR A 376 -5.98 5.48 -8.58
CA TYR A 376 -4.68 5.36 -9.25
C TYR A 376 -4.49 3.93 -9.79
N PHE A 377 -3.82 3.79 -10.94
CA PHE A 377 -3.57 2.50 -11.58
C PHE A 377 -2.13 2.36 -12.06
N TYR A 378 -1.59 1.14 -12.02
CA TYR A 378 -0.30 0.83 -12.63
C TYR A 378 -0.52 0.28 -14.05
N ASN A 379 -0.08 1.05 -15.05
CA ASN A 379 -0.12 0.58 -16.42
C ASN A 379 1.12 -0.27 -16.75
N ILE A 380 0.98 -1.60 -16.61
CA ILE A 380 2.03 -2.58 -16.91
C ILE A 380 2.60 -2.48 -18.35
N THR A 381 1.83 -1.93 -19.30
CA THR A 381 2.31 -1.78 -20.68
C THR A 381 3.43 -0.75 -20.84
N LEU A 382 3.52 0.21 -19.91
CA LEU A 382 4.54 1.26 -19.91
C LEU A 382 5.85 0.82 -19.22
N GLY A 383 5.80 -0.21 -18.37
CA GLY A 383 6.98 -0.82 -17.74
C GLY A 383 7.67 0.02 -16.65
N ASP A 384 7.16 1.23 -16.35
CA ASP A 384 7.82 2.23 -15.50
C ASP A 384 7.56 2.08 -13.97
N ARG A 385 6.78 1.07 -13.56
CA ARG A 385 6.27 0.85 -12.19
C ARG A 385 5.41 1.99 -11.61
N THR A 386 4.99 2.98 -12.40
CA THR A 386 4.29 4.16 -11.87
C THR A 386 2.79 3.93 -11.64
N CYS A 387 2.32 4.31 -10.45
CA CYS A 387 0.90 4.51 -10.16
C CYS A 387 0.47 5.87 -10.73
N ARG A 388 -0.39 5.85 -11.74
CA ARG A 388 -0.87 7.04 -12.45
C ARG A 388 -2.30 7.37 -12.03
N GLU A 389 -2.61 8.66 -11.90
CA GLU A 389 -3.97 9.11 -11.62
C GLU A 389 -4.87 8.83 -12.83
N CYS A 390 -6.12 8.50 -12.55
CA CYS A 390 -7.09 8.13 -13.56
C CYS A 390 -7.83 9.32 -14.16
N GLY A 391 -8.13 9.19 -15.46
CA GLY A 391 -9.05 10.10 -16.15
C GLY A 391 -10.51 9.87 -15.77
N THR A 392 -11.41 10.53 -16.51
CA THR A 392 -12.86 10.65 -16.23
C THR A 392 -13.68 9.36 -16.18
N TYR A 393 -13.09 8.18 -16.45
CA TYR A 393 -13.79 6.90 -16.54
C TYR A 393 -13.02 5.66 -16.02
N CYS A 394 -12.04 5.80 -15.12
CA CYS A 394 -11.53 4.60 -14.40
C CYS A 394 -12.49 4.14 -13.29
N ASP A 395 -13.79 4.08 -13.57
CA ASP A 395 -14.77 3.66 -12.60
C ASP A 395 -14.64 2.14 -12.40
N LYS A 396 -13.94 1.78 -11.32
CA LYS A 396 -13.84 0.44 -10.72
C LYS A 396 -12.80 -0.49 -11.38
N ILE A 397 -11.62 -0.58 -10.76
CA ILE A 397 -10.80 -1.80 -10.79
C ILE A 397 -11.52 -2.82 -9.89
N CYS A 398 -11.63 -4.07 -10.34
CA CYS A 398 -12.46 -5.08 -9.68
C CYS A 398 -11.65 -6.32 -9.34
N GLU A 399 -11.46 -6.59 -8.04
CA GLU A 399 -10.77 -7.79 -7.57
C GLU A 399 -11.72 -9.01 -7.65
N ILE A 400 -11.30 -10.07 -8.35
CA ILE A 400 -12.04 -11.34 -8.38
C ILE A 400 -11.09 -12.54 -8.47
N ASN A 401 -11.03 -13.30 -7.38
CA ASN A 401 -10.17 -14.47 -7.21
C ASN A 401 -11.00 -15.76 -7.03
N GLU A 402 -12.22 -15.78 -7.56
CA GLU A 402 -13.23 -16.84 -7.44
C GLU A 402 -13.96 -17.03 -8.79
N PRO A 403 -14.40 -18.26 -9.16
CA PRO A 403 -15.15 -18.48 -10.40
C PRO A 403 -16.47 -17.69 -10.48
N LEU A 404 -16.90 -17.36 -11.70
CA LEU A 404 -18.09 -16.54 -11.91
C LEU A 404 -19.38 -17.30 -11.63
N THR A 405 -20.16 -16.76 -10.70
CA THR A 405 -21.48 -17.20 -10.28
C THR A 405 -22.45 -16.02 -10.33
N LYS A 406 -23.77 -16.29 -10.31
CA LYS A 406 -24.79 -15.23 -10.26
C LYS A 406 -24.66 -14.32 -9.01
N ARG A 407 -24.01 -14.79 -7.94
CA ARG A 407 -23.75 -14.01 -6.72
C ARG A 407 -22.62 -12.98 -6.87
N ASN A 408 -21.63 -13.23 -7.72
CA ASN A 408 -20.43 -12.39 -7.82
C ASN A 408 -20.28 -11.66 -9.15
N ILE A 409 -20.97 -12.05 -10.22
CA ILE A 409 -20.82 -11.40 -11.52
C ILE A 409 -21.28 -9.93 -11.54
N GLU A 410 -22.25 -9.51 -10.71
CA GLU A 410 -22.60 -8.09 -10.58
C GLU A 410 -21.48 -7.26 -9.91
N LYS A 411 -20.53 -7.89 -9.18
CA LYS A 411 -19.30 -7.20 -8.75
C LYS A 411 -18.52 -6.67 -9.96
N LEU A 412 -18.63 -7.30 -11.14
CA LEU A 412 -17.94 -6.88 -12.38
C LEU A 412 -18.69 -5.80 -13.20
N LYS A 413 -19.87 -5.36 -12.75
CA LYS A 413 -20.62 -4.26 -13.37
C LYS A 413 -19.75 -2.99 -13.49
N ASN A 414 -19.67 -2.47 -14.72
CA ASN A 414 -18.90 -1.32 -15.18
C ASN A 414 -17.36 -1.46 -15.20
N CYS A 415 -16.78 -2.56 -14.74
CA CYS A 415 -15.33 -2.68 -14.57
C CYS A 415 -14.57 -2.73 -15.91
N GLU A 416 -13.55 -1.88 -16.08
CA GLU A 416 -12.62 -1.97 -17.21
C GLU A 416 -11.38 -2.85 -16.93
N TYR A 417 -11.02 -2.98 -15.65
CA TYR A 417 -9.81 -3.67 -15.19
C TYR A 417 -10.15 -4.71 -14.11
N VAL A 418 -9.71 -5.95 -14.31
CA VAL A 418 -9.93 -7.05 -13.35
C VAL A 418 -8.61 -7.51 -12.74
N ASP A 419 -8.51 -7.38 -11.41
CA ASP A 419 -7.40 -7.90 -10.62
C ASP A 419 -7.75 -9.32 -10.15
N GLY A 420 -7.15 -10.31 -10.81
CA GLY A 420 -7.48 -11.74 -10.67
C GLY A 420 -7.84 -12.37 -12.02
N PHE A 421 -8.76 -13.33 -12.01
CA PHE A 421 -9.06 -14.22 -13.15
C PHE A 421 -10.56 -14.31 -13.46
N ILE A 422 -10.89 -14.65 -14.70
CA ILE A 422 -12.28 -14.90 -15.14
C ILE A 422 -12.44 -16.38 -15.47
N ASP A 423 -13.15 -17.13 -14.63
CA ASP A 423 -13.55 -18.52 -14.89
C ASP A 423 -15.07 -18.60 -15.12
N ILE A 424 -15.46 -19.04 -16.32
CA ILE A 424 -16.85 -19.28 -16.73
C ILE A 424 -17.03 -20.78 -16.99
N SER A 425 -17.37 -21.53 -15.94
CA SER A 425 -17.48 -23.00 -15.95
C SER A 425 -18.91 -23.54 -16.13
N SER A 426 -19.02 -24.81 -16.56
CA SER A 426 -20.24 -25.42 -17.12
C SER A 426 -21.34 -25.62 -16.10
N GLU A 427 -20.94 -25.98 -14.89
CA GLU A 427 -21.81 -26.19 -13.73
C GLU A 427 -22.69 -24.96 -13.47
N ASN A 428 -22.16 -23.76 -13.72
CA ASN A 428 -22.83 -22.47 -13.47
C ASN A 428 -23.87 -22.11 -14.55
N PHE A 429 -24.16 -22.97 -15.54
CA PHE A 429 -25.24 -22.80 -16.52
C PHE A 429 -26.36 -23.86 -16.39
N ASN A 430 -26.40 -24.59 -15.26
CA ASN A 430 -27.31 -25.71 -15.08
C ASN A 430 -28.74 -25.25 -14.74
N LYS A 431 -29.66 -25.31 -15.71
CA LYS A 431 -31.06 -24.81 -15.65
C LYS A 431 -31.91 -25.21 -14.43
N PHE A 432 -31.48 -26.17 -13.61
CA PHE A 432 -32.16 -26.62 -12.40
C PHE A 432 -31.69 -25.93 -11.10
N ASN A 433 -30.67 -25.05 -11.16
CA ASN A 433 -30.19 -24.27 -10.02
C ASN A 433 -30.46 -22.77 -10.23
N GLU A 434 -31.14 -22.12 -9.27
CA GLU A 434 -31.47 -20.68 -9.31
C GLU A 434 -30.23 -19.77 -9.33
N GLU A 435 -29.08 -20.26 -8.87
CA GLU A 435 -27.81 -19.51 -8.83
C GLU A 435 -27.02 -19.57 -10.16
N SER A 436 -27.59 -20.20 -11.19
CA SER A 436 -26.98 -20.30 -12.52
C SER A 436 -26.97 -18.97 -13.25
N LEU A 437 -25.84 -18.70 -13.91
CA LEU A 437 -25.67 -17.64 -14.89
C LEU A 437 -26.59 -17.87 -16.09
N ASN A 438 -27.25 -16.80 -16.54
CA ASN A 438 -27.91 -16.73 -17.83
C ASN A 438 -27.09 -15.88 -18.82
N LYS A 439 -27.55 -15.79 -20.08
CA LYS A 439 -26.81 -15.07 -21.13
C LYS A 439 -26.66 -13.56 -20.81
N ASN A 440 -27.66 -12.95 -20.18
CA ASN A 440 -27.68 -11.51 -19.96
C ASN A 440 -26.72 -11.09 -18.84
N ASP A 441 -26.50 -11.95 -17.84
CA ASP A 441 -25.55 -11.70 -16.75
C ASP A 441 -24.12 -11.51 -17.27
N LEU A 442 -23.77 -12.14 -18.40
CA LEU A 442 -22.45 -11.99 -19.01
C LEU A 442 -22.21 -10.60 -19.61
N GLU A 443 -23.25 -9.80 -19.89
CA GLU A 443 -23.06 -8.44 -20.43
C GLU A 443 -22.36 -7.51 -19.40
N TYR A 444 -22.30 -7.85 -18.10
CA TYR A 444 -21.45 -7.14 -17.14
C TYR A 444 -19.95 -7.19 -17.50
N LEU A 445 -19.50 -8.22 -18.22
CA LEU A 445 -18.10 -8.42 -18.63
C LEU A 445 -17.68 -7.51 -19.80
N LYS A 446 -18.64 -6.87 -20.46
CA LYS A 446 -18.48 -6.17 -21.75
C LYS A 446 -17.55 -4.96 -21.69
N ASN A 447 -17.38 -4.35 -20.54
CA ASN A 447 -16.49 -3.18 -20.36
C ASN A 447 -15.03 -3.59 -20.10
N ILE A 448 -14.75 -4.86 -19.79
CA ILE A 448 -13.42 -5.31 -19.38
C ILE A 448 -12.44 -5.22 -20.56
N LYS A 449 -11.39 -4.42 -20.39
CA LYS A 449 -10.26 -4.25 -21.32
C LYS A 449 -9.03 -5.04 -20.89
N LEU A 450 -8.84 -5.25 -19.58
CA LEU A 450 -7.65 -5.94 -19.05
C LEU A 450 -7.98 -6.89 -17.90
N ILE A 451 -7.35 -8.07 -17.94
CA ILE A 451 -7.41 -9.10 -16.90
C ILE A 451 -5.98 -9.47 -16.47
N THR A 452 -5.68 -9.45 -15.17
CA THR A 452 -4.28 -9.63 -14.71
C THR A 452 -3.79 -11.08 -14.73
N ASP A 453 -4.68 -12.06 -14.50
CA ASP A 453 -4.27 -13.45 -14.35
C ASP A 453 -4.63 -14.23 -15.61
N TYR A 454 -5.77 -14.93 -15.64
CA TYR A 454 -6.16 -15.80 -16.75
C TYR A 454 -7.67 -15.75 -17.06
N VAL A 455 -8.06 -16.33 -18.20
CA VAL A 455 -9.45 -16.44 -18.67
C VAL A 455 -9.77 -17.88 -19.06
N ILE A 456 -10.87 -18.43 -18.53
CA ILE A 456 -11.41 -19.76 -18.84
C ILE A 456 -12.87 -19.64 -19.27
N ILE A 457 -13.22 -20.28 -20.38
CA ILE A 457 -14.57 -20.32 -20.94
C ILE A 457 -14.90 -21.78 -21.29
N LYS A 458 -15.61 -22.44 -20.37
CA LYS A 458 -15.95 -23.87 -20.35
C LYS A 458 -17.47 -24.05 -20.20
N THR A 459 -18.26 -23.55 -21.16
CA THR A 459 -19.73 -23.42 -20.99
C THR A 459 -20.56 -24.64 -21.39
N GLY A 460 -19.94 -25.71 -21.90
CA GLY A 460 -20.63 -26.96 -22.19
C GLY A 460 -21.71 -26.82 -23.27
N LYS A 461 -22.97 -27.12 -22.91
CA LYS A 461 -24.16 -27.06 -23.78
C LYS A 461 -24.99 -25.77 -23.59
N SER A 462 -24.38 -24.71 -23.06
CA SER A 462 -24.97 -23.38 -22.86
C SER A 462 -25.63 -22.81 -24.14
N PRO A 463 -26.52 -21.80 -24.05
CA PRO A 463 -27.05 -21.08 -25.21
C PRO A 463 -26.04 -20.09 -25.85
N ILE A 464 -24.76 -20.12 -25.47
CA ILE A 464 -23.73 -19.18 -25.92
C ILE A 464 -23.22 -19.61 -27.30
N VAL A 465 -23.22 -18.67 -28.25
CA VAL A 465 -22.84 -18.91 -29.66
C VAL A 465 -21.63 -18.10 -30.12
N ASN A 466 -21.24 -17.07 -29.37
CA ASN A 466 -20.08 -16.20 -29.57
C ASN A 466 -19.61 -15.63 -28.22
N LEU A 467 -18.42 -15.03 -28.17
CA LEU A 467 -17.84 -14.44 -26.94
C LEU A 467 -17.93 -12.91 -26.94
N ASN A 468 -18.96 -12.34 -27.58
CA ASN A 468 -19.15 -10.89 -27.71
C ASN A 468 -19.28 -10.15 -26.36
N PHE A 469 -19.56 -10.87 -25.27
CA PHE A 469 -19.52 -10.32 -23.90
C PHE A 469 -18.10 -10.00 -23.39
N LEU A 470 -17.05 -10.38 -24.14
CA LEU A 470 -15.65 -9.98 -23.94
C LEU A 470 -15.09 -9.27 -25.19
N SER A 471 -15.93 -8.64 -26.02
CA SER A 471 -15.51 -7.99 -27.28
C SER A 471 -14.42 -6.92 -27.10
N ASN A 472 -14.41 -6.28 -25.93
CA ASN A 472 -13.51 -5.19 -25.58
C ASN A 472 -12.24 -5.63 -24.84
N LEU A 473 -12.06 -6.93 -24.55
CA LEU A 473 -10.88 -7.43 -23.86
C LEU A 473 -9.64 -7.25 -24.74
N GLU A 474 -8.72 -6.37 -24.35
CA GLU A 474 -7.51 -6.03 -25.10
C GLU A 474 -6.29 -6.85 -24.64
N THR A 475 -6.13 -7.02 -23.32
CA THR A 475 -4.91 -7.60 -22.72
C THR A 475 -5.20 -8.62 -21.62
N ILE A 476 -4.52 -9.76 -21.68
CA ILE A 476 -4.38 -10.71 -20.55
C ILE A 476 -2.91 -10.69 -20.09
N ILE A 477 -2.64 -10.42 -18.81
CA ILE A 477 -1.26 -10.29 -18.31
C ILE A 477 -0.60 -11.65 -18.01
N GLY A 478 -1.32 -12.60 -17.38
CA GLY A 478 -0.70 -13.85 -16.94
C GLY A 478 0.23 -13.68 -15.74
N ARG A 479 -0.22 -13.01 -14.66
CA ARG A 479 0.48 -13.06 -13.35
C ARG A 479 0.42 -14.46 -12.75
N LYS A 480 -0.80 -15.02 -12.67
CA LYS A 480 -1.11 -16.44 -12.42
C LYS A 480 -1.62 -17.08 -13.71
N PHE A 481 -1.73 -18.40 -13.73
CA PHE A 481 -2.22 -19.17 -14.88
C PHE A 481 -3.24 -20.23 -14.44
N TYR A 482 -4.08 -20.67 -15.38
CA TYR A 482 -4.87 -21.88 -15.26
C TYR A 482 -4.06 -23.08 -15.75
N MET A 483 -4.08 -24.17 -14.99
CA MET A 483 -3.35 -25.41 -15.31
C MET A 483 -1.88 -25.15 -15.67
N GLU A 484 -1.30 -25.97 -16.55
CA GLU A 484 0.06 -25.82 -17.11
C GLU A 484 0.25 -24.53 -17.96
N ARG A 485 0.27 -23.37 -17.29
CA ARG A 485 0.55 -22.03 -17.86
C ARG A 485 -0.46 -21.48 -18.86
N VAL A 486 -1.71 -21.97 -18.88
CA VAL A 486 -2.74 -21.43 -19.78
C VAL A 486 -3.23 -20.06 -19.25
N SER A 487 -3.19 -19.03 -20.09
CA SER A 487 -3.74 -17.70 -19.78
C SER A 487 -5.04 -17.41 -20.52
N LEU A 488 -5.32 -18.13 -21.62
CA LEU A 488 -6.63 -18.13 -22.28
C LEU A 488 -7.06 -19.56 -22.66
N ALA A 489 -8.12 -20.06 -22.03
CA ALA A 489 -8.71 -21.38 -22.28
C ALA A 489 -10.15 -21.25 -22.78
N ILE A 490 -10.42 -21.63 -24.03
CA ILE A 490 -11.75 -21.65 -24.65
C ILE A 490 -12.06 -23.09 -25.04
N VAL A 491 -12.67 -23.84 -24.11
CA VAL A 491 -12.73 -25.30 -24.19
C VAL A 491 -14.13 -25.88 -23.94
N HIS A 492 -14.49 -26.95 -24.66
CA HIS A 492 -15.76 -27.68 -24.46
C HIS A 492 -17.04 -26.83 -24.65
N ASN A 493 -17.06 -25.87 -25.58
CA ASN A 493 -18.24 -25.05 -25.88
C ASN A 493 -19.00 -25.60 -27.10
N HIS A 494 -19.94 -26.51 -26.89
CA HIS A 494 -20.63 -27.27 -27.95
C HIS A 494 -21.60 -26.44 -28.83
N ASN A 495 -21.88 -25.19 -28.46
CA ASN A 495 -22.75 -24.27 -29.22
C ASN A 495 -22.01 -23.03 -29.77
N LEU A 496 -20.76 -22.81 -29.37
CA LEU A 496 -19.91 -21.71 -29.83
C LEU A 496 -19.62 -21.87 -31.33
N ARG A 497 -19.88 -20.82 -32.11
CA ARG A 497 -19.70 -20.79 -33.57
C ARG A 497 -18.53 -19.94 -34.02
N GLU A 498 -18.25 -18.87 -33.28
CA GLU A 498 -17.25 -17.84 -33.58
C GLU A 498 -16.67 -17.32 -32.27
N LEU A 499 -15.48 -16.71 -32.30
CA LEU A 499 -14.89 -16.11 -31.10
C LEU A 499 -15.40 -14.68 -30.89
N GLN A 500 -15.32 -13.83 -31.91
CA GLN A 500 -15.67 -12.40 -31.87
C GLN A 500 -14.88 -11.55 -30.83
N LEU A 501 -13.72 -12.04 -30.37
CA LEU A 501 -12.80 -11.34 -29.44
C LEU A 501 -11.96 -10.26 -30.14
N LYS A 502 -12.63 -9.36 -30.89
CA LYS A 502 -12.01 -8.38 -31.81
C LYS A 502 -10.78 -7.66 -31.24
N ASN A 503 -10.92 -7.10 -30.04
CA ASN A 503 -9.93 -6.19 -29.50
C ASN A 503 -8.72 -6.89 -28.84
N LEU A 504 -8.71 -8.22 -28.73
CA LEU A 504 -7.67 -8.98 -28.02
C LEU A 504 -6.33 -8.94 -28.76
N LYS A 505 -5.51 -7.96 -28.40
CA LYS A 505 -4.25 -7.59 -29.05
C LYS A 505 -3.01 -8.13 -28.33
N THR A 506 -3.10 -8.52 -27.07
CA THR A 506 -1.91 -8.97 -26.32
C THR A 506 -2.23 -9.99 -25.23
N ILE A 507 -1.44 -11.06 -25.19
CA ILE A 507 -1.34 -11.97 -24.04
C ILE A 507 0.13 -11.92 -23.60
N LYS A 508 0.42 -11.24 -22.48
CA LYS A 508 1.80 -10.93 -22.06
C LYS A 508 2.58 -12.17 -21.62
N ARG A 509 1.89 -13.16 -21.03
CA ARG A 509 2.48 -14.40 -20.50
C ARG A 509 1.47 -15.55 -20.62
N GLY A 510 1.97 -16.78 -20.65
CA GLY A 510 1.17 -17.99 -20.66
C GLY A 510 0.90 -18.54 -22.05
N HIS A 511 -0.12 -19.38 -22.16
CA HIS A 511 -0.44 -20.21 -23.32
C HIS A 511 -1.93 -20.09 -23.69
N VAL A 512 -2.26 -20.35 -24.96
CA VAL A 512 -3.62 -20.24 -25.49
C VAL A 512 -4.13 -21.61 -25.91
N VAL A 513 -5.30 -22.01 -25.42
CA VAL A 513 -5.93 -23.30 -25.74
C VAL A 513 -7.35 -23.07 -26.24
N VAL A 514 -7.62 -23.42 -27.49
CA VAL A 514 -8.95 -23.34 -28.11
C VAL A 514 -9.33 -24.73 -28.63
N ALA A 515 -10.05 -25.51 -27.83
CA ALA A 515 -10.24 -26.93 -28.12
C ALA A 515 -11.58 -27.57 -27.70
N ASN A 516 -11.97 -28.63 -28.43
CA ASN A 516 -13.22 -29.36 -28.21
C ASN A 516 -14.49 -28.49 -28.38
N ASN A 517 -14.49 -27.54 -29.31
CA ASN A 517 -15.62 -26.66 -29.59
C ASN A 517 -16.27 -27.06 -30.94
N ASP A 518 -17.17 -28.05 -30.92
CA ASP A 518 -17.63 -28.81 -32.11
C ASP A 518 -18.23 -28.00 -33.29
N LYS A 519 -18.57 -26.72 -33.05
CA LYS A 519 -19.19 -25.81 -34.04
C LYS A 519 -18.35 -24.55 -34.29
N LEU A 520 -17.21 -24.40 -33.62
CA LEU A 520 -16.39 -23.19 -33.71
C LEU A 520 -15.65 -23.14 -35.04
N CYS A 521 -16.02 -22.19 -35.88
CA CYS A 521 -15.39 -21.90 -37.15
C CYS A 521 -14.42 -20.72 -37.04
N LEU A 522 -13.68 -20.44 -38.12
CA LEU A 522 -12.74 -19.32 -38.31
C LEU A 522 -11.53 -19.24 -37.34
N ALA A 523 -11.55 -19.89 -36.17
CA ALA A 523 -10.41 -19.94 -35.25
C ALA A 523 -9.12 -20.51 -35.88
N ASP A 524 -9.25 -21.40 -36.87
CA ASP A 524 -8.13 -21.97 -37.64
C ASP A 524 -7.57 -21.00 -38.72
N THR A 525 -8.20 -19.84 -38.94
CA THR A 525 -7.72 -18.79 -39.88
C THR A 525 -6.77 -17.80 -39.22
N ILE A 526 -6.87 -17.64 -37.90
CA ILE A 526 -6.06 -16.70 -37.12
C ILE A 526 -4.62 -17.23 -37.05
N ASN A 527 -3.64 -16.40 -37.40
CA ASN A 527 -2.24 -16.78 -37.26
C ASN A 527 -1.74 -16.50 -35.82
N TRP A 528 -2.17 -17.34 -34.88
CA TRP A 528 -1.92 -17.19 -33.44
C TRP A 528 -0.45 -16.97 -33.06
N ASN A 529 0.50 -17.51 -33.82
CA ASN A 529 1.94 -17.34 -33.59
C ASN A 529 2.47 -15.96 -34.03
N ILE A 530 1.72 -15.22 -34.86
CA ILE A 530 1.96 -13.81 -35.15
C ILE A 530 1.17 -12.92 -34.18
N THR A 531 -0.06 -13.32 -33.80
CA THR A 531 -0.90 -12.57 -32.85
C THR A 531 -0.30 -12.53 -31.44
N PHE A 532 0.21 -13.67 -30.96
CA PHE A 532 0.74 -13.84 -29.60
C PHE A 532 2.09 -14.59 -29.63
N PRO A 533 3.17 -13.97 -30.13
CA PRO A 533 4.43 -14.65 -30.46
C PRO A 533 5.16 -15.24 -29.24
N ASP A 534 4.95 -14.70 -28.04
CA ASP A 534 5.54 -15.19 -26.78
C ASP A 534 4.75 -16.34 -26.13
N THR A 535 3.72 -16.87 -26.80
CA THR A 535 2.80 -17.88 -26.25
C THR A 535 2.86 -19.20 -27.04
N ILE A 536 2.51 -20.31 -26.37
CA ILE A 536 2.28 -21.60 -27.04
C ILE A 536 0.79 -21.72 -27.33
N ASN A 537 0.45 -21.88 -28.61
CA ASN A 537 -0.92 -21.89 -29.10
C ASN A 537 -1.38 -23.32 -29.45
N LYS A 538 -2.52 -23.76 -28.90
CA LYS A 538 -3.09 -25.10 -29.11
C LYS A 538 -4.55 -25.01 -29.56
N VAL A 539 -4.75 -24.95 -30.87
CA VAL A 539 -6.05 -24.89 -31.53
C VAL A 539 -6.35 -26.24 -32.17
N THR A 540 -7.29 -27.01 -31.60
CA THR A 540 -7.52 -28.41 -32.00
C THR A 540 -8.96 -28.87 -31.75
N ARG A 541 -9.51 -29.76 -32.59
CA ARG A 541 -10.86 -30.35 -32.38
C ARG A 541 -11.98 -29.29 -32.27
N ASN A 542 -11.95 -28.30 -33.16
CA ASN A 542 -13.01 -27.30 -33.32
C ASN A 542 -13.97 -27.69 -34.45
N GLY A 543 -14.73 -26.74 -35.00
CA GLY A 543 -15.74 -26.97 -36.02
C GLY A 543 -15.19 -27.65 -37.28
N LYS A 544 -15.83 -28.74 -37.71
CA LYS A 544 -15.43 -29.44 -38.95
C LYS A 544 -15.65 -28.52 -40.15
N LYS A 545 -14.68 -28.44 -41.06
CA LYS A 545 -14.73 -27.61 -42.28
C LYS A 545 -16.06 -27.74 -43.05
N SER A 546 -16.56 -28.95 -43.26
CA SER A 546 -17.85 -29.18 -43.94
C SER A 546 -19.08 -28.69 -43.17
N TRP A 547 -19.02 -28.61 -41.84
CA TRP A 547 -20.05 -27.95 -41.04
C TRP A 547 -19.99 -26.43 -41.21
N CYS A 548 -18.79 -25.84 -41.17
CA CYS A 548 -18.58 -24.41 -41.40
C CYS A 548 -19.02 -23.97 -42.81
N GLU A 549 -18.71 -24.77 -43.83
CA GLU A 549 -19.16 -24.57 -45.22
C GLU A 549 -20.69 -24.64 -45.34
N ASN A 550 -21.32 -25.67 -44.76
CA ASN A 550 -22.79 -25.79 -44.76
C ASN A 550 -23.52 -24.70 -43.96
N ASN A 551 -22.83 -24.00 -43.06
CA ASN A 551 -23.38 -22.88 -42.27
C ASN A 551 -22.92 -21.50 -42.78
N GLN A 552 -22.18 -21.43 -43.90
CA GLN A 552 -21.64 -20.20 -44.50
C GLN A 552 -20.61 -19.42 -43.65
N ILE A 553 -20.03 -20.05 -42.62
CA ILE A 553 -19.01 -19.46 -41.72
C ILE A 553 -17.63 -20.06 -42.04
N ASN A 554 -17.23 -20.07 -43.31
CA ASN A 554 -16.07 -20.82 -43.81
C ASN A 554 -14.88 -19.97 -44.29
N ARG A 555 -15.04 -18.65 -44.37
CA ARG A 555 -13.98 -17.69 -44.73
C ARG A 555 -14.16 -16.36 -44.00
N CYS A 556 -13.07 -15.63 -43.86
CA CYS A 556 -13.10 -14.23 -43.44
C CYS A 556 -13.71 -13.34 -44.53
N ASP A 557 -13.95 -12.07 -44.17
CA ASP A 557 -14.38 -11.05 -45.12
C ASP A 557 -13.31 -10.79 -46.19
N ASP A 558 -13.72 -10.37 -47.39
CA ASP A 558 -12.82 -10.08 -48.51
C ASP A 558 -12.00 -8.78 -48.27
N GLU A 559 -12.36 -7.96 -47.26
CA GLU A 559 -11.57 -6.82 -46.76
C GLU A 559 -10.65 -7.14 -45.55
N CYS A 560 -10.61 -8.38 -45.08
CA CYS A 560 -9.59 -8.84 -44.13
C CYS A 560 -8.24 -9.08 -44.82
N ASP A 561 -7.12 -8.91 -44.12
CA ASP A 561 -5.81 -9.36 -44.61
C ASP A 561 -5.53 -10.85 -44.27
N THR A 562 -4.33 -11.32 -44.64
CA THR A 562 -3.91 -12.72 -44.47
C THR A 562 -3.69 -13.18 -43.02
N SER A 563 -3.93 -12.32 -42.02
CA SER A 563 -3.75 -12.63 -40.59
C SER A 563 -4.93 -13.39 -39.97
N GLY A 564 -6.09 -13.41 -40.64
CA GLY A 564 -7.31 -14.12 -40.22
C GLY A 564 -8.40 -13.20 -39.65
N CYS A 565 -9.39 -13.80 -38.98
CA CYS A 565 -10.52 -13.10 -38.39
C CYS A 565 -11.10 -13.82 -37.17
N TRP A 566 -11.68 -13.05 -36.24
CA TRP A 566 -12.36 -13.55 -35.04
C TRP A 566 -13.79 -14.06 -35.30
N GLY A 567 -14.38 -13.72 -36.44
CA GLY A 567 -15.77 -13.97 -36.83
C GLY A 567 -16.04 -13.48 -38.27
N TYR A 568 -17.27 -13.66 -38.74
CA TYR A 568 -17.70 -13.33 -40.10
C TYR A 568 -18.09 -11.85 -40.24
N GLY A 569 -17.50 -11.18 -41.24
CA GLY A 569 -17.74 -9.77 -41.58
C GLY A 569 -16.54 -8.86 -41.29
N ASN A 570 -16.40 -7.81 -42.09
CA ASN A 570 -15.32 -6.81 -42.10
C ASN A 570 -14.91 -6.24 -40.72
N LYS A 571 -15.82 -6.21 -39.75
CA LYS A 571 -15.55 -5.72 -38.38
C LYS A 571 -14.84 -6.70 -37.45
N TYR A 572 -14.63 -7.95 -37.86
CA TYR A 572 -13.95 -8.99 -37.08
C TYR A 572 -12.61 -9.44 -37.69
N CYS A 573 -12.12 -8.76 -38.73
CA CYS A 573 -10.77 -8.99 -39.25
C CYS A 573 -9.71 -8.79 -38.15
N LEU A 574 -8.62 -9.57 -38.20
CA LEU A 574 -7.48 -9.36 -37.28
C LEU A 574 -6.67 -8.11 -37.65
N SER A 575 -6.67 -7.75 -38.93
CA SER A 575 -6.07 -6.57 -39.52
C SER A 575 -6.76 -6.28 -40.87
N CYS A 576 -7.01 -5.01 -41.17
CA CYS A 576 -7.66 -4.61 -42.41
C CYS A 576 -6.70 -4.66 -43.59
N LYS A 577 -7.18 -5.16 -44.73
CA LYS A 577 -6.47 -5.22 -46.02
C LYS A 577 -6.08 -3.82 -46.51
N ASN A 578 -7.05 -2.92 -46.60
CA ASN A 578 -6.94 -1.60 -47.21
C ASN A 578 -6.95 -0.47 -46.17
N VAL A 579 -8.13 -0.13 -45.62
CA VAL A 579 -8.31 0.88 -44.56
C VAL A 579 -9.30 0.41 -43.49
N GLU A 580 -9.28 1.08 -42.34
CA GLU A 580 -10.07 0.87 -41.13
C GLU A 580 -10.78 2.18 -40.75
N TYR A 581 -12.08 2.11 -40.47
CA TYR A 581 -12.89 3.21 -39.95
C TYR A 581 -13.88 2.69 -38.90
N ASP A 582 -13.95 3.33 -37.73
CA ASP A 582 -14.72 2.87 -36.55
C ASP A 582 -14.43 1.38 -36.19
N GLY A 583 -13.20 0.94 -36.51
CA GLY A 583 -12.76 -0.44 -36.38
C GLY A 583 -13.33 -1.43 -37.41
N GLU A 584 -14.11 -1.00 -38.39
CA GLU A 584 -14.55 -1.85 -39.52
C GLU A 584 -13.61 -1.68 -40.72
N CYS A 585 -13.32 -2.76 -41.42
CA CYS A 585 -12.49 -2.71 -42.61
C CYS A 585 -13.28 -2.26 -43.85
N TYR A 586 -12.69 -1.37 -44.65
CA TYR A 586 -13.23 -0.90 -45.92
C TYR A 586 -12.13 -0.88 -47.00
N ASN A 587 -12.53 -0.97 -48.27
CA ASN A 587 -11.62 -0.81 -49.40
C ASN A 587 -11.11 0.64 -49.56
N GLU A 588 -11.99 1.60 -49.30
CA GLU A 588 -11.76 3.05 -49.37
C GLU A 588 -12.42 3.74 -48.16
N CYS A 589 -11.96 4.94 -47.78
CA CYS A 589 -12.53 5.66 -46.63
C CYS A 589 -13.99 6.10 -46.89
N PRO A 590 -14.92 5.94 -45.92
CA PRO A 590 -16.31 6.38 -46.06
C PRO A 590 -16.47 7.90 -46.30
N PRO A 591 -17.62 8.37 -46.82
CA PRO A 591 -17.96 9.79 -46.90
C PRO A 591 -17.82 10.51 -45.56
N ASP A 592 -17.48 11.80 -45.61
CA ASP A 592 -17.19 12.67 -44.45
C ASP A 592 -16.06 12.15 -43.52
N THR A 593 -15.16 11.35 -44.10
CA THR A 593 -13.89 10.93 -43.50
C THR A 593 -12.72 11.19 -44.46
N PHE A 594 -11.51 11.31 -43.93
CA PHE A 594 -10.27 11.45 -44.69
C PHE A 594 -9.21 10.48 -44.17
N ARG A 595 -8.22 10.13 -45.01
CA ARG A 595 -7.12 9.24 -44.61
C ARG A 595 -5.99 10.05 -43.98
N LYS A 596 -5.66 9.78 -42.71
CA LYS A 596 -4.67 10.57 -41.92
C LYS A 596 -3.31 10.68 -42.59
N ASN A 597 -2.82 9.57 -43.16
CA ASN A 597 -1.61 9.49 -43.96
C ASN A 597 -1.74 8.32 -44.95
N ILE A 598 -1.09 8.41 -46.11
CA ILE A 598 -1.00 7.31 -47.09
C ILE A 598 -0.32 6.07 -46.48
N SER A 599 0.59 6.25 -45.52
CA SER A 599 1.24 5.15 -44.79
C SER A 599 0.34 4.45 -43.77
N THR A 600 -0.60 5.17 -43.14
CA THR A 600 -1.54 4.62 -42.17
C THR A 600 -2.73 3.97 -42.88
N LYS A 601 -3.29 2.89 -42.33
CA LYS A 601 -4.56 2.29 -42.77
C LYS A 601 -5.79 2.93 -42.09
N GLU A 602 -5.65 4.13 -41.52
CA GLU A 602 -6.66 4.77 -40.66
C GLU A 602 -7.41 5.88 -41.41
N CYS A 603 -8.75 5.83 -41.36
CA CYS A 603 -9.64 6.92 -41.76
C CYS A 603 -10.13 7.68 -40.52
N ILE A 604 -10.14 9.01 -40.56
CA ILE A 604 -10.58 9.89 -39.48
C ILE A 604 -11.78 10.72 -39.95
N LYS A 605 -12.76 10.94 -39.08
CA LYS A 605 -13.95 11.73 -39.38
C LYS A 605 -13.61 13.21 -39.50
N CYS A 606 -14.25 13.93 -40.42
CA CYS A 606 -14.12 15.38 -40.52
C CYS A 606 -14.68 16.11 -39.27
N HIS A 607 -14.17 17.31 -39.00
CA HIS A 607 -14.70 18.18 -37.94
C HIS A 607 -16.21 18.45 -38.14
N PRO A 608 -17.05 18.51 -37.08
CA PRO A 608 -18.52 18.57 -37.24
C PRO A 608 -19.07 19.78 -38.00
N GLU A 609 -18.30 20.86 -38.14
CA GLU A 609 -18.66 22.05 -38.92
C GLU A 609 -18.12 22.01 -40.37
N CYS A 610 -17.56 20.88 -40.83
CA CYS A 610 -17.12 20.67 -42.22
C CYS A 610 -18.13 19.84 -43.03
N ILE A 611 -18.31 20.19 -44.31
CA ILE A 611 -18.84 19.31 -45.35
C ILE A 611 -17.65 18.82 -46.18
N GLY A 612 -17.17 17.60 -45.92
CA GLY A 612 -15.88 17.11 -46.42
C GLY A 612 -14.65 17.87 -45.88
N CYS A 613 -13.49 17.22 -45.87
CA CYS A 613 -12.26 17.79 -45.31
C CYS A 613 -10.99 17.19 -45.91
N THR A 614 -9.86 17.88 -45.69
CA THR A 614 -8.49 17.38 -45.98
C THR A 614 -7.67 17.12 -44.71
N GLY A 615 -8.25 17.37 -43.54
CA GLY A 615 -7.61 17.26 -42.23
C GLY A 615 -8.65 17.30 -41.10
N GLU A 616 -8.18 17.09 -39.87
CA GLU A 616 -9.03 16.85 -38.69
C GLU A 616 -9.67 18.13 -38.11
N THR A 617 -9.16 19.31 -38.47
CA THR A 617 -9.52 20.58 -37.81
C THR A 617 -10.55 21.41 -38.58
N GLN A 618 -11.18 22.36 -37.88
CA GLN A 618 -12.03 23.42 -38.45
C GLN A 618 -11.37 24.30 -39.54
N TYR A 619 -10.03 24.26 -39.66
CA TYR A 619 -9.26 24.95 -40.71
C TYR A 619 -9.06 24.09 -41.97
N ASN A 620 -9.57 22.85 -42.00
CA ASN A 620 -9.34 21.88 -43.09
C ASN A 620 -10.63 21.42 -43.78
N CYS A 621 -11.75 22.10 -43.52
CA CYS A 621 -13.02 21.87 -44.20
C CYS A 621 -12.92 22.24 -45.70
N ILE A 622 -13.69 21.55 -46.54
CA ILE A 622 -13.90 21.96 -47.94
C ILE A 622 -15.00 23.04 -48.02
N GLU A 623 -16.05 22.89 -47.22
CA GLU A 623 -17.14 23.85 -47.08
C GLU A 623 -17.61 23.88 -45.60
N CYS A 624 -18.08 25.02 -45.11
CA CYS A 624 -18.55 25.18 -43.73
C CYS A 624 -20.05 24.84 -43.60
N VAL A 625 -20.42 24.15 -42.52
CA VAL A 625 -21.83 23.87 -42.17
C VAL A 625 -22.55 25.13 -41.66
N SER A 626 -21.88 25.96 -40.87
CA SER A 626 -22.48 27.12 -40.17
C SER A 626 -21.92 28.47 -40.64
N LEU A 627 -20.80 28.93 -40.05
CA LEU A 627 -20.22 30.26 -40.28
C LEU A 627 -18.72 30.16 -40.61
N LEU A 628 -18.22 31.14 -41.36
CA LEU A 628 -16.79 31.32 -41.62
C LEU A 628 -16.23 32.43 -40.72
N VAL A 629 -15.25 32.10 -39.87
CA VAL A 629 -14.51 33.11 -39.09
C VAL A 629 -13.35 33.64 -39.94
N LEU A 630 -13.24 34.97 -40.02
CA LEU A 630 -12.20 35.66 -40.77
C LEU A 630 -11.13 36.20 -39.82
N GLU A 631 -10.01 35.51 -39.72
CA GLU A 631 -8.82 35.98 -38.98
C GLU A 631 -7.88 36.78 -39.87
N ASN A 632 -6.94 37.49 -39.25
CA ASN A 632 -5.77 38.01 -39.95
C ASN A 632 -4.87 36.83 -40.40
N GLU A 633 -4.09 37.01 -41.47
CA GLU A 633 -3.17 35.99 -42.04
C GLU A 633 -3.82 34.77 -42.73
N ASP A 634 -4.98 34.93 -43.40
CA ASP A 634 -5.65 33.90 -44.23
C ASP A 634 -6.11 32.61 -43.49
N LYS A 635 -5.99 32.56 -42.15
CA LYS A 635 -6.34 31.39 -41.30
C LYS A 635 -7.84 31.28 -41.00
N ASN A 636 -8.67 31.33 -42.04
CA ASN A 636 -10.12 31.22 -41.88
C ASN A 636 -10.54 29.82 -41.39
N TYR A 637 -11.60 29.73 -40.58
CA TYR A 637 -12.12 28.46 -40.08
C TYR A 637 -13.65 28.40 -39.97
N CYS A 638 -14.19 27.18 -39.99
CA CYS A 638 -15.63 26.93 -39.85
C CYS A 638 -16.03 26.84 -38.37
N ALA A 639 -16.94 27.72 -37.93
CA ALA A 639 -17.44 27.76 -36.55
C ALA A 639 -18.96 27.81 -36.50
N LYS A 640 -19.53 27.30 -35.39
CA LYS A 640 -20.98 27.34 -35.14
C LYS A 640 -21.51 28.72 -34.73
N THR A 641 -20.65 29.53 -34.11
CA THR A 641 -20.93 30.86 -33.58
C THR A 641 -19.66 31.70 -33.63
N CYS A 642 -19.78 33.01 -33.84
CA CYS A 642 -18.61 33.90 -33.81
C CYS A 642 -17.95 33.93 -32.43
N PRO A 643 -16.60 33.99 -32.35
CA PRO A 643 -15.89 34.24 -31.09
C PRO A 643 -16.18 35.66 -30.60
N LYS A 644 -16.06 35.91 -29.28
CA LYS A 644 -16.42 37.22 -28.67
C LYS A 644 -15.66 38.42 -29.27
N THR A 645 -14.46 38.20 -29.78
CA THR A 645 -13.62 39.22 -30.43
C THR A 645 -14.11 39.59 -31.84
N HIS A 646 -15.23 39.02 -32.30
CA HIS A 646 -15.80 39.23 -33.62
C HIS A 646 -17.31 39.46 -33.55
N TYR A 647 -17.86 40.21 -34.51
CA TYR A 647 -19.31 40.36 -34.72
C TYR A 647 -19.76 39.62 -35.99
N LEU A 648 -21.04 39.26 -36.06
CA LEU A 648 -21.63 38.53 -37.19
C LEU A 648 -22.02 39.49 -38.33
N SER A 649 -21.64 39.16 -39.56
CA SER A 649 -21.99 39.89 -40.78
C SER A 649 -22.28 38.91 -41.93
N GLY A 650 -23.56 38.69 -42.21
CA GLY A 650 -23.98 37.60 -43.10
C GLY A 650 -23.65 36.23 -42.49
N ASN A 651 -22.93 35.39 -43.23
CA ASN A 651 -22.40 34.11 -42.74
C ASN A 651 -20.94 34.20 -42.23
N ASN A 652 -20.37 35.42 -42.20
CA ASN A 652 -18.99 35.66 -41.83
C ASN A 652 -18.89 36.31 -40.43
N CYS A 653 -17.87 35.95 -39.66
CA CYS A 653 -17.51 36.66 -38.42
C CYS A 653 -16.35 37.62 -38.70
N ILE A 654 -16.48 38.88 -38.29
CA ILE A 654 -15.55 39.98 -38.57
C ILE A 654 -14.97 40.54 -37.25
N PRO A 655 -13.66 40.81 -37.12
CA PRO A 655 -13.06 41.32 -35.89
C PRO A 655 -13.66 42.63 -35.34
N CYS A 656 -13.66 42.76 -34.00
CA CYS A 656 -13.98 43.97 -33.25
C CYS A 656 -12.82 44.98 -33.23
N HIS A 657 -13.08 46.21 -32.76
CA HIS A 657 -12.03 47.21 -32.51
C HIS A 657 -11.14 46.82 -31.30
N GLU A 658 -9.84 47.14 -31.36
CA GLU A 658 -8.86 46.75 -30.33
C GLU A 658 -9.19 47.28 -28.93
N SER A 659 -9.76 48.50 -28.84
CA SER A 659 -10.28 49.10 -27.59
C SER A 659 -11.36 48.26 -26.89
N CYS A 660 -12.01 47.33 -27.58
CA CYS A 660 -13.04 46.46 -27.00
C CYS A 660 -12.47 45.28 -26.19
N TYR A 661 -11.15 45.02 -26.27
CA TYR A 661 -10.48 43.87 -25.65
C TYR A 661 -11.30 42.56 -25.82
N GLU A 662 -11.57 41.83 -24.74
CA GLU A 662 -12.35 40.58 -24.74
C GLU A 662 -13.85 40.77 -24.45
N PHE A 663 -14.31 42.02 -24.26
CA PHE A 663 -15.72 42.31 -24.00
C PHE A 663 -16.59 42.14 -25.25
N GLY A 664 -15.97 42.20 -26.43
CA GLY A 664 -16.62 42.07 -27.73
C GLY A 664 -17.37 43.32 -28.15
N CYS A 665 -18.07 43.22 -29.28
CA CYS A 665 -18.69 44.35 -29.94
C CYS A 665 -19.99 43.99 -30.67
N THR A 666 -20.72 45.02 -31.09
CA THR A 666 -21.84 44.94 -32.04
C THR A 666 -21.51 45.57 -33.40
N GLY A 667 -20.31 46.15 -33.55
CA GLY A 667 -19.78 46.73 -34.78
C GLY A 667 -18.33 47.18 -34.60
N GLN A 668 -17.79 47.91 -35.58
CA GLN A 668 -16.35 48.21 -35.67
C GLN A 668 -15.91 49.49 -34.91
N SER A 669 -16.78 50.13 -34.12
CA SER A 669 -16.46 51.35 -33.37
C SER A 669 -15.79 51.09 -32.00
N ASP A 670 -15.03 52.08 -31.55
CA ASP A 670 -14.43 52.24 -30.22
C ASP A 670 -15.36 52.89 -29.17
N ILE A 671 -16.58 53.28 -29.56
CA ILE A 671 -17.60 53.81 -28.63
C ILE A 671 -18.16 52.68 -27.77
N LEU A 672 -18.43 52.97 -26.49
CA LEU A 672 -19.04 52.03 -25.55
C LEU A 672 -20.57 51.97 -25.75
N GLY A 673 -21.07 50.95 -26.46
CA GLY A 673 -22.49 50.76 -26.77
C GLY A 673 -22.77 50.16 -28.15
N ASP A 674 -24.00 50.39 -28.65
CA ASP A 674 -24.45 49.89 -29.95
C ASP A 674 -23.59 50.41 -31.12
N GLY A 675 -23.19 49.51 -32.01
CA GLY A 675 -22.28 49.78 -33.13
C GLY A 675 -20.78 49.74 -32.76
N GLY A 676 -20.45 49.62 -31.47
CA GLY A 676 -19.09 49.56 -30.96
C GLY A 676 -18.90 48.48 -29.88
N CYS A 677 -18.10 48.80 -28.87
CA CYS A 677 -17.69 47.88 -27.81
C CYS A 677 -18.79 47.63 -26.76
N ASN A 678 -18.95 46.39 -26.32
CA ASN A 678 -19.84 46.03 -25.19
C ASN A 678 -19.25 46.44 -23.82
N GLY A 679 -17.94 46.68 -23.77
CA GLY A 679 -17.17 47.00 -22.58
C GLY A 679 -15.72 47.35 -22.93
N CYS A 680 -14.98 47.92 -21.98
CA CYS A 680 -13.55 48.22 -22.13
C CYS A 680 -12.82 48.37 -20.79
N LYS A 681 -11.49 48.38 -20.83
CA LYS A 681 -10.67 48.52 -19.60
C LYS A 681 -10.66 49.95 -19.06
N TYR A 682 -10.50 50.92 -19.93
CA TYR A 682 -10.45 52.34 -19.60
C TYR A 682 -11.38 53.14 -20.52
N ALA A 683 -11.92 54.25 -20.03
CA ALA A 683 -12.74 55.15 -20.86
C ALA A 683 -12.49 56.62 -20.55
N LYS A 684 -12.69 57.46 -21.57
CA LYS A 684 -12.85 58.90 -21.40
C LYS A 684 -14.35 59.20 -21.20
N GLU A 685 -14.68 60.02 -20.21
CA GLU A 685 -16.04 60.59 -20.08
C GLU A 685 -16.09 61.99 -20.69
N ASP A 686 -16.96 62.18 -21.67
CA ASP A 686 -17.38 63.49 -22.18
C ASP A 686 -18.86 63.73 -21.86
N ILE A 687 -19.25 65.00 -21.77
CA ILE A 687 -20.66 65.40 -21.70
C ILE A 687 -21.06 65.97 -23.07
N ASN A 688 -22.06 65.37 -23.72
CA ASN A 688 -22.53 65.81 -25.04
C ASN A 688 -23.38 67.10 -24.96
N GLU A 689 -23.75 67.67 -26.10
CA GLU A 689 -24.56 68.90 -26.18
C GLU A 689 -25.94 68.79 -25.48
N PHE A 690 -26.45 67.56 -25.29
CA PHE A 690 -27.71 67.25 -24.62
C PHE A 690 -27.56 67.01 -23.11
N LYS A 691 -26.34 67.14 -22.56
CA LYS A 691 -25.93 66.83 -21.17
C LYS A 691 -25.97 65.35 -20.80
N GLU A 692 -25.83 64.46 -21.78
CA GLU A 692 -25.69 63.03 -21.57
C GLU A 692 -24.20 62.65 -21.54
N HIS A 693 -23.87 61.60 -20.79
CA HIS A 693 -22.50 61.10 -20.65
C HIS A 693 -22.17 60.16 -21.82
N LEU A 694 -21.13 60.49 -22.59
CA LEU A 694 -20.58 59.66 -23.65
C LEU A 694 -19.26 59.04 -23.19
N TYR A 695 -19.08 57.74 -23.46
CA TYR A 695 -17.89 56.99 -23.09
C TYR A 695 -17.18 56.43 -24.33
N THR A 696 -15.94 56.87 -24.56
CA THR A 696 -15.06 56.33 -25.62
C THR A 696 -14.04 55.39 -24.97
N CYS A 697 -13.91 54.18 -25.51
CA CYS A 697 -13.02 53.16 -24.97
C CYS A 697 -11.56 53.40 -25.38
N LEU A 698 -10.68 53.46 -24.38
CA LEU A 698 -9.26 53.73 -24.58
C LEU A 698 -8.46 52.41 -24.55
N TYR A 699 -7.65 52.17 -25.58
CA TYR A 699 -6.61 51.15 -25.56
C TYR A 699 -5.36 51.70 -24.87
N TYR A 700 -4.92 51.04 -23.80
CA TYR A 700 -3.71 51.36 -23.04
C TYR A 700 -3.21 50.10 -22.30
N ASP A 701 -1.89 49.98 -22.15
CA ASP A 701 -1.18 48.81 -21.60
C ASP A 701 -0.23 49.14 -20.43
N GLY A 702 -0.11 50.41 -20.05
CA GLY A 702 0.73 50.89 -18.94
C GLY A 702 0.06 50.86 -17.55
N ASN A 703 0.49 51.75 -16.65
CA ASN A 703 -0.04 51.84 -15.28
C ASN A 703 -1.43 52.52 -15.27
N PRO A 704 -2.52 51.84 -14.81
CA PRO A 704 -3.85 52.42 -14.70
C PRO A 704 -3.91 53.84 -14.13
N GLU A 705 -3.15 54.13 -13.07
CA GLU A 705 -3.19 55.42 -12.37
C GLU A 705 -2.77 56.61 -13.24
N ASN A 706 -1.91 56.37 -14.25
CA ASN A 706 -1.44 57.39 -15.18
C ASN A 706 -2.29 57.52 -16.45
N VAL A 707 -3.30 56.66 -16.67
CA VAL A 707 -3.96 56.54 -17.99
C VAL A 707 -4.41 57.88 -18.59
N CYS A 708 -5.05 58.75 -17.79
CA CYS A 708 -5.50 60.06 -18.27
C CYS A 708 -4.33 60.97 -18.68
N LYS A 709 -3.23 60.95 -17.92
CA LYS A 709 -2.03 61.75 -18.15
C LYS A 709 -1.26 61.26 -19.39
N ASP A 710 -1.09 59.95 -19.51
CA ASP A 710 -0.30 59.34 -20.58
C ASP A 710 -1.02 59.41 -21.95
N VAL A 711 -2.36 59.41 -21.97
CA VAL A 711 -3.16 59.71 -23.19
C VAL A 711 -3.41 61.22 -23.42
N GLY A 712 -2.84 62.11 -22.58
CA GLY A 712 -2.81 63.56 -22.81
C GLY A 712 -3.94 64.41 -22.22
N LEU A 713 -4.77 63.86 -21.31
CA LEU A 713 -5.90 64.54 -20.66
C LEU A 713 -5.44 65.26 -19.37
N THR A 714 -4.91 66.48 -19.49
CA THR A 714 -4.25 67.18 -18.37
C THR A 714 -5.17 67.89 -17.36
N ASN A 715 -6.39 68.26 -17.74
CA ASN A 715 -7.41 68.81 -16.82
C ASN A 715 -8.42 67.73 -16.37
N TYR A 716 -7.93 66.50 -16.20
CA TYR A 716 -8.70 65.33 -15.82
C TYR A 716 -7.97 64.56 -14.72
N PHE A 717 -8.73 63.96 -13.81
CA PHE A 717 -8.25 63.02 -12.79
C PHE A 717 -8.77 61.61 -13.09
N THR A 718 -8.06 60.60 -12.60
CA THR A 718 -8.46 59.19 -12.68
C THR A 718 -9.54 58.88 -11.65
N SER A 719 -10.68 58.37 -12.10
CA SER A 719 -11.85 58.09 -11.27
C SER A 719 -12.29 56.63 -11.38
N THR A 720 -12.73 56.05 -10.27
CA THR A 720 -13.37 54.73 -10.21
C THR A 720 -14.88 54.80 -10.50
N HIS A 721 -15.36 55.93 -11.02
CA HIS A 721 -16.75 56.10 -11.46
C HIS A 721 -17.13 55.03 -12.50
N LYS A 722 -18.30 54.41 -12.32
CA LYS A 722 -18.83 53.41 -13.26
C LYS A 722 -19.98 54.00 -14.05
N PRO A 723 -20.01 53.84 -15.38
CA PRO A 723 -21.14 54.25 -16.20
C PRO A 723 -22.48 53.73 -15.68
N LYS A 724 -23.52 54.54 -15.84
CA LYS A 724 -24.91 54.10 -15.65
C LYS A 724 -25.37 53.32 -16.90
N ASN A 725 -26.52 52.66 -16.81
CA ASN A 725 -27.11 51.85 -17.90
C ASN A 725 -26.34 50.58 -18.28
N GLY A 726 -25.47 50.04 -17.41
CA GLY A 726 -24.88 48.70 -17.55
C GLY A 726 -23.65 48.60 -18.46
N MET A 727 -23.25 49.69 -19.11
CA MET A 727 -21.99 49.83 -19.84
C MET A 727 -20.79 49.49 -18.93
N LYS A 728 -19.94 48.53 -19.32
CA LYS A 728 -18.84 48.06 -18.46
C LYS A 728 -17.51 48.74 -18.79
N VAL A 729 -17.08 49.65 -17.92
CA VAL A 729 -15.66 50.05 -17.79
C VAL A 729 -15.06 49.30 -16.60
N GLU A 730 -13.90 48.65 -16.79
CA GLU A 730 -13.36 47.71 -15.80
C GLU A 730 -12.43 48.34 -14.76
N TYR A 731 -11.58 49.30 -15.15
CA TYR A 731 -10.57 49.91 -14.27
C TYR A 731 -10.90 51.36 -13.90
N LEU A 732 -10.73 52.30 -14.84
CA LEU A 732 -10.78 53.74 -14.56
C LEU A 732 -11.44 54.54 -15.69
N VAL A 733 -12.10 55.62 -15.28
CA VAL A 733 -12.71 56.65 -16.14
C VAL A 733 -11.99 57.98 -15.90
N CYS A 734 -11.65 58.70 -16.96
CA CYS A 734 -11.08 60.05 -16.84
C CYS A 734 -12.20 61.09 -16.68
N GLN A 735 -12.22 61.84 -15.57
CA GLN A 735 -13.22 62.88 -15.26
C GLN A 735 -12.58 64.26 -15.09
N LYS A 736 -13.29 65.35 -15.40
CA LYS A 736 -12.80 66.74 -15.42
C LYS A 736 -12.83 67.41 -14.02
N CYS A 737 -11.89 68.31 -13.74
CA CYS A 737 -11.86 69.13 -12.50
C CYS A 737 -12.93 70.26 -12.44
N ASP A 738 -13.17 70.77 -11.22
CA ASP A 738 -14.04 71.92 -10.93
C ASP A 738 -13.49 73.24 -11.52
N ASP A 739 -14.38 74.13 -11.97
CA ASP A 739 -14.02 75.34 -12.70
C ASP A 739 -13.31 76.42 -11.85
N GLU A 740 -13.29 76.34 -10.52
CA GLU A 740 -12.49 77.22 -9.65
C GLU A 740 -11.03 76.73 -9.44
N CYS A 741 -10.70 75.50 -9.84
CA CYS A 741 -9.36 74.89 -9.73
C CYS A 741 -8.59 74.95 -11.07
N GLU A 742 -7.26 75.07 -11.04
CA GLU A 742 -6.39 74.87 -12.22
C GLU A 742 -6.02 73.38 -12.44
N SER A 743 -5.94 72.63 -11.35
CA SER A 743 -5.69 71.19 -11.28
C SER A 743 -6.37 70.63 -10.02
N CYS A 744 -6.66 69.32 -9.99
CA CYS A 744 -7.28 68.65 -8.86
C CYS A 744 -6.86 67.18 -8.77
N SER A 745 -6.99 66.58 -7.58
CA SER A 745 -6.99 65.14 -7.33
C SER A 745 -8.41 64.56 -7.14
N GLY A 746 -9.44 65.40 -7.10
CA GLY A 746 -10.84 65.00 -7.03
C GLY A 746 -11.84 66.15 -7.24
N ILE A 747 -13.14 65.85 -7.15
CA ILE A 747 -14.22 66.81 -7.42
C ILE A 747 -14.48 67.72 -6.21
N GLY A 748 -13.80 68.86 -6.13
CA GLY A 748 -14.08 69.85 -5.09
C GLY A 748 -13.13 71.06 -5.09
N ARG A 749 -13.37 71.98 -4.14
CA ARG A 749 -12.77 73.33 -4.07
C ARG A 749 -11.93 73.61 -2.82
N SER A 750 -11.77 72.59 -1.98
CA SER A 750 -10.93 72.64 -0.78
C SER A 750 -9.48 72.36 -1.18
N VAL A 751 -8.56 73.25 -0.77
CA VAL A 751 -7.14 73.18 -1.12
C VAL A 751 -6.53 71.89 -0.59
N GLN A 752 -6.83 71.56 0.68
CA GLN A 752 -6.31 70.37 1.35
C GLN A 752 -6.97 69.06 0.85
N MET A 753 -8.28 69.08 0.56
CA MET A 753 -9.04 67.83 0.33
C MET A 753 -9.10 67.37 -1.14
N HIS A 754 -8.80 68.24 -2.11
CA HIS A 754 -8.92 67.93 -3.55
C HIS A 754 -7.70 68.38 -4.37
N ASP A 755 -6.59 68.75 -3.70
CA ASP A 755 -5.44 69.46 -4.29
C ASP A 755 -5.86 70.64 -5.19
N CYS A 756 -6.97 71.32 -4.85
CA CYS A 756 -7.55 72.35 -5.69
C CYS A 756 -6.66 73.59 -5.70
N LYS A 757 -5.89 73.76 -6.78
CA LYS A 757 -5.05 74.93 -6.99
C LYS A 757 -5.94 76.14 -7.32
N CYS A 758 -6.26 76.95 -6.30
CA CYS A 758 -7.22 78.06 -6.38
C CYS A 758 -6.88 79.10 -7.45
N LYS A 759 -7.92 79.63 -8.11
CA LYS A 759 -7.81 80.76 -9.04
C LYS A 759 -7.90 82.17 -8.41
N ASN A 760 -8.51 82.33 -7.22
CA ASN A 760 -8.84 83.66 -6.65
C ASN A 760 -8.45 83.87 -5.17
N LYS A 761 -9.38 83.73 -4.21
CA LYS A 761 -9.19 84.03 -2.77
C LYS A 761 -9.34 82.76 -1.92
N ILE A 762 -8.91 82.84 -0.67
CA ILE A 762 -9.03 81.76 0.32
C ILE A 762 -9.98 82.19 1.44
N LEU A 763 -10.99 81.37 1.72
CA LEU A 763 -11.81 81.45 2.91
C LEU A 763 -11.27 80.47 3.94
N ILE A 764 -10.81 80.97 5.09
CA ILE A 764 -10.52 80.16 6.27
C ILE A 764 -11.85 79.85 6.97
N LYS A 765 -12.13 78.56 7.19
CA LYS A 765 -13.26 78.13 8.04
C LYS A 765 -12.78 77.62 9.38
N ASN A 766 -13.01 78.40 10.43
CA ASN A 766 -12.93 77.90 11.80
C ASN A 766 -14.11 76.95 12.05
N MET A 767 -13.84 75.64 12.10
CA MET A 767 -14.80 74.65 12.58
C MET A 767 -14.69 74.56 14.10
N ASN A 768 -15.81 74.71 14.82
CA ASN A 768 -15.85 74.61 16.28
C ASN A 768 -15.80 73.13 16.75
N ASP A 769 -14.63 72.50 16.72
CA ASP A 769 -14.24 71.51 17.73
C ASP A 769 -12.71 71.38 17.82
N SER A 770 -12.24 70.68 18.85
CA SER A 770 -10.85 70.58 19.28
C SER A 770 -9.90 69.87 18.29
N ASN A 771 -8.74 70.48 18.06
CA ASN A 771 -7.54 69.91 17.41
C ASN A 771 -7.63 69.54 15.92
N VAL A 772 -8.28 70.34 15.07
CA VAL A 772 -8.23 70.18 13.59
C VAL A 772 -7.84 71.49 12.91
N ASP A 773 -7.06 71.40 11.83
CA ASP A 773 -6.49 72.52 11.09
C ASP A 773 -7.54 73.41 10.39
N GLU A 774 -7.16 74.66 10.12
CA GLU A 774 -7.94 75.65 9.37
C GLU A 774 -8.18 75.19 7.91
N GLU A 775 -9.43 74.89 7.52
CA GLU A 775 -9.72 74.51 6.13
C GLU A 775 -9.67 75.74 5.21
N GLU A 776 -8.91 75.61 4.11
CA GLU A 776 -8.77 76.64 3.07
C GLU A 776 -9.64 76.28 1.86
N ILE A 777 -10.65 77.09 1.58
CA ILE A 777 -11.55 76.90 0.42
C ILE A 777 -11.35 78.01 -0.60
N CYS A 778 -11.22 77.62 -1.87
CA CYS A 778 -11.15 78.55 -2.99
C CYS A 778 -12.49 79.28 -3.16
N VAL A 779 -12.48 80.61 -3.02
CA VAL A 779 -13.68 81.47 -3.15
C VAL A 779 -13.42 82.70 -4.00
N ASN A 780 -14.50 83.36 -4.43
CA ASN A 780 -14.44 84.62 -5.15
C ASN A 780 -14.58 85.84 -4.22
N GLU A 781 -15.34 85.76 -3.11
CA GLU A 781 -15.60 86.87 -2.17
C GLU A 781 -15.76 86.39 -0.70
N CYS A 782 -15.65 87.31 0.28
CA CYS A 782 -15.79 87.00 1.71
C CYS A 782 -17.27 87.06 2.18
N PRO A 783 -17.69 86.21 3.14
CA PRO A 783 -19.07 86.17 3.62
C PRO A 783 -19.42 87.24 4.69
N ILE A 784 -20.72 87.43 4.92
CA ILE A 784 -21.27 88.15 6.10
C ILE A 784 -20.81 87.42 7.39
N ASN A 785 -20.73 88.14 8.51
CA ASN A 785 -20.11 87.70 9.77
C ASN A 785 -18.57 87.48 9.68
N SER A 786 -17.92 88.11 8.69
CA SER A 786 -16.46 88.17 8.55
C SER A 786 -15.97 89.56 8.10
N PHE A 787 -14.70 89.85 8.37
CA PHE A 787 -13.99 91.05 7.90
C PHE A 787 -12.75 90.67 7.07
N SER A 788 -12.28 91.58 6.22
CA SER A 788 -11.15 91.37 5.32
C SER A 788 -9.85 91.86 5.94
N MET A 789 -8.83 91.00 6.01
CA MET A 789 -7.48 91.36 6.42
C MET A 789 -6.55 91.42 5.21
N ILE A 790 -5.70 92.44 5.13
CA ILE A 790 -4.84 92.72 3.97
C ILE A 790 -3.37 92.45 4.34
N GLU A 791 -2.82 91.34 3.87
CA GLU A 791 -1.37 91.07 3.87
C GLU A 791 -0.77 91.28 2.48
N HIS A 792 0.44 91.85 2.41
CA HIS A 792 1.18 91.96 1.16
C HIS A 792 1.85 90.62 0.79
N GLY A 793 1.40 90.00 -0.31
CA GLY A 793 2.09 88.86 -0.94
C GLY A 793 1.38 87.51 -0.84
N LYS A 794 0.19 87.45 -0.24
CA LYS A 794 -0.72 86.28 -0.21
C LYS A 794 -2.07 86.63 -0.88
N PRO A 795 -2.89 85.65 -1.28
CA PRO A 795 -4.32 85.91 -1.51
C PRO A 795 -4.99 86.47 -0.24
N ASN A 796 -5.96 87.36 -0.40
CA ASN A 796 -6.64 88.00 0.73
C ASN A 796 -7.42 86.98 1.59
N ILE A 797 -7.35 87.14 2.91
CA ILE A 797 -7.95 86.26 3.92
C ILE A 797 -9.18 86.91 4.55
N CYS A 798 -10.23 86.12 4.80
CA CYS A 798 -11.44 86.52 5.52
C CYS A 798 -11.39 86.00 6.97
N GLN A 799 -11.72 86.82 7.98
CA GLN A 799 -11.65 86.46 9.42
C GLN A 799 -12.97 86.76 10.15
N SER A 800 -13.38 85.92 11.10
CA SER A 800 -14.71 85.96 11.75
C SER A 800 -14.86 86.97 12.90
N CYS A 801 -16.10 87.38 13.18
CA CYS A 801 -16.47 88.20 14.34
C CYS A 801 -16.46 87.44 15.69
N HIS A 802 -16.63 88.16 16.81
CA HIS A 802 -16.70 87.55 18.15
C HIS A 802 -17.96 86.70 18.35
N ARG A 803 -17.83 85.53 18.99
CA ARG A 803 -18.89 84.50 19.16
C ARG A 803 -20.15 84.91 19.95
N LEU A 804 -20.17 86.11 20.53
CA LEU A 804 -21.31 86.67 21.27
C LEU A 804 -22.04 87.76 20.48
N CYS A 805 -21.52 88.14 19.30
CA CYS A 805 -22.18 89.07 18.40
C CYS A 805 -23.30 88.36 17.62
N ASP A 806 -24.37 89.09 17.34
CA ASP A 806 -25.49 88.69 16.45
C ASP A 806 -24.97 88.18 15.09
N ALA A 807 -25.19 86.89 14.82
CA ALA A 807 -24.64 86.21 13.65
C ALA A 807 -25.21 86.70 12.30
N HIS A 808 -26.24 87.54 12.33
CA HIS A 808 -26.84 88.18 11.15
C HIS A 808 -26.36 89.63 10.94
N LYS A 809 -25.40 90.10 11.74
CA LYS A 809 -24.91 91.48 11.75
C LYS A 809 -23.42 91.60 11.40
N SER A 810 -22.94 92.84 11.39
CA SER A 810 -21.52 93.17 11.20
C SER A 810 -20.79 93.28 12.54
N CYS A 811 -19.47 93.14 12.50
CA CYS A 811 -18.59 93.55 13.59
C CYS A 811 -17.55 94.54 13.08
N TYR A 812 -17.05 95.38 14.00
CA TYR A 812 -16.01 96.37 13.70
C TYR A 812 -14.61 95.91 14.17
N GLY A 813 -14.53 94.70 14.74
CA GLY A 813 -13.33 94.08 15.30
C GLY A 813 -13.68 92.81 16.09
N PRO A 814 -12.68 92.18 16.73
CA PRO A 814 -12.79 90.84 17.32
C PRO A 814 -13.30 90.79 18.77
N GLU A 815 -13.63 91.92 19.41
CA GLU A 815 -13.96 91.98 20.84
C GLU A 815 -15.46 91.81 21.15
N PHE A 816 -15.79 91.26 22.32
CA PHE A 816 -17.18 91.06 22.75
C PHE A 816 -18.00 92.34 22.98
N PHE A 817 -17.35 93.50 23.02
CA PHE A 817 -17.96 94.82 23.12
C PHE A 817 -17.90 95.60 21.78
N GLN A 818 -17.46 94.97 20.69
CA GLN A 818 -17.45 95.51 19.32
C GLN A 818 -18.57 94.91 18.45
N CYS A 819 -19.54 94.25 19.08
CA CYS A 819 -20.73 93.67 18.45
C CYS A 819 -21.79 94.75 18.13
N GLU A 820 -22.43 94.64 16.97
CA GLU A 820 -23.59 95.48 16.59
C GLU A 820 -24.88 95.09 17.37
N ASN A 821 -24.96 93.85 17.87
CA ASN A 821 -26.01 93.29 18.74
C ASN A 821 -25.45 92.05 19.47
N CYS A 822 -26.11 91.58 20.54
CA CYS A 822 -25.75 90.33 21.24
C CYS A 822 -26.59 89.12 20.79
N GLU A 823 -25.96 87.94 20.71
CA GLU A 823 -26.60 86.69 20.27
C GLU A 823 -27.55 86.10 21.34
N TYR A 824 -27.06 85.75 22.53
CA TYR A 824 -27.85 84.99 23.50
C TYR A 824 -28.46 85.85 24.62
N ALA A 825 -27.61 86.61 25.29
CA ALA A 825 -27.96 87.41 26.46
C ALA A 825 -27.01 88.60 26.60
N GLY A 826 -27.31 89.51 27.53
CA GLY A 826 -26.37 90.55 27.93
C GLY A 826 -26.65 91.18 29.29
N PHE A 827 -25.70 91.99 29.72
CA PHE A 827 -25.80 92.94 30.80
C PHE A 827 -25.63 94.35 30.21
N LYS A 828 -26.67 95.17 30.31
CA LYS A 828 -26.64 96.55 29.80
C LYS A 828 -25.98 97.46 30.83
N LYS A 829 -24.90 98.14 30.45
CA LYS A 829 -24.25 99.17 31.29
C LYS A 829 -24.96 100.53 31.17
N ASP A 830 -24.69 101.39 32.15
CA ASP A 830 -25.21 102.76 32.25
C ASP A 830 -24.79 103.69 31.08
N ASP A 831 -23.71 103.35 30.37
CA ASP A 831 -23.19 104.07 29.19
C ASP A 831 -23.92 103.69 27.89
N GLY A 832 -24.79 102.68 27.91
CA GLY A 832 -25.43 102.10 26.73
C GLY A 832 -24.64 100.99 26.04
N THR A 833 -23.41 100.69 26.48
CA THR A 833 -22.64 99.55 26.01
C THR A 833 -23.30 98.26 26.48
N ILE A 834 -23.57 97.32 25.56
CA ILE A 834 -24.09 96.00 25.91
C ILE A 834 -22.91 95.06 26.11
N ILE A 835 -22.80 94.45 27.29
CA ILE A 835 -21.88 93.33 27.52
C ILE A 835 -22.64 92.05 27.23
N CYS A 836 -22.35 91.41 26.11
CA CYS A 836 -22.97 90.14 25.77
C CYS A 836 -22.53 89.03 26.74
N THR A 837 -23.42 88.08 27.01
CA THR A 837 -23.16 86.87 27.81
C THR A 837 -23.87 85.66 27.18
N GLU A 838 -23.59 84.46 27.67
CA GLU A 838 -24.06 83.21 27.07
C GLU A 838 -25.46 82.82 27.51
N GLU A 839 -25.80 83.01 28.80
CA GLU A 839 -27.07 82.51 29.34
C GLU A 839 -27.54 83.23 30.60
N CYS A 840 -28.76 82.89 31.01
CA CYS A 840 -29.27 83.13 32.36
C CYS A 840 -29.17 81.83 33.16
N ASN A 841 -28.09 81.71 33.92
CA ASN A 841 -27.82 80.59 34.81
C ASN A 841 -28.79 80.69 36.05
N GLU A 842 -28.99 79.63 36.86
CA GLU A 842 -30.34 79.25 37.36
C GLU A 842 -31.03 79.93 38.58
N GLU A 843 -30.39 80.41 39.67
CA GLU A 843 -31.04 81.03 40.88
C GLU A 843 -31.93 82.28 40.59
N PHE A 844 -31.95 82.71 39.34
CA PHE A 844 -31.72 84.09 38.95
C PHE A 844 -32.13 84.23 37.44
N PRO A 845 -33.44 84.32 37.10
CA PRO A 845 -33.92 84.05 35.73
C PRO A 845 -34.01 85.27 34.77
N TYR A 846 -34.37 85.03 33.50
CA TYR A 846 -34.57 86.05 32.45
C TYR A 846 -35.51 87.20 32.87
N ILE A 847 -35.15 88.45 32.54
CA ILE A 847 -36.02 89.64 32.75
C ILE A 847 -37.21 89.66 31.77
N ASN A 848 -36.94 89.40 30.49
CA ASN A 848 -37.91 89.40 29.38
C ASN A 848 -37.31 88.58 28.23
N GLU A 849 -38.06 87.62 27.67
CA GLU A 849 -37.63 86.80 26.51
C GLU A 849 -37.27 87.65 25.28
N TYR A 850 -37.89 88.83 25.11
CA TYR A 850 -37.59 89.71 23.99
C TYR A 850 -36.29 90.54 24.16
N ASP A 851 -35.84 90.80 25.41
CA ASP A 851 -34.73 91.74 25.70
C ASP A 851 -33.41 91.06 26.11
N ARG A 852 -33.43 89.77 26.47
CA ARG A 852 -32.26 88.87 26.70
C ARG A 852 -31.28 89.27 27.86
N LEU A 853 -31.66 89.16 29.17
CA LEU A 853 -30.88 89.62 30.37
C LEU A 853 -31.01 88.68 31.63
N CYS A 854 -29.99 88.47 32.52
CA CYS A 854 -29.67 87.14 33.19
C CYS A 854 -28.94 87.00 34.61
N TYR A 855 -28.85 85.79 35.28
CA TYR A 855 -27.90 85.43 36.43
C TYR A 855 -27.35 83.91 36.72
N ALA A 856 -27.53 83.08 37.84
CA ALA A 856 -26.70 81.81 38.18
C ALA A 856 -27.11 80.50 39.11
N GLU A 857 -26.74 79.20 38.79
CA GLU A 857 -26.41 77.81 39.46
C GLU A 857 -27.37 76.64 40.08
N ASP A 858 -27.03 75.29 39.97
CA ASP A 858 -27.63 73.99 40.63
C ASP A 858 -26.74 72.63 40.78
N ILE A 859 -27.25 71.33 40.79
CA ILE A 859 -26.64 70.06 41.43
C ILE A 859 -26.67 68.60 40.71
N ILE A 860 -26.82 67.40 41.40
CA ILE A 860 -26.21 66.04 40.96
C ILE A 860 -26.84 64.55 41.13
N ALA A 861 -26.43 63.61 42.05
CA ALA A 861 -26.17 62.11 41.79
C ALA A 861 -26.93 60.91 42.55
N LEU A 862 -26.66 59.58 42.24
CA LEU A 862 -27.57 58.40 42.64
C LEU A 862 -27.13 56.87 42.94
N SER A 863 -26.03 56.21 42.52
CA SER A 863 -26.10 54.86 41.80
C SER A 863 -25.88 53.37 42.36
N LYS A 864 -25.61 52.98 43.63
CA LYS A 864 -24.79 51.76 44.04
C LYS A 864 -25.34 50.27 44.13
N TYR A 865 -26.64 49.96 44.00
CA TYR A 865 -27.26 48.73 44.58
C TYR A 865 -27.19 47.38 43.81
N ARG A 866 -26.97 47.35 42.48
CA ARG A 866 -27.36 46.19 41.64
C ARG A 866 -26.48 44.91 41.67
N ARG A 867 -25.24 44.93 42.19
CA ARG A 867 -24.25 43.85 41.94
C ARG A 867 -24.47 42.54 42.70
N THR A 868 -25.03 42.54 43.90
CA THR A 868 -24.89 41.41 44.85
C THR A 868 -25.75 40.18 44.52
N LYS A 869 -26.80 40.30 43.72
CA LYS A 869 -27.85 39.28 43.59
C LYS A 869 -27.51 38.10 42.64
N PHE A 870 -26.46 38.23 41.82
CA PHE A 870 -26.21 37.30 40.70
C PHE A 870 -25.49 36.01 41.11
N ILE A 871 -24.67 36.05 42.16
CA ILE A 871 -23.71 34.97 42.50
C ILE A 871 -24.40 33.67 42.98
N ILE A 872 -25.56 33.79 43.64
CA ILE A 872 -26.21 32.67 44.34
C ILE A 872 -26.77 31.60 43.39
N ILE A 873 -27.14 31.96 42.16
CA ILE A 873 -27.92 31.09 41.25
C ILE A 873 -27.07 29.98 40.61
N ILE A 874 -25.78 30.21 40.41
CA ILE A 874 -24.92 29.28 39.64
C ILE A 874 -24.62 27.99 40.43
N GLY A 875 -24.40 28.10 41.75
CA GLY A 875 -24.01 26.97 42.59
C GLY A 875 -25.04 25.84 42.65
N THR A 876 -26.34 26.15 42.53
CA THR A 876 -27.42 25.15 42.59
C THR A 876 -27.52 24.24 41.36
N ILE A 877 -26.98 24.64 40.21
CA ILE A 877 -27.14 23.87 38.95
C ILE A 877 -26.16 22.69 38.90
N LEU A 878 -24.91 22.89 39.34
CA LEU A 878 -23.84 21.88 39.26
C LEU A 878 -24.15 20.61 40.09
N VAL A 879 -24.82 20.76 41.23
CA VAL A 879 -25.17 19.64 42.14
C VAL A 879 -26.12 18.64 41.47
N ILE A 880 -27.01 19.11 40.59
CA ILE A 880 -28.03 18.25 39.96
C ILE A 880 -27.40 17.32 38.91
N ILE A 881 -26.43 17.82 38.13
CA ILE A 881 -25.76 17.08 37.05
C ILE A 881 -24.98 15.88 37.60
N LEU A 882 -24.32 16.06 38.75
CA LEU A 882 -23.53 15.01 39.39
C LEU A 882 -24.38 13.79 39.80
N MET A 883 -25.58 14.04 40.34
CA MET A 883 -26.51 13.00 40.77
C MET A 883 -27.00 12.13 39.60
N THR A 884 -27.21 12.70 38.42
CA THR A 884 -27.67 11.95 37.24
C THR A 884 -26.64 10.98 36.67
N LEU A 885 -25.34 11.30 36.76
CA LEU A 885 -24.27 10.41 36.27
C LEU A 885 -24.13 9.14 37.11
N ILE A 886 -24.23 9.26 38.44
CA ILE A 886 -24.13 8.13 39.37
C ILE A 886 -25.21 7.07 39.10
N ILE A 887 -26.44 7.50 38.80
CA ILE A 887 -27.58 6.62 38.51
C ILE A 887 -27.36 5.84 37.20
N ALA A 888 -26.79 6.49 36.17
CA ALA A 888 -26.52 5.84 34.88
C ALA A 888 -25.47 4.72 35.00
N ILE A 889 -24.38 4.97 35.73
CA ILE A 889 -23.30 3.99 35.95
C ILE A 889 -23.83 2.73 36.67
N TRP A 890 -24.66 2.91 37.71
CA TRP A 890 -25.28 1.81 38.46
C TRP A 890 -26.13 0.89 37.56
N TYR A 891 -26.86 1.46 36.59
CA TYR A 891 -27.70 0.71 35.67
C TYR A 891 -26.89 -0.16 34.70
N CYS A 892 -25.80 0.39 34.14
CA CYS A 892 -24.92 -0.33 33.20
C CYS A 892 -24.23 -1.55 33.84
N ILE A 893 -23.78 -1.43 35.10
CA ILE A 893 -23.10 -2.53 35.82
C ILE A 893 -24.06 -3.71 36.04
N ASN A 894 -25.31 -3.44 36.44
CA ASN A 894 -26.31 -4.49 36.64
C ASN A 894 -26.71 -5.20 35.34
N TYR A 895 -26.76 -4.49 34.21
CA TYR A 895 -27.10 -5.10 32.92
C TYR A 895 -26.02 -6.10 32.45
N ARG A 896 -24.74 -5.72 32.48
CA ARG A 896 -23.61 -6.60 32.11
C ARG A 896 -23.54 -7.87 32.97
N ARG A 897 -23.91 -7.80 34.26
CA ARG A 897 -23.93 -8.98 35.16
C ARG A 897 -25.02 -10.00 34.84
N LYS A 898 -26.09 -9.64 34.12
CA LYS A 898 -27.15 -10.59 33.76
C LYS A 898 -26.75 -11.47 32.57
N TYR A 899 -26.19 -10.87 31.52
CA TYR A 899 -25.95 -11.53 30.22
C TYR A 899 -24.91 -12.66 30.27
N ARG A 900 -23.88 -12.54 31.13
CA ARG A 900 -22.77 -13.52 31.18
C ARG A 900 -23.19 -14.90 31.72
N LYS A 901 -24.32 -15.01 32.44
CA LYS A 901 -24.78 -16.27 33.07
C LYS A 901 -25.60 -17.19 32.17
N GLU A 902 -25.94 -16.77 30.95
CA GLU A 902 -26.84 -17.53 30.06
C GLU A 902 -26.09 -18.29 28.93
N VAL A 903 -24.76 -18.19 28.86
CA VAL A 903 -23.94 -18.74 27.76
C VAL A 903 -23.13 -19.99 28.15
N GLU A 904 -22.87 -20.19 29.44
CA GLU A 904 -21.81 -21.05 29.99
C GLU A 904 -22.17 -22.55 30.11
N LEU A 905 -23.17 -23.04 29.37
CA LEU A 905 -23.95 -24.24 29.74
C LEU A 905 -23.94 -25.41 28.73
N ASN A 906 -22.96 -25.45 27.83
CA ASN A 906 -22.66 -26.57 26.89
C ASN A 906 -21.15 -26.62 26.52
N MET A 907 -20.55 -27.65 25.93
CA MET A 907 -20.65 -29.14 25.97
C MET A 907 -19.86 -29.71 24.76
N PRO A 908 -19.08 -30.82 24.85
CA PRO A 908 -18.28 -31.42 25.93
C PRO A 908 -16.76 -31.53 25.55
N SER A 909 -15.94 -32.30 26.29
CA SER A 909 -14.47 -32.42 26.11
C SER A 909 -13.98 -33.75 25.46
N ILE A 910 -12.71 -33.77 25.03
CA ILE A 910 -11.95 -34.90 24.45
C ILE A 910 -10.64 -35.09 25.28
N PRO A 911 -10.08 -36.32 25.43
CA PRO A 911 -8.97 -36.56 26.38
C PRO A 911 -7.59 -36.02 25.94
N ASP A 912 -6.74 -35.74 26.94
CA ASP A 912 -5.40 -35.19 26.77
C ASP A 912 -4.35 -36.18 26.23
N TYR A 913 -3.38 -35.67 25.47
CA TYR A 913 -2.18 -36.40 25.02
C TYR A 913 -0.94 -35.51 25.18
N ASP A 914 0.12 -36.03 25.81
CA ASP A 914 1.32 -35.27 26.19
C ASP A 914 2.05 -34.66 24.97
N LEU A 915 1.98 -33.32 24.86
CA LEU A 915 2.55 -32.52 23.78
C LEU A 915 4.01 -32.09 24.01
N SER A 916 4.63 -32.45 25.15
CA SER A 916 5.87 -31.82 25.62
C SER A 916 7.08 -32.03 24.68
N LYS A 917 7.19 -33.21 24.07
CA LYS A 917 8.37 -33.61 23.30
C LYS A 917 8.38 -33.00 21.89
N THR A 918 9.45 -32.26 21.60
CA THR A 918 9.82 -31.71 20.30
C THR A 918 9.63 -32.73 19.16
N GLN A 919 8.70 -32.43 18.27
CA GLN A 919 8.41 -33.19 17.05
C GLN A 919 8.07 -32.21 15.91
N ALA A 920 7.69 -32.72 14.75
CA ALA A 920 7.29 -31.89 13.62
C ALA A 920 6.17 -30.90 13.99
N ASN A 921 6.13 -29.74 13.31
CA ASN A 921 5.17 -28.68 13.59
C ASN A 921 3.81 -29.08 12.99
N MET A 922 3.10 -29.95 13.73
CA MET A 922 1.96 -30.71 13.21
C MET A 922 0.76 -29.84 12.85
N GLY A 923 0.71 -28.57 13.30
CA GLY A 923 -0.26 -27.58 12.82
C GLY A 923 -0.14 -27.25 11.32
N ARG A 924 0.93 -27.66 10.63
CA ARG A 924 1.05 -27.62 9.16
C ARG A 924 0.62 -28.91 8.45
N ILE A 925 0.27 -29.96 9.18
CA ILE A 925 -0.19 -31.23 8.62
C ILE A 925 -1.71 -31.17 8.42
N ASN A 926 -2.14 -31.22 7.17
CA ASN A 926 -3.55 -31.34 6.83
C ASN A 926 -4.11 -32.69 7.30
N LEU A 927 -5.20 -32.67 8.08
CA LEU A 927 -5.87 -33.86 8.59
C LEU A 927 -6.99 -34.27 7.63
N ILE A 928 -6.78 -35.38 6.93
CA ILE A 928 -7.70 -35.92 5.93
C ILE A 928 -8.65 -36.90 6.62
N THR A 929 -9.95 -36.63 6.57
CA THR A 929 -10.98 -37.52 7.14
C THR A 929 -11.26 -38.71 6.21
N MET A 930 -11.79 -39.82 6.73
CA MET A 930 -11.97 -41.04 5.93
C MET A 930 -12.98 -40.87 4.77
N ASP A 931 -13.97 -40.00 4.91
CA ASP A 931 -14.92 -39.64 3.85
C ASP A 931 -14.27 -38.87 2.69
N GLN A 932 -13.16 -38.17 2.96
CA GLN A 932 -12.40 -37.44 1.94
C GLN A 932 -11.43 -38.34 1.15
N LEU A 933 -11.16 -39.59 1.57
CA LEU A 933 -10.09 -40.40 0.97
C LEU A 933 -10.61 -41.69 0.32
N GLU A 934 -10.51 -41.77 -1.00
CA GLU A 934 -10.95 -42.90 -1.81
C GLU A 934 -9.74 -43.71 -2.29
N GLN A 935 -9.31 -44.68 -1.47
CA GLN A 935 -8.19 -45.57 -1.79
C GLN A 935 -8.60 -46.62 -2.83
N THR A 936 -7.82 -46.82 -3.90
CA THR A 936 -8.04 -47.91 -4.86
C THR A 936 -7.35 -49.21 -4.41
N THR A 937 -7.64 -50.30 -5.11
CA THR A 937 -6.95 -51.58 -4.94
C THR A 937 -5.55 -51.61 -5.59
N GLN A 938 -5.17 -50.58 -6.34
CA GLN A 938 -3.94 -50.59 -7.15
C GLN A 938 -2.72 -50.23 -6.28
N ILE A 939 -1.88 -51.23 -6.03
CA ILE A 939 -0.58 -51.02 -5.36
C ILE A 939 0.40 -50.40 -6.37
N ILE A 940 1.02 -49.29 -5.98
CA ILE A 940 2.05 -48.58 -6.77
C ILE A 940 3.44 -48.69 -6.15
N GLY A 941 3.54 -49.07 -4.87
CA GLY A 941 4.81 -49.32 -4.19
C GLY A 941 4.66 -50.22 -2.97
N GLN A 942 5.72 -50.94 -2.61
CA GLN A 942 5.78 -51.72 -1.37
C GLN A 942 7.21 -51.65 -0.82
N GLY A 943 7.34 -51.25 0.44
CA GLY A 943 8.63 -51.04 1.10
C GLY A 943 8.70 -51.69 2.48
N ALA A 944 9.74 -51.36 3.24
CA ALA A 944 9.91 -51.83 4.61
C ALA A 944 8.80 -51.29 5.56
N PHE A 945 8.38 -50.04 5.34
CA PHE A 945 7.50 -49.28 6.22
C PHE A 945 5.99 -49.48 5.95
N GLY A 946 5.62 -49.78 4.70
CA GLY A 946 4.21 -49.79 4.29
C GLY A 946 3.95 -50.30 2.88
N VAL A 947 2.70 -50.15 2.46
CA VAL A 947 2.22 -50.38 1.08
C VAL A 947 1.64 -49.07 0.56
N VAL A 948 2.06 -48.66 -0.63
CA VAL A 948 1.57 -47.45 -1.28
C VAL A 948 0.53 -47.83 -2.32
N TYR A 949 -0.68 -47.28 -2.18
CA TYR A 949 -1.79 -47.44 -3.12
C TYR A 949 -1.99 -46.16 -3.93
N ALA A 950 -2.56 -46.28 -5.12
CA ALA A 950 -3.20 -45.12 -5.77
C ALA A 950 -4.55 -44.82 -5.09
N GLY A 951 -4.99 -43.57 -5.14
CA GLY A 951 -6.27 -43.15 -4.59
C GLY A 951 -6.66 -41.75 -5.03
N LYS A 952 -7.79 -41.27 -4.53
CA LYS A 952 -8.32 -39.94 -4.79
C LYS A 952 -8.59 -39.21 -3.47
N TRP A 953 -8.19 -37.95 -3.35
CA TRP A 953 -8.58 -37.08 -2.25
C TRP A 953 -9.65 -36.09 -2.69
N LYS A 954 -10.75 -36.03 -1.94
CA LYS A 954 -11.90 -35.16 -2.14
C LYS A 954 -11.65 -33.89 -1.34
N ASN A 955 -11.34 -32.81 -2.04
CA ASN A 955 -11.09 -31.51 -1.42
C ASN A 955 -12.38 -31.04 -0.72
N PRO A 956 -12.35 -30.59 0.55
CA PRO A 956 -13.55 -30.08 1.24
C PRO A 956 -14.12 -28.79 0.63
N ILE A 957 -13.40 -28.11 -0.27
CA ILE A 957 -13.96 -27.04 -1.10
C ILE A 957 -14.97 -27.65 -2.07
N LYS A 958 -16.25 -27.22 -1.98
CA LYS A 958 -17.31 -27.66 -2.89
C LYS A 958 -16.94 -27.43 -4.36
N ASP A 959 -17.43 -28.33 -5.21
CA ASP A 959 -17.29 -28.30 -6.67
C ASP A 959 -15.83 -28.40 -7.19
N CYS A 960 -14.84 -28.64 -6.33
CA CYS A 960 -13.50 -29.06 -6.73
C CYS A 960 -13.45 -30.54 -7.15
N LYS A 961 -12.75 -30.82 -8.25
CA LYS A 961 -12.45 -32.19 -8.68
C LYS A 961 -11.52 -32.92 -7.70
N ASN A 962 -11.65 -34.25 -7.67
CA ASN A 962 -10.82 -35.13 -6.86
C ASN A 962 -9.33 -35.06 -7.29
N VAL A 963 -8.41 -35.10 -6.33
CA VAL A 963 -6.95 -35.07 -6.55
C VAL A 963 -6.39 -36.50 -6.59
N PRO A 964 -5.61 -36.91 -7.61
CA PRO A 964 -4.90 -38.19 -7.60
C PRO A 964 -3.76 -38.22 -6.59
N VAL A 965 -3.83 -39.18 -5.67
CA VAL A 965 -2.91 -39.29 -4.53
C VAL A 965 -2.23 -40.65 -4.45
N ALA A 966 -1.04 -40.65 -3.87
CA ALA A 966 -0.35 -41.85 -3.39
C ALA A 966 -0.61 -41.99 -1.89
N ILE A 967 -1.21 -43.11 -1.49
CA ILE A 967 -1.62 -43.38 -0.11
C ILE A 967 -0.69 -44.44 0.48
N LYS A 968 0.31 -43.99 1.25
CA LYS A 968 1.29 -44.83 1.93
C LYS A 968 0.70 -45.33 3.24
N VAL A 969 0.10 -46.52 3.20
CA VAL A 969 -0.51 -47.22 4.34
C VAL A 969 0.60 -47.87 5.16
N MET A 970 0.82 -47.36 6.37
CA MET A 970 1.94 -47.75 7.23
C MET A 970 1.58 -48.93 8.13
N LYS A 971 2.55 -49.83 8.36
CA LYS A 971 2.33 -51.06 9.13
C LYS A 971 2.62 -50.87 10.61
N ALA A 972 1.85 -50.01 11.27
CA ALA A 972 1.90 -49.88 12.73
C ALA A 972 1.59 -51.24 13.41
N LYS A 973 2.53 -51.73 14.22
CA LYS A 973 2.37 -52.92 15.09
C LYS A 973 2.56 -52.60 16.57
N THR A 974 3.18 -51.47 16.86
CA THR A 974 3.57 -50.98 18.18
C THR A 974 3.40 -49.46 18.21
N SER A 975 3.32 -48.88 19.41
CA SER A 975 3.32 -47.42 19.60
C SER A 975 4.60 -46.74 19.09
N ILE A 976 5.71 -47.48 19.01
CA ILE A 976 6.98 -46.99 18.45
C ILE A 976 6.83 -46.75 16.93
N ASP A 977 6.23 -47.70 16.21
CA ASP A 977 5.96 -47.53 14.78
C ASP A 977 5.09 -46.28 14.53
N SER A 978 4.04 -46.06 15.35
CA SER A 978 3.18 -44.87 15.25
C SER A 978 3.95 -43.57 15.40
N LYS A 979 4.97 -43.53 16.26
CA LYS A 979 5.83 -42.34 16.43
C LYS A 979 6.71 -42.11 15.19
N GLU A 980 7.36 -43.15 14.66
CA GLU A 980 8.20 -43.04 13.46
C GLU A 980 7.36 -42.57 12.24
N ILE A 981 6.10 -43.00 12.13
CA ILE A 981 5.18 -42.56 11.06
C ILE A 981 4.83 -41.07 11.15
N LEU A 982 4.55 -40.56 12.36
CA LEU A 982 4.25 -39.13 12.58
C LEU A 982 5.49 -38.26 12.33
N GLU A 983 6.67 -38.74 12.71
CA GLU A 983 7.94 -38.07 12.40
C GLU A 983 8.20 -38.03 10.89
N GLU A 984 7.96 -39.12 10.14
CA GLU A 984 8.05 -39.11 8.66
C GLU A 984 7.14 -38.04 8.05
N ALA A 985 5.83 -38.13 8.30
CA ALA A 985 4.84 -37.27 7.67
C ALA A 985 5.04 -35.80 8.05
N GLY A 986 5.46 -35.55 9.30
CA GLY A 986 5.76 -34.22 9.79
C GLY A 986 7.04 -33.61 9.22
N MET A 987 8.11 -34.40 9.02
CA MET A 987 9.29 -33.94 8.29
C MET A 987 8.96 -33.63 6.82
N MET A 988 8.12 -34.44 6.17
CA MET A 988 7.59 -34.12 4.84
C MET A 988 6.83 -32.79 4.85
N ALA A 989 5.98 -32.53 5.86
CA ALA A 989 5.21 -31.30 5.96
C ALA A 989 6.07 -30.05 6.19
N GLN A 990 7.18 -30.19 6.94
CA GLN A 990 8.14 -29.10 7.19
C GLN A 990 8.88 -28.65 5.92
N VAL A 991 9.10 -29.54 4.94
CA VAL A 991 9.78 -29.23 3.67
C VAL A 991 8.83 -29.13 2.47
N SER A 992 7.55 -29.48 2.63
CA SER A 992 6.52 -29.41 1.59
C SER A 992 6.39 -27.99 1.03
N GLY A 993 6.22 -27.87 -0.30
CA GLY A 993 6.24 -26.60 -1.02
C GLY A 993 7.59 -25.87 -1.05
N GLY A 994 8.56 -26.27 -0.23
CA GLY A 994 9.76 -25.49 0.05
C GLY A 994 10.86 -25.54 -1.03
N HIS A 995 11.00 -26.67 -1.74
CA HIS A 995 11.96 -26.81 -2.83
C HIS A 995 11.39 -27.70 -3.94
N LYS A 996 11.48 -27.24 -5.19
CA LYS A 996 10.87 -27.89 -6.36
C LYS A 996 11.29 -29.34 -6.60
N HIS A 997 12.43 -29.79 -6.09
CA HIS A 997 12.92 -31.17 -6.23
C HIS A 997 12.79 -31.99 -4.92
N LEU A 998 11.86 -31.61 -4.03
CA LEU A 998 11.38 -32.43 -2.91
C LEU A 998 9.90 -32.79 -3.17
N HIS A 999 9.50 -34.02 -2.85
CA HIS A 999 8.15 -34.50 -3.10
C HIS A 999 7.19 -34.06 -1.97
N PRO A 1000 6.10 -33.32 -2.26
CA PRO A 1000 5.23 -32.75 -1.23
C PRO A 1000 4.22 -33.76 -0.66
N ILE A 1001 3.96 -33.63 0.64
CA ILE A 1001 2.81 -34.25 1.33
C ILE A 1001 1.55 -33.39 1.15
N ILE A 1002 0.40 -34.05 1.04
CA ILE A 1002 -0.94 -33.46 0.99
C ILE A 1002 -1.61 -33.48 2.37
N GLY A 1003 -1.41 -34.56 3.14
CA GLY A 1003 -1.93 -34.70 4.51
C GLY A 1003 -1.74 -36.11 5.09
N ILE A 1004 -2.39 -36.37 6.22
CA ILE A 1004 -2.45 -37.69 6.88
C ILE A 1004 -3.92 -38.12 7.04
N CYS A 1005 -4.24 -39.39 6.76
CA CYS A 1005 -5.46 -40.00 7.32
C CYS A 1005 -5.16 -40.71 8.64
N PHE A 1006 -5.93 -40.38 9.68
CA PHE A 1006 -6.09 -41.20 10.87
C PHE A 1006 -7.24 -42.19 10.63
N CYS A 1007 -6.94 -43.15 9.75
CA CYS A 1007 -7.78 -44.30 9.40
C CYS A 1007 -7.53 -45.44 10.43
N ASN A 1008 -7.97 -46.68 10.15
CA ASN A 1008 -7.60 -47.87 10.96
C ASN A 1008 -6.09 -48.08 11.14
N THR A 1009 -5.28 -47.46 10.29
CA THR A 1009 -3.83 -47.26 10.43
C THR A 1009 -3.51 -45.85 9.97
N VAL A 1010 -2.43 -45.24 10.45
CA VAL A 1010 -1.97 -43.94 9.93
C VAL A 1010 -1.55 -44.08 8.46
N GLN A 1011 -2.05 -43.20 7.60
CA GLN A 1011 -1.75 -43.19 6.16
C GLN A 1011 -1.16 -41.84 5.75
N ILE A 1012 0.01 -41.85 5.11
CA ILE A 1012 0.63 -40.64 4.56
C ILE A 1012 0.12 -40.44 3.12
N VAL A 1013 -0.42 -39.26 2.81
CA VAL A 1013 -1.03 -38.95 1.51
C VAL A 1013 -0.17 -37.93 0.77
N THR A 1014 0.34 -38.30 -0.41
CA THR A 1014 1.19 -37.44 -1.27
C THR A 1014 0.65 -37.38 -2.70
N LEU A 1015 1.25 -36.57 -3.58
CA LEU A 1015 0.81 -36.51 -4.99
C LEU A 1015 1.20 -37.77 -5.78
N LEU A 1016 0.30 -38.29 -6.59
CA LEU A 1016 0.59 -39.45 -7.43
C LEU A 1016 1.63 -39.10 -8.52
N ARG A 1017 2.67 -39.92 -8.67
CA ARG A 1017 3.72 -39.80 -9.70
C ARG A 1017 3.70 -41.01 -10.65
N PRO A 1018 3.08 -40.92 -11.84
CA PRO A 1018 2.85 -42.07 -12.71
C PRO A 1018 4.12 -42.67 -13.32
N LEU A 1019 5.21 -41.90 -13.41
CA LEU A 1019 6.50 -42.39 -13.92
C LEU A 1019 7.30 -43.18 -12.88
N GLY A 1020 6.84 -43.22 -11.61
CA GLY A 1020 7.44 -44.00 -10.54
C GLY A 1020 8.79 -43.47 -10.05
N SER A 1021 9.59 -44.36 -9.45
CA SER A 1021 10.91 -44.02 -8.95
C SER A 1021 11.99 -44.02 -10.04
N LEU A 1022 13.00 -43.18 -9.86
CA LEU A 1022 14.12 -42.99 -10.78
C LEU A 1022 14.86 -44.31 -11.02
N LEU A 1023 15.01 -45.18 -10.03
CA LEU A 1023 15.60 -46.52 -10.19
C LEU A 1023 14.81 -47.40 -11.18
N HIS A 1024 13.48 -47.33 -11.17
CA HIS A 1024 12.65 -48.05 -12.15
C HIS A 1024 12.73 -47.37 -13.52
N PHE A 1025 12.64 -46.04 -13.55
CA PHE A 1025 12.70 -45.23 -14.76
C PHE A 1025 14.02 -45.42 -15.52
N LEU A 1026 15.17 -45.34 -14.85
CA LEU A 1026 16.50 -45.61 -15.40
C LEU A 1026 16.56 -46.97 -16.08
N LYS A 1027 16.11 -48.03 -15.40
CA LYS A 1027 16.11 -49.41 -15.94
C LYS A 1027 15.21 -49.57 -17.16
N LYS A 1028 14.04 -48.94 -17.14
CA LYS A 1028 13.02 -48.97 -18.20
C LYS A 1028 13.42 -48.13 -19.43
N HIS A 1029 14.22 -47.08 -19.24
CA HIS A 1029 14.53 -46.08 -20.27
C HIS A 1029 16.02 -45.95 -20.62
N LYS A 1030 16.89 -46.87 -20.12
CA LYS A 1030 18.35 -46.86 -20.33
C LYS A 1030 18.77 -46.61 -21.78
N ASP A 1031 18.12 -47.27 -22.74
CA ASP A 1031 18.46 -47.25 -24.17
C ASP A 1031 18.02 -45.94 -24.87
N LYS A 1032 17.47 -44.97 -24.11
CA LYS A 1032 17.01 -43.66 -24.57
C LYS A 1032 17.51 -42.46 -23.74
N LEU A 1033 18.28 -42.70 -22.66
CA LEU A 1033 18.72 -41.66 -21.73
C LEU A 1033 20.15 -41.18 -22.04
N GLY A 1034 20.26 -39.98 -22.60
CA GLY A 1034 21.54 -39.32 -22.90
C GLY A 1034 22.23 -38.68 -21.69
N ALA A 1035 23.49 -38.28 -21.89
CA ALA A 1035 24.38 -37.67 -20.91
C ALA A 1035 23.76 -36.44 -20.21
N SER A 1036 23.02 -35.63 -20.97
CA SER A 1036 22.28 -34.47 -20.46
C SER A 1036 21.30 -34.84 -19.35
N LYS A 1037 20.52 -35.91 -19.49
CA LYS A 1037 19.52 -36.32 -18.49
C LYS A 1037 20.17 -36.94 -17.24
N ILE A 1038 21.20 -37.76 -17.45
CA ILE A 1038 22.01 -38.38 -16.39
C ILE A 1038 22.55 -37.31 -15.44
N LEU A 1039 23.22 -36.28 -15.97
CA LEU A 1039 23.78 -35.20 -15.15
C LEU A 1039 22.72 -34.26 -14.58
N LEU A 1040 21.62 -34.01 -15.31
CA LEU A 1040 20.49 -33.23 -14.83
C LEU A 1040 19.86 -33.83 -13.57
N TYR A 1041 19.69 -35.16 -13.50
CA TYR A 1041 19.18 -35.82 -12.31
C TYR A 1041 20.13 -35.68 -11.12
N CYS A 1042 21.44 -35.86 -11.33
CA CYS A 1042 22.44 -35.64 -10.27
C CYS A 1042 22.48 -34.18 -9.78
N PHE A 1043 22.33 -33.20 -10.66
CA PHE A 1043 22.19 -31.78 -10.30
C PHE A 1043 20.91 -31.50 -9.50
N GLN A 1044 19.76 -32.04 -9.93
CA GLN A 1044 18.49 -31.83 -9.24
C GLN A 1044 18.46 -32.46 -7.84
N ILE A 1045 19.03 -33.65 -7.70
CA ILE A 1045 19.18 -34.32 -6.40
C ILE A 1045 20.17 -33.55 -5.51
N SER A 1046 21.34 -33.11 -6.01
CA SER A 1046 22.27 -32.30 -5.19
C SER A 1046 21.69 -30.95 -4.79
N SER A 1047 20.85 -30.31 -5.63
CA SER A 1047 20.09 -29.11 -5.25
C SER A 1047 19.03 -29.40 -4.17
N ALA A 1048 18.36 -30.55 -4.23
CA ALA A 1048 17.41 -30.96 -3.19
C ALA A 1048 18.12 -31.26 -1.85
N MET A 1049 19.27 -31.93 -1.90
CA MET A 1049 20.06 -32.27 -0.73
C MET A 1049 20.81 -31.08 -0.13
N GLU A 1050 21.20 -30.09 -0.92
CA GLU A 1050 21.65 -28.79 -0.41
C GLU A 1050 20.56 -28.14 0.44
N TYR A 1051 19.32 -28.10 -0.06
CA TYR A 1051 18.20 -27.51 0.66
C TYR A 1051 17.88 -28.23 1.98
N LEU A 1052 17.95 -29.58 1.99
CA LEU A 1052 17.82 -30.35 3.23
C LEU A 1052 18.98 -30.09 4.20
N ALA A 1053 20.22 -29.98 3.70
CA ALA A 1053 21.39 -29.64 4.52
C ALA A 1053 21.33 -28.22 5.11
N GLN A 1054 20.87 -27.23 4.34
CA GLN A 1054 20.58 -25.86 4.82
C GLN A 1054 19.46 -25.82 5.87
N ARG A 1055 18.63 -26.86 5.95
CA ARG A 1055 17.58 -27.06 6.97
C ARG A 1055 18.04 -27.92 8.16
N GLY A 1056 19.30 -28.33 8.22
CA GLY A 1056 19.80 -29.27 9.24
C GLY A 1056 19.23 -30.68 9.13
N MET A 1057 18.51 -31.01 8.04
CA MET A 1057 17.86 -32.31 7.84
C MET A 1057 18.79 -33.28 7.09
N VAL A 1058 19.04 -34.44 7.69
CA VAL A 1058 19.76 -35.56 7.06
C VAL A 1058 18.71 -36.55 6.57
N HIS A 1059 18.77 -36.95 5.31
CA HIS A 1059 17.81 -37.87 4.68
C HIS A 1059 18.01 -39.31 5.12
N ARG A 1060 19.26 -39.74 5.36
CA ARG A 1060 19.68 -41.06 5.89
C ARG A 1060 19.35 -42.28 5.00
N ASP A 1061 18.55 -42.12 3.94
CA ASP A 1061 18.20 -43.19 3.00
C ASP A 1061 18.19 -42.73 1.53
N LEU A 1062 19.01 -41.74 1.18
CA LEU A 1062 19.12 -41.25 -0.20
C LEU A 1062 19.62 -42.36 -1.15
N ALA A 1063 18.78 -42.72 -2.11
CA ALA A 1063 19.03 -43.73 -3.14
C ALA A 1063 18.13 -43.48 -4.36
N ALA A 1064 18.48 -44.00 -5.53
CA ALA A 1064 17.68 -43.78 -6.75
C ALA A 1064 16.24 -44.34 -6.67
N ARG A 1065 15.96 -45.23 -5.70
CA ARG A 1065 14.60 -45.72 -5.39
C ARG A 1065 13.72 -44.71 -4.63
N ASN A 1066 14.32 -43.81 -3.84
CA ASN A 1066 13.65 -42.80 -3.01
C ASN A 1066 13.66 -41.43 -3.71
N VAL A 1067 13.73 -41.45 -5.04
CA VAL A 1067 13.62 -40.28 -5.92
C VAL A 1067 12.53 -40.61 -6.94
N LEU A 1068 11.49 -39.78 -7.03
CA LEU A 1068 10.39 -39.91 -7.98
C LEU A 1068 10.64 -39.08 -9.23
N VAL A 1069 10.02 -39.48 -10.35
CA VAL A 1069 10.08 -38.74 -11.61
C VAL A 1069 8.75 -37.99 -11.79
N LYS A 1070 8.78 -36.65 -11.75
CA LYS A 1070 7.61 -35.79 -12.06
C LYS A 1070 7.40 -35.68 -13.57
N ASN A 1071 8.50 -35.59 -14.33
CA ASN A 1071 8.54 -35.74 -15.79
C ASN A 1071 9.99 -36.03 -16.23
N ILE A 1072 10.21 -36.29 -17.52
CA ILE A 1072 11.55 -36.57 -18.10
C ILE A 1072 12.67 -35.57 -17.72
N ASN A 1073 12.32 -34.31 -17.43
CA ASN A 1073 13.25 -33.24 -17.08
C ASN A 1073 13.25 -32.89 -15.58
N HIS A 1074 12.51 -33.62 -14.74
CA HIS A 1074 12.26 -33.23 -13.36
C HIS A 1074 12.11 -34.44 -12.42
N VAL A 1075 13.04 -34.55 -11.46
CA VAL A 1075 12.96 -35.52 -10.35
C VAL A 1075 12.69 -34.83 -9.01
N GLU A 1076 12.11 -35.58 -8.07
CA GLU A 1076 11.76 -35.14 -6.71
C GLU A 1076 12.26 -36.17 -5.68
N VAL A 1077 13.03 -35.77 -4.67
CA VAL A 1077 13.46 -36.66 -3.58
C VAL A 1077 12.29 -36.88 -2.60
N THR A 1078 12.13 -38.11 -2.08
CA THR A 1078 10.99 -38.55 -1.26
C THR A 1078 11.44 -39.53 -0.14
N ASP A 1079 10.48 -40.08 0.62
CA ASP A 1079 10.70 -41.11 1.65
C ASP A 1079 11.68 -40.66 2.75
N PHE A 1080 11.38 -39.51 3.36
CA PHE A 1080 12.08 -38.97 4.54
C PHE A 1080 11.77 -39.76 5.83
N GLY A 1081 11.20 -40.96 5.78
CA GLY A 1081 10.88 -41.78 6.95
C GLY A 1081 12.07 -42.37 7.72
N LEU A 1082 13.29 -42.19 7.22
CA LEU A 1082 14.51 -42.35 8.01
C LEU A 1082 15.23 -41.01 8.25
N ALA A 1083 14.72 -39.89 7.76
CA ALA A 1083 15.36 -38.61 7.97
C ALA A 1083 15.36 -38.22 9.46
N LYS A 1084 16.22 -37.27 9.84
CA LYS A 1084 16.19 -36.62 11.15
C LYS A 1084 16.98 -35.32 11.10
N MET A 1085 16.63 -34.38 11.96
CA MET A 1085 17.32 -33.09 12.05
C MET A 1085 18.50 -33.15 13.04
N LEU A 1086 19.61 -32.52 12.66
CA LEU A 1086 20.80 -32.35 13.48
C LEU A 1086 20.66 -31.12 14.37
N HIS A 1087 21.14 -31.24 15.61
CA HIS A 1087 21.36 -30.12 16.50
C HIS A 1087 22.85 -29.76 16.44
N GLY A 1088 23.19 -28.56 15.98
CA GLY A 1088 24.57 -28.13 15.78
C GLY A 1088 25.44 -29.12 14.99
N GLU A 1089 26.52 -29.59 15.61
CA GLU A 1089 27.52 -30.50 15.03
C GLU A 1089 27.28 -31.99 15.42
N GLU A 1090 26.12 -32.29 16.01
CA GLU A 1090 25.84 -33.62 16.54
C GLU A 1090 25.78 -34.74 15.49
N CYS A 1091 25.97 -35.97 15.97
CA CYS A 1091 26.03 -37.17 15.14
C CYS A 1091 24.98 -38.19 15.61
N ILE A 1092 24.00 -38.48 14.75
CA ILE A 1092 22.81 -39.26 15.13
C ILE A 1092 23.14 -40.76 15.17
N LYS A 1093 22.89 -41.41 16.31
CA LYS A 1093 22.99 -42.87 16.46
C LYS A 1093 21.80 -43.61 15.84
N LEU A 1094 22.09 -44.76 15.24
CA LEU A 1094 21.21 -45.51 14.35
C LEU A 1094 20.10 -46.29 15.09
N SER A 1095 18.85 -46.08 14.66
CA SER A 1095 17.71 -46.99 14.84
C SER A 1095 17.10 -47.34 13.48
N GLY A 1096 16.38 -48.46 13.41
CA GLY A 1096 15.65 -48.93 12.22
C GLY A 1096 16.41 -49.93 11.32
N LYS A 1097 15.75 -50.38 10.25
CA LYS A 1097 16.36 -51.17 9.16
C LYS A 1097 16.98 -50.21 8.15
N VAL A 1098 18.20 -50.47 7.69
CA VAL A 1098 18.99 -49.48 6.96
C VAL A 1098 19.59 -50.04 5.67
N ALA A 1099 19.67 -49.21 4.63
CA ALA A 1099 20.19 -49.56 3.31
C ALA A 1099 21.73 -49.63 3.28
N VAL A 1100 22.30 -50.67 3.90
CA VAL A 1100 23.75 -50.93 4.10
C VAL A 1100 24.66 -50.52 2.93
N LYS A 1101 24.24 -50.73 1.68
CA LYS A 1101 25.03 -50.45 0.46
C LYS A 1101 25.14 -48.97 0.08
N TRP A 1102 24.38 -48.07 0.70
CA TRP A 1102 24.47 -46.62 0.54
C TRP A 1102 25.13 -45.93 1.76
N LEU A 1103 25.46 -46.69 2.80
CA LEU A 1103 26.01 -46.16 4.04
C LEU A 1103 27.49 -45.81 3.94
N ALA A 1104 27.85 -44.72 4.62
CA ALA A 1104 29.23 -44.30 4.80
C ALA A 1104 29.98 -45.16 5.82
N ILE A 1105 31.32 -45.10 5.80
CA ILE A 1105 32.18 -45.89 6.68
C ILE A 1105 31.92 -45.60 8.15
N GLU A 1106 31.72 -44.34 8.53
CA GLU A 1106 31.36 -43.90 9.88
C GLU A 1106 29.99 -44.42 10.32
N THR A 1107 29.02 -44.57 9.42
CA THR A 1107 27.73 -45.20 9.74
C THR A 1107 27.88 -46.71 9.95
N LEU A 1108 28.72 -47.38 9.14
CA LEU A 1108 29.00 -48.82 9.25
C LEU A 1108 29.93 -49.18 10.44
N THR A 1109 30.69 -48.22 10.97
CA THR A 1109 31.64 -48.42 12.07
C THR A 1109 31.15 -47.87 13.41
N GLN A 1110 30.55 -46.68 13.42
CA GLN A 1110 30.19 -45.91 14.61
C GLN A 1110 28.68 -45.63 14.72
N THR A 1111 27.87 -46.10 13.75
CA THR A 1111 26.41 -45.89 13.67
C THR A 1111 25.96 -44.43 13.54
N ILE A 1112 26.85 -43.55 13.08
CA ILE A 1112 26.65 -42.11 12.93
C ILE A 1112 25.94 -41.76 11.61
N PHE A 1113 25.00 -40.81 11.68
CA PHE A 1113 24.50 -40.04 10.53
C PHE A 1113 24.73 -38.53 10.71
N ASN A 1114 25.12 -37.87 9.61
CA ASN A 1114 25.23 -36.41 9.43
C ASN A 1114 25.17 -36.07 7.91
N HIS A 1115 25.25 -34.80 7.51
CA HIS A 1115 25.19 -34.44 6.08
C HIS A 1115 26.32 -35.05 5.22
N ALA A 1116 27.49 -35.34 5.79
CA ALA A 1116 28.58 -36.00 5.06
C ALA A 1116 28.29 -37.51 4.82
N THR A 1117 27.42 -38.14 5.61
CA THR A 1117 26.89 -39.48 5.32
C THR A 1117 25.90 -39.47 4.15
N ASP A 1118 25.07 -38.43 4.04
CA ASP A 1118 24.21 -38.22 2.87
C ASP A 1118 25.04 -37.92 1.60
N VAL A 1119 26.17 -37.22 1.71
CA VAL A 1119 27.10 -37.00 0.57
C VAL A 1119 27.67 -38.32 0.03
N TRP A 1120 27.97 -39.28 0.91
CA TRP A 1120 28.37 -40.62 0.50
C TRP A 1120 27.23 -41.34 -0.25
N ALA A 1121 26.02 -41.32 0.32
CA ALA A 1121 24.81 -41.92 -0.28
C ALA A 1121 24.43 -41.24 -1.61
N PHE A 1122 24.66 -39.94 -1.75
CA PHE A 1122 24.49 -39.18 -2.99
C PHE A 1122 25.44 -39.65 -4.08
N ALA A 1123 26.71 -39.90 -3.77
CA ALA A 1123 27.65 -40.44 -4.76
C ALA A 1123 27.32 -41.88 -5.16
N VAL A 1124 26.81 -42.71 -4.23
CA VAL A 1124 26.24 -44.03 -4.59
C VAL A 1124 25.01 -43.87 -5.50
N THR A 1125 24.15 -42.89 -5.22
CA THR A 1125 22.98 -42.55 -6.07
C THR A 1125 23.40 -42.06 -7.45
N CYS A 1126 24.44 -41.22 -7.55
CA CYS A 1126 25.03 -40.81 -8.83
C CYS A 1126 25.59 -42.02 -9.61
N TRP A 1127 26.20 -42.99 -8.92
CA TRP A 1127 26.65 -44.24 -9.53
C TRP A 1127 25.47 -45.09 -10.02
N GLU A 1128 24.38 -45.19 -9.27
CA GLU A 1128 23.12 -45.81 -9.76
C GLU A 1128 22.62 -45.10 -11.03
N ILE A 1129 22.62 -43.76 -11.08
CA ILE A 1129 22.16 -42.98 -12.24
C ILE A 1129 23.06 -43.21 -13.45
N LEU A 1130 24.39 -43.15 -13.28
CA LEU A 1130 25.37 -43.39 -14.34
C LEU A 1130 25.28 -44.80 -14.92
N THR A 1131 25.05 -45.80 -14.08
CA THR A 1131 24.95 -47.22 -14.46
C THR A 1131 23.55 -47.66 -14.91
N PHE A 1132 22.58 -46.74 -14.99
CA PHE A 1132 21.17 -47.00 -15.31
C PHE A 1132 20.47 -47.95 -14.31
N GLY A 1133 20.86 -47.88 -13.04
CA GLY A 1133 20.23 -48.58 -11.92
C GLY A 1133 20.87 -49.92 -11.54
N GLN A 1134 22.16 -50.14 -11.82
CA GLN A 1134 22.85 -51.33 -11.32
C GLN A 1134 22.88 -51.33 -9.78
N ALA A 1135 22.97 -52.52 -9.18
CA ALA A 1135 23.04 -52.64 -7.73
C ALA A 1135 24.45 -52.29 -7.23
N PRO A 1136 24.64 -51.28 -6.35
CA PRO A 1136 25.94 -50.97 -5.78
C PRO A 1136 26.58 -52.21 -5.12
N TYR A 1137 27.90 -52.37 -5.24
CA TYR A 1137 28.66 -53.47 -4.64
C TYR A 1137 28.07 -54.85 -4.99
N GLN A 1138 27.72 -55.09 -6.26
CA GLN A 1138 27.22 -56.37 -6.74
C GLN A 1138 28.26 -57.49 -6.50
N GLY A 1139 27.80 -58.67 -6.08
CA GLY A 1139 28.69 -59.79 -5.70
C GLY A 1139 29.21 -59.73 -4.26
N ILE A 1140 29.21 -58.57 -3.60
CA ILE A 1140 29.63 -58.42 -2.20
C ILE A 1140 28.41 -58.62 -1.30
N SER A 1141 28.55 -59.46 -0.26
CA SER A 1141 27.48 -59.72 0.70
C SER A 1141 27.31 -58.56 1.68
N LEU A 1142 26.15 -58.45 2.33
CA LEU A 1142 25.83 -57.30 3.20
C LEU A 1142 26.68 -57.22 4.48
N SER A 1143 27.25 -58.33 4.96
CA SER A 1143 28.23 -58.30 6.06
C SER A 1143 29.55 -57.68 5.61
N ASP A 1144 29.99 -58.00 4.39
CA ASP A 1144 31.37 -57.80 3.95
C ASP A 1144 31.59 -56.37 3.39
N ILE A 1145 30.51 -55.62 3.14
CA ILE A 1145 30.55 -54.20 2.71
C ILE A 1145 31.46 -53.38 3.62
N LYS A 1146 31.37 -53.57 4.93
CA LYS A 1146 32.15 -52.83 5.93
C LYS A 1146 33.64 -53.04 5.72
N ASP A 1147 34.08 -54.29 5.68
CA ASP A 1147 35.50 -54.64 5.61
C ASP A 1147 36.07 -54.35 4.21
N HIS A 1148 35.26 -54.49 3.16
CA HIS A 1148 35.59 -54.09 1.79
C HIS A 1148 35.88 -52.58 1.70
N LEU A 1149 35.04 -51.74 2.29
CA LEU A 1149 35.20 -50.27 2.29
C LEU A 1149 36.34 -49.79 3.20
N LEU A 1150 36.54 -50.45 4.35
CA LEU A 1150 37.68 -50.21 5.25
C LEU A 1150 39.01 -50.60 4.60
N SER A 1151 39.02 -51.61 3.74
CA SER A 1151 40.17 -51.99 2.90
C SER A 1151 40.46 -50.99 1.76
N GLY A 1152 39.80 -49.84 1.72
CA GLY A 1152 40.04 -48.77 0.75
C GLY A 1152 39.28 -48.91 -0.58
N ASN A 1153 38.62 -50.04 -0.83
CA ASN A 1153 37.88 -50.26 -2.08
C ASN A 1153 36.66 -49.33 -2.20
N ARG A 1154 36.24 -49.02 -3.42
CA ARG A 1154 35.09 -48.17 -3.76
C ARG A 1154 34.33 -48.78 -4.94
N LEU A 1155 33.17 -48.22 -5.30
CA LEU A 1155 32.49 -48.59 -6.54
C LEU A 1155 33.38 -48.24 -7.73
N GLU A 1156 33.47 -49.15 -8.70
CA GLU A 1156 34.27 -48.95 -9.91
C GLU A 1156 33.75 -47.81 -10.77
N GLN A 1157 34.66 -47.19 -11.54
CA GLN A 1157 34.32 -46.15 -12.51
C GLN A 1157 33.36 -46.71 -13.57
N PRO A 1158 32.13 -46.19 -13.72
CA PRO A 1158 31.26 -46.61 -14.80
C PRO A 1158 31.92 -46.34 -16.15
N ASN A 1159 31.79 -47.26 -17.12
CA ASN A 1159 32.25 -47.04 -18.51
C ASN A 1159 31.70 -45.73 -19.11
N ASN A 1160 30.53 -45.31 -18.59
CA ASN A 1160 29.95 -43.97 -18.59
C ASN A 1160 30.92 -42.79 -18.58
N CYS A 1161 31.85 -42.82 -17.63
CA CYS A 1161 32.17 -41.70 -16.76
C CYS A 1161 33.58 -41.18 -17.00
N SER A 1162 33.72 -39.87 -17.23
CA SER A 1162 35.04 -39.24 -17.31
C SER A 1162 35.79 -39.33 -15.99
N GLN A 1163 37.11 -39.16 -16.06
CA GLN A 1163 37.97 -39.23 -14.89
C GLN A 1163 37.64 -38.12 -13.88
N GLU A 1164 37.27 -36.94 -14.35
CA GLU A 1164 36.90 -35.77 -13.55
C GLU A 1164 35.60 -35.99 -12.78
N LEU A 1165 34.58 -36.55 -13.43
CA LEU A 1165 33.32 -36.91 -12.78
C LEU A 1165 33.54 -38.04 -11.75
N TYR A 1166 34.37 -39.03 -12.07
CA TYR A 1166 34.69 -40.11 -11.14
C TYR A 1166 35.53 -39.64 -9.95
N HIS A 1167 36.45 -38.69 -10.15
CA HIS A 1167 37.16 -38.02 -9.04
C HIS A 1167 36.18 -37.31 -8.09
N THR A 1168 35.13 -36.65 -8.60
CA THR A 1168 34.08 -36.06 -7.75
C THR A 1168 33.34 -37.10 -6.92
N LEU A 1169 33.06 -38.29 -7.46
CA LEU A 1169 32.48 -39.40 -6.67
C LEU A 1169 33.47 -39.93 -5.62
N LEU A 1170 34.75 -40.10 -5.96
CA LEU A 1170 35.80 -40.50 -5.02
C LEU A 1170 35.98 -39.48 -3.87
N HIS A 1171 35.88 -38.18 -4.15
CA HIS A 1171 35.87 -37.13 -3.11
C HIS A 1171 34.67 -37.26 -2.17
N CYS A 1172 33.50 -37.71 -2.64
CA CYS A 1172 32.35 -38.02 -1.78
C CYS A 1172 32.54 -39.30 -0.95
N TRP A 1173 33.48 -40.17 -1.33
CA TRP A 1173 33.79 -41.41 -0.61
C TRP A 1173 35.12 -41.35 0.17
N MET A 1174 35.58 -40.15 0.51
CA MET A 1174 36.74 -39.96 1.39
C MET A 1174 36.50 -40.58 2.78
N PRO A 1175 37.49 -41.27 3.38
CA PRO A 1175 37.33 -41.87 4.71
C PRO A 1175 37.01 -40.86 5.81
N ASN A 1176 37.67 -39.69 5.83
CA ASN A 1176 37.29 -38.58 6.70
C ASN A 1176 36.00 -37.93 6.14
N PRO A 1177 34.89 -37.84 6.91
CA PRO A 1177 33.67 -37.15 6.49
C PRO A 1177 33.89 -35.67 6.17
N GLU A 1178 34.77 -34.96 6.90
CA GLU A 1178 35.06 -33.53 6.69
C GLU A 1178 35.79 -33.25 5.37
N ALA A 1179 36.49 -34.26 4.83
CA ALA A 1179 37.20 -34.17 3.56
C ALA A 1179 36.28 -34.35 2.34
N ARG A 1180 34.97 -34.53 2.56
CA ARG A 1180 33.95 -34.67 1.51
C ARG A 1180 33.37 -33.31 1.11
N PRO A 1181 33.00 -33.12 -0.16
CA PRO A 1181 32.42 -31.87 -0.63
C PRO A 1181 31.02 -31.64 -0.07
N SER A 1182 30.78 -30.43 0.46
CA SER A 1182 29.44 -29.92 0.83
C SER A 1182 28.45 -30.02 -0.34
N PHE A 1183 27.16 -30.23 -0.08
CA PHE A 1183 26.14 -30.29 -1.14
C PHE A 1183 26.08 -29.04 -2.04
N THR A 1184 26.33 -27.83 -1.53
CA THR A 1184 26.49 -26.61 -2.36
C THR A 1184 27.58 -26.77 -3.42
N LEU A 1185 28.76 -27.26 -3.03
CA LEU A 1185 29.86 -27.51 -3.97
C LEU A 1185 29.50 -28.63 -4.97
N LEU A 1186 28.75 -29.65 -4.56
CA LEU A 1186 28.29 -30.71 -5.46
C LEU A 1186 27.27 -30.18 -6.48
N LYS A 1187 26.30 -29.38 -6.04
CA LYS A 1187 25.34 -28.68 -6.90
C LYS A 1187 26.07 -27.79 -7.91
N GLU A 1188 27.01 -26.95 -7.48
CA GLU A 1188 27.87 -26.14 -8.36
C GLU A 1188 28.62 -27.01 -9.38
N THR A 1189 29.21 -28.12 -8.92
CA THR A 1189 29.98 -29.05 -9.77
C THR A 1189 29.11 -29.73 -10.83
N PHE A 1190 27.97 -30.31 -10.43
CA PHE A 1190 27.04 -30.96 -11.35
C PHE A 1190 26.32 -29.96 -12.27
N GLN A 1191 26.05 -28.73 -11.83
CA GLN A 1191 25.57 -27.66 -12.69
C GLN A 1191 26.60 -27.28 -13.77
N ASN A 1192 27.89 -27.27 -13.43
CA ASN A 1192 28.95 -27.08 -14.41
C ASN A 1192 29.06 -28.26 -15.39
N TYR A 1193 28.91 -29.51 -14.92
CA TYR A 1193 28.87 -30.68 -15.79
C TYR A 1193 27.69 -30.66 -16.77
N CYS A 1194 26.53 -30.14 -16.36
CA CYS A 1194 25.36 -29.96 -17.24
C CYS A 1194 25.62 -29.03 -18.44
N LYS A 1195 26.62 -28.14 -18.37
CA LYS A 1195 26.99 -27.22 -19.47
C LYS A 1195 27.74 -27.91 -20.62
N ALA A 1196 28.35 -29.07 -20.37
CA ALA A 1196 29.06 -29.86 -21.38
C ALA A 1196 28.91 -31.37 -21.14
N PRO A 1197 27.68 -31.94 -21.20
CA PRO A 1197 27.41 -33.29 -20.69
C PRO A 1197 28.31 -34.39 -21.29
N HIS A 1198 28.56 -34.31 -22.59
CA HIS A 1198 29.37 -35.28 -23.35
C HIS A 1198 30.86 -35.31 -22.97
N GLN A 1199 31.36 -34.33 -22.20
CA GLN A 1199 32.73 -34.35 -21.65
C GLN A 1199 32.83 -35.22 -20.39
N TYR A 1200 31.72 -35.38 -19.66
CA TYR A 1200 31.68 -36.05 -18.36
C TYR A 1200 30.98 -37.42 -18.42
N VAL A 1201 30.06 -37.59 -19.37
CA VAL A 1201 29.34 -38.85 -19.63
C VAL A 1201 29.32 -39.17 -21.13
N THR A 1202 29.87 -40.32 -21.48
CA THR A 1202 29.93 -40.86 -22.86
C THR A 1202 28.55 -41.32 -23.31
N GLU A 1203 28.11 -40.91 -24.51
CA GLU A 1203 26.83 -41.35 -25.07
C GLU A 1203 26.98 -42.53 -26.04
N TYR A 1204 26.38 -43.67 -25.68
CA TYR A 1204 26.31 -44.86 -26.55
C TYR A 1204 25.12 -44.86 -27.52
N HIS A 1205 24.18 -43.90 -27.39
CA HIS A 1205 22.85 -43.96 -28.02
C HIS A 1205 22.46 -42.65 -28.74
N LEU A 1206 23.37 -42.09 -29.54
CA LEU A 1206 23.23 -40.78 -30.22
C LEU A 1206 21.94 -40.60 -31.06
N HIS A 1207 21.33 -41.70 -31.51
CA HIS A 1207 20.13 -41.70 -32.38
C HIS A 1207 18.80 -41.94 -31.65
N ASN A 1208 18.80 -42.38 -30.39
CA ASN A 1208 17.58 -42.72 -29.63
C ASN A 1208 17.31 -41.69 -28.54
N LYS A 1209 17.09 -40.42 -28.88
CA LYS A 1209 16.67 -39.44 -27.88
C LYS A 1209 15.28 -39.82 -27.35
N MET A 1210 15.12 -39.86 -26.02
CA MET A 1210 13.79 -40.01 -25.44
C MET A 1210 12.97 -38.74 -25.68
N GLU A 1211 11.96 -38.86 -26.55
CA GLU A 1211 10.94 -37.84 -26.74
C GLU A 1211 10.25 -37.51 -25.41
N MET A 1212 9.70 -36.30 -25.31
CA MET A 1212 8.99 -35.85 -24.13
C MET A 1212 7.73 -36.71 -23.93
N ILE A 1213 7.71 -37.53 -22.87
CA ILE A 1213 6.50 -38.25 -22.46
C ILE A 1213 5.41 -37.20 -22.24
N SER A 1214 4.37 -37.24 -23.06
CA SER A 1214 3.38 -36.18 -23.10
C SER A 1214 2.51 -36.18 -21.85
N ASN A 1215 2.00 -35.01 -21.46
CA ASN A 1215 1.13 -34.91 -20.30
C ASN A 1215 -0.19 -35.68 -20.50
N PHE A 1216 -0.60 -35.90 -21.76
CA PHE A 1216 -1.69 -36.83 -22.09
C PHE A 1216 -1.36 -38.30 -21.76
N GLU A 1217 -0.12 -38.76 -22.01
CA GLU A 1217 0.31 -40.10 -21.61
C GLU A 1217 0.44 -40.22 -20.09
N GLN A 1218 0.91 -39.17 -19.40
CA GLN A 1218 0.98 -39.15 -17.94
C GLN A 1218 -0.40 -39.14 -17.29
N PHE A 1219 -1.32 -38.30 -17.78
CA PHE A 1219 -2.73 -38.28 -17.39
C PHE A 1219 -3.38 -39.65 -17.63
N LYS A 1220 -3.13 -40.29 -18.80
CA LYS A 1220 -3.60 -41.64 -19.06
C LYS A 1220 -3.03 -42.66 -18.06
N MET A 1221 -1.74 -42.61 -17.73
CA MET A 1221 -1.17 -43.50 -16.72
C MET A 1221 -1.83 -43.29 -15.34
N ILE A 1222 -2.25 -42.07 -15.00
CA ILE A 1222 -3.03 -41.80 -13.77
C ILE A 1222 -4.44 -42.39 -13.89
N ALA A 1223 -5.13 -42.22 -15.01
CA ALA A 1223 -6.46 -42.78 -15.24
C ALA A 1223 -6.46 -44.33 -15.20
N ASP A 1224 -5.49 -44.95 -15.86
CA ASP A 1224 -5.25 -46.41 -15.84
C ASP A 1224 -4.93 -46.92 -14.40
N LEU A 1225 -4.31 -46.10 -13.54
CA LEU A 1225 -4.04 -46.42 -12.13
C LEU A 1225 -5.24 -46.21 -11.19
N LEU A 1226 -6.13 -45.26 -11.51
CA LEU A 1226 -7.32 -44.93 -10.71
C LEU A 1226 -8.58 -45.70 -11.13
N ASN A 1227 -8.63 -46.22 -12.37
CA ASN A 1227 -9.84 -46.66 -13.06
C ASN A 1227 -10.92 -45.55 -13.10
N ASP A 1228 -10.49 -44.32 -13.31
CA ASP A 1228 -11.34 -43.12 -13.38
C ASP A 1228 -10.67 -42.08 -14.29
N GLU A 1229 -11.45 -41.33 -15.08
CA GLU A 1229 -10.98 -40.23 -15.92
C GLU A 1229 -11.33 -38.84 -15.34
N ASP A 1230 -12.18 -38.77 -14.29
CA ASP A 1230 -12.72 -37.51 -13.75
C ASP A 1230 -11.99 -37.01 -12.49
N PHE A 1231 -10.72 -36.66 -12.68
CA PHE A 1231 -9.84 -36.08 -11.64
C PHE A 1231 -9.22 -34.74 -12.09
N MET A 1232 -8.60 -34.03 -11.15
CA MET A 1232 -7.75 -32.85 -11.40
C MET A 1232 -6.31 -33.31 -11.65
N ASP A 1233 -5.59 -32.71 -12.60
CA ASP A 1233 -4.21 -33.12 -12.87
C ASP A 1233 -3.31 -32.87 -11.63
N PRO A 1234 -2.48 -33.84 -11.18
CA PRO A 1234 -1.51 -33.65 -10.10
C PRO A 1234 -0.46 -32.56 -10.37
N LEU A 1235 -0.34 -32.09 -11.62
CA LEU A 1235 0.43 -30.91 -11.98
C LEU A 1235 -0.32 -29.63 -11.57
N ASP A 1236 -1.60 -29.51 -11.94
CA ASP A 1236 -2.46 -28.36 -11.62
C ASP A 1236 -2.60 -28.17 -10.11
N TYR A 1237 -2.85 -29.25 -9.36
CA TYR A 1237 -2.96 -29.18 -7.90
C TYR A 1237 -1.68 -28.62 -7.24
N GLN A 1238 -0.51 -28.91 -7.82
CA GLN A 1238 0.77 -28.46 -7.27
C GLN A 1238 0.97 -26.94 -7.46
N ASP A 1239 0.36 -26.35 -8.49
CA ASP A 1239 0.36 -24.91 -8.74
C ASP A 1239 -0.77 -24.19 -7.95
N PHE A 1240 -1.94 -24.83 -7.77
CA PHE A 1240 -3.01 -24.34 -6.89
C PHE A 1240 -2.60 -24.30 -5.40
N SER A 1241 -1.97 -25.38 -4.90
CA SER A 1241 -1.56 -25.46 -3.49
C SER A 1241 -0.49 -24.41 -3.13
N GLN A 1242 0.45 -24.12 -4.03
CA GLN A 1242 1.43 -23.03 -3.88
C GLN A 1242 0.77 -21.64 -3.90
N GLN A 1243 -0.34 -21.46 -4.63
CA GLN A 1243 -1.12 -20.22 -4.61
C GLN A 1243 -1.95 -20.06 -3.32
N SER A 1244 -2.49 -21.13 -2.75
CA SER A 1244 -3.23 -21.07 -1.48
C SER A 1244 -2.33 -20.79 -0.26
N GLN A 1245 -1.10 -21.32 -0.24
CA GLN A 1245 -0.12 -21.03 0.82
C GLN A 1245 0.54 -19.64 0.73
N SER A 1246 0.27 -18.88 -0.34
CA SER A 1246 0.81 -17.53 -0.55
C SER A 1246 -0.25 -16.41 -0.47
N ASN A 1247 -1.47 -16.71 -0.01
CA ASN A 1247 -2.57 -15.74 0.15
C ASN A 1247 -3.24 -15.72 1.54
N LEU A 1248 -2.56 -16.25 2.57
CA LEU A 1248 -2.52 -15.54 3.87
C LEU A 1248 -1.39 -14.49 3.79
N PRO A 1249 -1.37 -13.44 4.64
CA PRO A 1249 -0.43 -12.31 4.52
C PRO A 1249 1.03 -12.63 4.92
N SER A 1250 1.61 -13.69 4.36
CA SER A 1250 3.05 -13.95 4.29
C SER A 1250 3.71 -13.03 3.25
N GLY A 1251 3.53 -11.72 3.43
CA GLY A 1251 3.98 -10.70 2.50
C GLY A 1251 5.49 -10.47 2.54
N ASN A 1252 6.14 -10.76 1.42
CA ASN A 1252 7.40 -10.19 0.94
C ASN A 1252 8.69 -10.48 1.74
N PHE A 1253 9.83 -10.69 1.09
CA PHE A 1253 10.18 -11.23 -0.25
C PHE A 1253 11.72 -11.24 -0.24
N PHE A 1254 12.34 -12.38 -0.57
CA PHE A 1254 13.74 -12.37 -1.03
C PHE A 1254 13.77 -12.91 -2.45
N ASN A 1255 13.94 -12.00 -3.41
CA ASN A 1255 14.92 -12.12 -4.49
C ASN A 1255 14.98 -10.77 -5.20
N ASP A 1256 15.94 -9.94 -4.80
CA ASP A 1256 16.29 -8.70 -5.47
C ASP A 1256 16.47 -8.91 -6.99
N SER A 1257 16.14 -7.87 -7.76
CA SER A 1257 16.65 -7.69 -9.13
C SER A 1257 17.80 -6.67 -9.14
N PRO A 1258 19.05 -7.04 -8.82
CA PRO A 1258 20.17 -6.12 -8.83
C PRO A 1258 20.62 -5.80 -10.26
N ASN A 1259 20.07 -4.74 -10.86
CA ASN A 1259 20.63 -4.10 -12.06
C ASN A 1259 20.30 -2.60 -12.11
N SER A 1260 21.23 -1.66 -12.25
CA SER A 1260 22.67 -1.63 -11.91
C SER A 1260 23.13 -0.16 -11.99
N PRO A 1261 24.31 0.18 -11.43
CA PRO A 1261 25.28 0.83 -12.32
C PRO A 1261 26.68 0.18 -12.30
N THR A 1262 26.79 -1.12 -12.61
CA THR A 1262 28.05 -1.75 -13.08
C THR A 1262 27.84 -3.16 -13.66
N ARG A 1263 27.84 -3.25 -15.00
CA ARG A 1263 28.25 -4.45 -15.76
C ARG A 1263 29.79 -4.44 -15.95
N PRO A 1264 30.49 -5.54 -16.33
CA PRO A 1264 30.00 -6.64 -17.18
C PRO A 1264 30.47 -8.10 -16.84
N LEU A 1265 30.06 -9.03 -17.72
CA LEU A 1265 30.56 -10.42 -17.93
C LEU A 1265 30.16 -11.52 -16.91
N LEU A 1266 29.25 -12.43 -17.33
CA LEU A 1266 29.37 -13.91 -17.40
C LEU A 1266 28.00 -14.53 -17.83
N PRO A 1267 27.89 -15.83 -18.24
CA PRO A 1267 26.95 -16.23 -19.31
C PRO A 1267 25.68 -17.03 -18.91
N ARG A 1268 24.73 -17.07 -19.87
CA ARG A 1268 23.57 -17.98 -19.94
C ARG A 1268 23.91 -19.45 -19.71
N TYR A 1269 23.08 -20.13 -18.93
CA TYR A 1269 22.45 -21.46 -19.14
C TYR A 1269 21.20 -21.45 -18.22
N ASP A 1270 20.05 -22.06 -18.51
CA ASP A 1270 19.77 -23.15 -19.46
C ASP A 1270 18.83 -22.75 -20.61
N ALA A 1271 19.08 -23.34 -21.78
CA ALA A 1271 18.06 -23.60 -22.81
C ALA A 1271 18.01 -25.13 -23.02
N PRO A 1272 16.87 -25.71 -23.44
CA PRO A 1272 16.80 -27.15 -23.72
C PRO A 1272 17.79 -27.55 -24.80
N CYS A 1273 18.51 -28.66 -24.61
CA CYS A 1273 19.45 -29.17 -25.61
C CYS A 1273 18.71 -29.78 -26.80
N ASP A 1274 18.70 -29.11 -27.97
CA ASP A 1274 18.60 -29.79 -29.27
C ASP A 1274 19.06 -28.93 -30.47
N SER A 1275 19.41 -29.61 -31.58
CA SER A 1275 19.79 -29.07 -32.92
C SER A 1275 21.11 -28.27 -33.10
N MET A 1276 22.20 -29.02 -33.27
CA MET A 1276 23.22 -28.95 -34.34
C MET A 1276 23.55 -27.66 -35.15
N THR A 1277 24.87 -27.50 -35.35
CA THR A 1277 25.65 -27.08 -36.55
C THR A 1277 25.92 -25.61 -36.96
N SER A 1278 27.23 -25.31 -36.97
CA SER A 1278 28.01 -24.53 -37.97
C SER A 1278 28.11 -22.99 -37.94
N SER A 1279 29.38 -22.54 -37.77
CA SER A 1279 30.05 -21.35 -38.40
C SER A 1279 29.51 -19.90 -38.19
N SER A 1280 30.34 -18.85 -38.06
CA SER A 1280 31.78 -18.74 -37.76
C SER A 1280 32.24 -17.28 -37.56
N LEU A 1281 33.18 -17.05 -36.61
CA LEU A 1281 34.26 -16.03 -36.61
C LEU A 1281 34.00 -14.50 -36.41
N LYS A 1282 34.69 -14.00 -35.35
CA LYS A 1282 35.52 -12.75 -35.26
C LYS A 1282 34.90 -11.36 -34.91
N TYR A 1283 35.06 -11.02 -33.61
CA TYR A 1283 35.73 -9.82 -33.06
C TYR A 1283 35.87 -8.52 -33.90
N LYS A 1284 35.35 -7.39 -33.36
CA LYS A 1284 36.18 -6.29 -32.78
C LYS A 1284 35.33 -5.25 -32.00
N GLU A 1285 36.00 -4.49 -31.14
CA GLU A 1285 35.43 -3.45 -30.24
C GLU A 1285 35.84 -2.00 -30.67
N PRO A 1286 35.30 -0.93 -30.04
CA PRO A 1286 35.00 0.34 -30.73
C PRO A 1286 36.00 1.49 -30.51
N LEU A 1287 35.72 2.64 -31.15
CA LEU A 1287 36.38 3.94 -30.89
C LEU A 1287 35.39 5.12 -30.86
N ILE A 1288 35.83 6.23 -30.28
CA ILE A 1288 35.05 7.42 -29.89
C ILE A 1288 34.99 8.46 -31.04
N GLY A 1289 33.88 9.20 -31.16
CA GLY A 1289 33.81 10.39 -32.04
C GLY A 1289 32.53 11.22 -31.89
N ASN A 1290 32.62 12.40 -31.29
CA ASN A 1290 31.52 13.37 -31.20
C ASN A 1290 31.20 14.01 -32.56
N LYS A 1291 29.92 14.33 -32.81
CA LYS A 1291 29.51 15.57 -33.48
C LYS A 1291 28.07 15.97 -33.14
N HIS A 1292 27.84 17.27 -32.98
CA HIS A 1292 26.52 17.85 -32.74
C HIS A 1292 25.63 17.82 -34.00
N ASN A 1293 24.32 17.87 -33.80
CA ASN A 1293 23.49 18.88 -34.46
C ASN A 1293 22.38 19.36 -33.50
N LYS A 1294 21.92 20.60 -33.72
CA LYS A 1294 20.77 21.24 -33.05
C LYS A 1294 19.46 20.96 -33.83
N PHE A 1295 18.40 21.67 -33.43
CA PHE A 1295 17.02 21.77 -33.96
C PHE A 1295 16.00 20.90 -33.22
N GLU A 1296 14.93 21.45 -32.62
CA GLU A 1296 14.69 22.85 -32.19
C GLU A 1296 13.65 22.87 -31.05
N MET A 1297 13.53 23.98 -30.31
CA MET A 1297 12.49 24.15 -29.29
C MET A 1297 11.35 25.01 -29.83
N ILE A 1298 10.11 24.56 -29.61
CA ILE A 1298 8.92 25.42 -29.60
C ILE A 1298 8.21 25.14 -28.27
N PRO A 1299 7.96 26.15 -27.41
CA PRO A 1299 7.10 26.03 -26.26
C PRO A 1299 5.63 26.19 -26.69
N ASP A 1300 4.70 25.69 -25.87
CA ASP A 1300 3.39 26.33 -25.79
C ASP A 1300 2.83 26.22 -24.37
N GLU A 1301 1.88 27.09 -24.04
CA GLU A 1301 1.41 27.34 -22.67
C GLU A 1301 0.09 26.62 -22.35
N GLY A 1302 -0.14 26.33 -21.07
CA GLY A 1302 -1.24 25.49 -20.62
C GLY A 1302 -1.50 25.65 -19.12
N THR A 1303 -1.78 26.87 -18.70
CA THR A 1303 -2.02 27.24 -17.30
C THR A 1303 -3.41 26.85 -16.82
N GLU A 1304 -3.51 25.82 -15.97
CA GLU A 1304 -4.58 25.76 -14.98
C GLU A 1304 -3.99 25.67 -13.56
N ASN A 1305 -4.26 26.72 -12.77
CA ASN A 1305 -4.26 26.61 -11.31
C ASN A 1305 -5.48 25.75 -10.90
N TYR A 1306 -5.49 25.18 -9.69
CA TYR A 1306 -6.61 25.22 -8.72
C TYR A 1306 -6.18 24.41 -7.46
N LEU A 1307 -6.01 25.08 -6.32
CA LEU A 1307 -6.93 25.11 -5.18
C LEU A 1307 -7.11 23.76 -4.44
N VAL A 1308 -6.78 23.78 -3.15
CA VAL A 1308 -6.90 22.64 -2.22
C VAL A 1308 -8.31 22.60 -1.60
N PRO A 1309 -9.09 21.52 -1.78
CA PRO A 1309 -10.26 21.22 -0.98
C PRO A 1309 -9.88 20.47 0.31
N LYS A 1310 -10.66 20.66 1.38
CA LYS A 1310 -10.61 19.83 2.60
C LYS A 1310 -11.66 18.72 2.52
N GLU A 1311 -11.48 17.72 3.41
CA GLU A 1311 -12.50 16.79 3.91
C GLU A 1311 -13.16 15.84 2.88
N MET A 1312 -12.99 14.52 3.07
CA MET A 1312 -14.04 13.51 2.85
C MET A 1312 -13.62 12.13 3.39
N ASP A 1313 -14.48 11.59 4.25
CA ASP A 1313 -14.83 10.19 4.54
C ASP A 1313 -13.74 9.14 4.86
N GLU A 1314 -13.75 8.70 6.12
CA GLU A 1314 -13.13 7.46 6.62
C GLU A 1314 -14.09 6.27 6.44
N ASP A 1315 -13.84 5.32 5.51
CA ASP A 1315 -14.40 3.95 5.56
C ASP A 1315 -13.82 2.99 4.48
N ALA A 1316 -12.50 2.69 4.51
CA ALA A 1316 -11.87 1.75 3.56
C ALA A 1316 -10.54 1.10 4.02
N ALA A 1317 -10.42 0.70 5.29
CA ALA A 1317 -9.13 0.32 5.89
C ALA A 1317 -8.74 -1.17 5.77
N SER A 1318 -8.12 -1.59 4.64
CA SER A 1318 -7.19 -2.74 4.63
C SER A 1318 -6.21 -2.70 3.44
N VAL A 1319 -4.99 -3.22 3.65
CA VAL A 1319 -3.93 -3.41 2.63
C VAL A 1319 -3.31 -2.13 2.04
N TYR A 1320 -2.92 -1.18 2.90
CA TYR A 1320 -1.87 -0.20 2.60
C TYR A 1320 -0.83 -0.19 3.72
N THR A 1321 0.42 0.14 3.41
CA THR A 1321 1.49 0.31 4.40
C THR A 1321 1.38 1.67 5.07
N ASP A 1322 1.35 1.72 6.41
CA ASP A 1322 1.29 2.95 7.22
C ASP A 1322 2.20 4.08 6.69
N VAL A 1323 1.61 5.06 6.01
CA VAL A 1323 2.23 6.37 5.81
C VAL A 1323 1.88 7.22 7.02
N VAL A 1324 2.87 7.48 7.88
CA VAL A 1324 2.71 8.27 9.10
C VAL A 1324 2.38 9.72 8.72
N THR A 1325 1.07 10.02 8.71
CA THR A 1325 0.53 11.38 8.58
C THR A 1325 0.08 11.83 9.96
N MET A 1326 0.97 12.53 10.68
CA MET A 1326 0.59 13.22 11.91
C MET A 1326 -0.33 14.40 11.58
N ASN A 1327 -1.64 14.18 11.71
CA ASN A 1327 -2.56 15.21 12.16
C ASN A 1327 -2.96 14.88 13.61
N GLU A 1328 -3.27 15.93 14.36
CA GLU A 1328 -3.58 15.92 15.80
C GLU A 1328 -2.38 15.65 16.75
N TYR A 1329 -2.48 16.18 17.98
CA TYR A 1329 -1.48 16.14 19.06
C TYR A 1329 -0.14 16.87 18.85
N MET A 1330 -0.21 18.15 18.45
CA MET A 1330 0.74 19.17 18.94
C MET A 1330 0.00 20.38 19.56
N PRO A 1331 0.08 20.59 20.89
CA PRO A 1331 -0.40 21.80 21.53
C PRO A 1331 0.61 22.96 21.40
N GLU A 1332 0.22 23.95 20.60
CA GLU A 1332 0.52 25.39 20.74
C GLU A 1332 1.86 25.83 21.39
N TYR A 1333 2.76 26.36 20.55
CA TYR A 1333 3.63 27.47 20.92
C TYR A 1333 3.59 28.55 19.83
N TYR A 1334 3.66 29.82 20.23
CA TYR A 1334 3.39 31.03 19.43
C TYR A 1334 1.93 31.26 18.98
N ASN A 1335 1.27 32.21 19.64
CA ASN A 1335 0.97 33.49 18.99
C ASN A 1335 0.56 34.58 20.00
N ASP A 1336 1.43 35.56 20.21
CA ASP A 1336 1.06 36.82 20.87
C ASP A 1336 0.52 37.81 19.83
N ILE A 1337 -0.78 37.75 19.57
CA ILE A 1337 -1.51 38.82 18.86
C ILE A 1337 -2.80 39.14 19.62
N SER A 1338 -2.66 39.93 20.70
CA SER A 1338 -3.82 40.56 21.33
C SER A 1338 -4.35 41.73 20.47
N LYS A 1339 -5.26 41.49 19.51
CA LYS A 1339 -6.11 42.55 18.92
C LYS A 1339 -7.34 42.04 18.13
N VAL A 1340 -8.44 42.78 18.29
CA VAL A 1340 -9.70 42.77 17.49
C VAL A 1340 -10.49 41.44 17.44
N GLN A 1341 -11.39 41.31 18.42
CA GLN A 1341 -12.73 40.72 18.20
C GLN A 1341 -13.76 41.85 18.04
N LYS A 1342 -15.05 41.49 17.88
CA LYS A 1342 -16.27 42.34 17.92
C LYS A 1342 -16.61 43.00 16.57
N SER A 1343 -17.82 42.87 15.96
CA SER A 1343 -19.13 42.26 16.33
C SER A 1343 -19.91 41.80 15.07
N ALA A 1344 -20.59 40.65 14.98
CA ALA A 1344 -21.93 40.31 15.52
C ALA A 1344 -23.08 41.29 15.13
N SER A 1345 -24.29 40.91 14.69
CA SER A 1345 -24.91 39.58 14.46
C SER A 1345 -26.38 39.70 13.97
N GLY A 1346 -26.79 38.92 12.96
CA GLY A 1346 -28.18 38.44 12.74
C GLY A 1346 -29.29 39.40 12.26
N GLY A 1347 -30.12 38.93 11.32
CA GLY A 1347 -31.37 39.56 10.89
C GLY A 1347 -32.04 38.78 9.76
N LYS A 1348 -33.31 38.34 9.95
CA LYS A 1348 -34.12 37.66 8.92
C LYS A 1348 -34.94 38.69 8.13
N VAL A 1349 -35.29 38.36 6.89
CA VAL A 1349 -36.68 38.39 6.35
C VAL A 1349 -36.69 37.75 4.94
N ASN A 1350 -37.88 37.36 4.46
CA ASN A 1350 -38.15 36.78 3.15
C ASN A 1350 -37.89 37.82 2.00
N ASP A 1351 -37.84 37.50 0.71
CA ASP A 1351 -39.02 37.16 -0.12
C ASP A 1351 -38.64 36.89 -1.61
N TYR A 1352 -39.42 36.00 -2.24
CA TYR A 1352 -39.87 36.01 -3.66
C TYR A 1352 -38.90 35.76 -4.86
N VAL A 1353 -39.43 34.92 -5.79
CA VAL A 1353 -39.45 35.05 -7.27
C VAL A 1353 -38.32 34.45 -8.15
N ASN A 1354 -38.76 33.50 -9.01
CA ASN A 1354 -38.27 33.11 -10.35
C ASN A 1354 -36.84 32.53 -10.53
N GLN A 1355 -36.54 31.67 -11.53
CA GLN A 1355 -37.38 30.88 -12.46
C GLN A 1355 -36.55 29.71 -13.06
N ASN A 1356 -37.22 28.82 -13.80
CA ASN A 1356 -36.68 27.80 -14.71
C ASN A 1356 -35.98 26.58 -14.07
N ALA A 1357 -36.50 25.39 -14.40
CA ALA A 1357 -35.93 24.09 -14.06
C ALA A 1357 -35.96 23.19 -15.31
N ILE A 1358 -34.99 22.28 -15.43
CA ILE A 1358 -34.97 21.20 -16.41
C ILE A 1358 -34.56 19.92 -15.68
N GLU A 1359 -35.56 19.04 -15.45
CA GLU A 1359 -35.47 17.56 -15.28
C GLU A 1359 -34.57 16.96 -14.15
N MET A 1360 -34.81 15.79 -13.54
CA MET A 1360 -35.93 14.85 -13.27
C MET A 1360 -35.37 13.84 -12.21
N LYS A 1361 -36.05 13.14 -11.30
CA LYS A 1361 -37.39 13.07 -10.62
C LYS A 1361 -37.09 12.23 -9.33
N VAL A 1362 -37.52 12.53 -8.10
CA VAL A 1362 -38.87 12.72 -7.52
C VAL A 1362 -39.80 11.51 -7.66
N LEU A 1363 -39.98 10.78 -6.55
CA LEU A 1363 -41.22 10.05 -6.25
C LEU A 1363 -41.43 9.89 -4.72
N THR A 1364 -42.03 10.91 -4.10
CA THR A 1364 -42.50 10.86 -2.70
C THR A 1364 -43.88 11.53 -2.57
N LYS A 1365 -44.92 10.70 -2.40
CA LYS A 1365 -46.30 10.97 -1.93
C LYS A 1365 -46.94 9.59 -1.73
N GLN A 1366 -47.54 9.22 -0.58
CA GLN A 1366 -48.65 9.82 0.18
C GLN A 1366 -50.03 9.58 -0.44
N ASP A 1367 -51.00 9.48 0.47
CA ASP A 1367 -52.42 9.13 0.32
C ASP A 1367 -52.66 7.65 -0.06
N LYS A 1368 -53.40 6.79 0.67
CA LYS A 1368 -54.59 6.86 1.56
C LYS A 1368 -55.82 6.24 0.87
N ILE A 1369 -56.79 5.83 1.69
CA ILE A 1369 -58.17 5.40 1.34
C ILE A 1369 -58.25 3.96 0.82
N ASP A 1370 -58.70 3.09 1.73
CA ASP A 1370 -59.80 2.11 1.62
C ASP A 1370 -59.73 1.03 0.47
N GLU A 1371 -60.29 -0.18 0.59
CA GLU A 1371 -61.28 -0.73 1.53
C GLU A 1371 -61.15 -2.27 1.64
N SER A 1372 -62.06 -2.91 2.41
CA SER A 1372 -62.52 -4.32 2.43
C SER A 1372 -62.20 -5.23 1.21
N ASP A 1373 -62.10 -6.58 1.27
CA ASP A 1373 -62.60 -7.54 2.29
C ASP A 1373 -62.11 -8.99 2.03
N ASN A 1374 -62.21 -9.87 3.05
CA ASN A 1374 -62.25 -11.36 2.98
C ASN A 1374 -61.00 -12.12 2.43
N ASP A 1375 -60.72 -13.38 2.76
CA ASP A 1375 -61.45 -14.35 3.62
C ASP A 1375 -60.49 -15.28 4.41
N THR A 1376 -61.08 -16.12 5.27
CA THR A 1376 -60.58 -17.33 5.97
C THR A 1376 -59.60 -18.22 5.16
N GLY A 1377 -58.76 -19.08 5.75
CA GLY A 1377 -58.55 -19.46 7.16
C GLY A 1377 -58.37 -20.98 7.34
N ILE A 1378 -57.52 -21.36 8.31
CA ILE A 1378 -57.75 -22.41 9.33
C ILE A 1378 -57.78 -23.91 8.92
N ASP A 1379 -57.35 -24.77 9.88
CA ASP A 1379 -57.50 -26.24 9.98
C ASP A 1379 -56.62 -27.14 9.08
N LYS A 1380 -55.73 -27.99 9.64
CA LYS A 1380 -55.90 -29.38 10.18
C LYS A 1380 -55.51 -30.45 9.14
N ASP A 1381 -55.12 -31.70 9.43
CA ASP A 1381 -54.67 -32.45 10.62
C ASP A 1381 -54.09 -33.81 10.12
N ILE A 1382 -53.60 -34.70 11.03
CA ILE A 1382 -53.70 -36.20 10.92
C ILE A 1382 -52.84 -36.91 9.82
N GLU A 1383 -52.19 -38.08 10.01
CA GLU A 1383 -51.83 -38.90 11.19
C GLU A 1383 -50.79 -40.00 10.83
N ILE A 1384 -50.13 -40.59 11.85
CA ILE A 1384 -49.70 -42.01 12.03
C ILE A 1384 -49.02 -42.77 10.86
N ILE A 1385 -47.80 -43.30 11.11
CA ILE A 1385 -47.47 -44.74 11.19
C ILE A 1385 -46.08 -44.93 11.85
N ASN A 1386 -45.93 -45.97 12.67
CA ASN A 1386 -44.76 -46.38 13.48
C ASN A 1386 -44.87 -47.94 13.66
N PRO A 1387 -44.07 -48.67 14.47
CA PRO A 1387 -42.63 -48.65 14.78
C PRO A 1387 -41.93 -50.03 14.60
N VAL A 1388 -40.59 -50.10 14.64
CA VAL A 1388 -39.74 -51.26 15.07
C VAL A 1388 -38.41 -50.65 15.57
N THR A 1389 -38.03 -50.50 16.84
CA THR A 1389 -37.82 -51.40 18.01
C THR A 1389 -36.54 -52.24 18.00
N GLU A 1390 -35.88 -52.24 19.16
CA GLU A 1390 -34.64 -52.94 19.58
C GLU A 1390 -33.32 -52.18 19.37
N ASN A 1391 -32.32 -52.19 20.26
CA ASN A 1391 -32.17 -52.40 21.72
C ASN A 1391 -30.67 -52.75 21.86
N GLU A 1392 -29.85 -51.90 22.47
CA GLU A 1392 -28.82 -52.37 23.42
C GLU A 1392 -28.23 -51.21 24.23
N LYS A 1393 -27.70 -51.54 25.41
CA LYS A 1393 -26.97 -50.64 26.33
C LYS A 1393 -25.55 -51.17 26.47
N PHE A 1394 -24.58 -50.33 26.83
CA PHE A 1394 -23.53 -50.61 27.85
C PHE A 1394 -22.72 -49.31 28.14
N PRO A 1395 -21.79 -49.26 29.13
CA PRO A 1395 -21.68 -48.07 29.99
C PRO A 1395 -20.24 -47.48 30.07
N SER A 1396 -19.94 -46.86 31.20
CA SER A 1396 -18.71 -46.16 31.60
C SER A 1396 -17.47 -47.04 31.85
N GLU A 1397 -16.34 -46.36 32.07
CA GLU A 1397 -15.09 -46.75 32.78
C GLU A 1397 -13.79 -46.95 31.96
N THR A 1398 -13.00 -45.87 31.92
CA THR A 1398 -11.53 -45.76 32.17
C THR A 1398 -10.48 -46.60 31.41
N SER A 1399 -9.40 -45.91 31.00
CA SER A 1399 -8.10 -46.40 30.46
C SER A 1399 -8.17 -47.08 29.08
N VAL A 1400 -7.16 -46.97 28.22
CA VAL A 1400 -5.75 -46.50 28.37
C VAL A 1400 -5.48 -45.29 27.49
#